data_AF-A0A5J5JUU9-F1
#
_entry.id   AF-A0A5J5JUU9-F1
#
_cell.length_a   1.000
_cell.length_b   1.000
_cell.length_c   1.000
_cell.angle_alpha   90.00
_cell.angle_beta   90.00
_cell.angle_gamma   90.00
#
_symmetry.space_group_name_H-M   'P 1'
#
loop_
_entity.id
_entity.type
_entity.pdbx_description
1 polymer ?
#
loop_
_entity_poly.entity_id
_entity_poly.type
_entity_poly.pdbx_seq_one_letter_code
_entity_poly.pdbx_strand_id
1 'polypeptide(L)'
;MAELTVMGEYQGPGERKTAESLARDLPGSWHVIAGRKLSGPRRDDLDLVVVGDHAIFVLDEKAWGPRIELGDQFWRVKGEERRNPLDRTNHLARVLAGQLRSRVPGYGSKVRGRPVIAGIVLSHDTVELVVGPTYADGDAVVRLADAASWLRDQDNACGTGLQAARDETIAFLLGLPGREPKPERIGPYQVMGEIEPIETARCFHAKDGDRTVILRCYPMHGWGPDASSQGIMERERLALDRLEERDRAWQIHPSFEYEARQWIVVPVVPARGKSLATSLRIDDPVREDGRLPQQVAIDVVTDALRGLSEVHEAGLVHRGLYPRRIFLGRGLRVKFSDFYLARVEGEHTIAPQMSADADPGVPYRAPECRASIANATPASDVYSLALALSGWVLGDLAAEPQVEAVRGAIARTLVVGPVLADCLADDPRERPDAATAVTRIGQIVEAMNKERVTVGETDAAEEFRVGGVVADRYQIKESLGQGGFAHTWRAWDTSAEADRVIKQFHDDAAASHAQQEYKAADRIRHDHCARVYDISRDKPGYLVLEYIPGDNLRDFAAASSPNSERYRTIALDVLSALAHLHDRNLVHRDVTPTNVIITPEARAKLIDFGVAGRPRATTVVGTPPFMAPELRAAQGATAQSDIYGFAVTMIYTMLGRLPYAGDPARGDDDRERLLPPTDDERQAWGPLGEAMLNVLFTAVHADPAMRPASAEELAVELRLLDEIVAPKGERLVNPVVDNLRGLYRASSVGNSGNRGLDDEFAHRTYVPTLLDTELLPAIARGELRLVLLTGNPGDGKTSFLVKISERLHQDGARITSENAAGWRMNLNGHTFVAVYDASESHDGKSSDDLMREALDPALAEDPQRRTVLLAINDGRLLQFFTDYEDLYEDDAREVLGQMSGKPAGDETVALVDLKRRTLARRPGDTPSLAGRILDSFTKPEQWQRCESCLSRDICPMVRNAAELRGPAREAVEELVATSHLRRQRRATFRDVRSALAWLITGDRSCDGVHQARERGMDLRRAGDALVEDLAFDPRSADYLVREWADLDPANTAAPDVERAARADRSVVADPTAFGDRDRERVQRRLFFGLWNSGGLGRETVRVYRHLGEFEEALLGSGKRPEEIRGRVLLGLSRLLGAPGYRGGDLAVADQGAGGTWAVLKEIPATEFSLKRVEHPSQYVEWRPDALRLDHVSRHSLTLTLDTFELVIRAADGELIGDSAADSVRQEVETFAAALRRSPANAVSIVNPAGTARRAMTVDRRIVLERA
;
A
#
# COMPACT_ATOMS: atom_id res chain seq x y z
N MET A 1 51.64 19.42 6.19
CA MET A 1 50.37 18.68 6.10
C MET A 1 50.33 17.77 7.30
N ALA A 2 49.20 17.77 8.01
CA ALA A 2 48.97 16.87 9.14
C ALA A 2 48.98 15.41 8.66
N GLU A 3 49.31 14.49 9.56
CA GLU A 3 49.33 13.07 9.25
C GLU A 3 47.90 12.53 9.19
N LEU A 4 47.49 11.96 8.05
CA LEU A 4 46.17 11.35 7.87
C LEU A 4 46.27 9.83 8.05
N THR A 5 45.56 9.31 9.04
CA THR A 5 45.40 7.87 9.23
C THR A 5 43.95 7.44 9.04
N VAL A 6 43.71 6.63 8.01
CA VAL A 6 42.39 6.06 7.70
C VAL A 6 42.42 4.58 8.06
N MET A 7 41.53 4.12 8.94
CA MET A 7 41.45 2.70 9.30
C MET A 7 40.02 2.19 9.14
N GLY A 8 39.79 1.45 8.05
CA GLY A 8 38.46 1.09 7.55
C GLY A 8 38.20 1.77 6.20
N GLU A 9 36.92 1.85 5.82
CA GLU A 9 36.46 2.62 4.65
C GLU A 9 35.78 3.91 5.12
N TYR A 10 35.86 4.97 4.30
CA TYR A 10 35.03 6.16 4.50
C TYR A 10 33.55 5.80 4.33
N GLN A 11 32.68 6.36 5.16
CA GLN A 11 31.22 6.18 5.08
C GLN A 11 30.62 6.83 3.82
N GLY A 12 31.31 7.81 3.25
CA GLY A 12 30.92 8.47 2.01
C GLY A 12 31.95 9.49 1.50
N PRO A 13 31.73 10.07 0.31
CA PRO A 13 32.65 11.03 -0.31
C PRO A 13 32.82 12.32 0.51
N GLY A 14 31.82 12.72 1.31
CA GLY A 14 31.89 13.89 2.20
C GLY A 14 32.93 13.72 3.32
N GLU A 15 32.97 12.55 3.95
CA GLU A 15 33.95 12.20 4.99
C GLU A 15 35.37 12.17 4.41
N ARG A 16 35.56 11.54 3.25
CA ARG A 16 36.83 11.51 2.52
C ARG A 16 37.32 12.91 2.19
N LYS A 17 36.47 13.72 1.55
CA LYS A 17 36.76 15.11 1.17
C LYS A 17 37.16 15.94 2.39
N THR A 18 36.46 15.76 3.51
CA THR A 18 36.75 16.47 4.76
C THR A 18 38.09 16.04 5.37
N ALA A 19 38.36 14.74 5.45
CA ALA A 19 39.61 14.21 5.99
C ALA A 19 40.84 14.68 5.18
N GLU A 20 40.75 14.58 3.85
CA GLU A 20 41.83 14.96 2.93
C GLU A 20 42.06 16.48 2.90
N SER A 21 40.99 17.30 2.98
CA SER A 21 41.13 18.77 3.09
C SER A 21 41.78 19.16 4.41
N LEU A 22 41.30 18.61 5.54
CA LEU A 22 41.88 18.92 6.85
C LEU A 22 43.35 18.48 6.96
N ALA A 23 43.70 17.30 6.44
CA ALA A 23 45.10 16.85 6.43
C ALA A 23 46.02 17.79 5.64
N ARG A 24 45.51 18.32 4.51
CA ARG A 24 46.22 19.29 3.67
C ARG A 24 46.42 20.63 4.37
N ASP A 25 45.38 21.13 5.04
CA ASP A 25 45.30 22.51 5.51
C ASP A 25 45.77 22.69 6.97
N LEU A 26 45.93 21.59 7.73
CA LEU A 26 46.37 21.62 9.14
C LEU A 26 47.92 21.47 9.30
N PRO A 27 48.48 21.91 10.45
CA PRO A 27 49.92 21.85 10.73
C PRO A 27 50.49 20.44 10.68
N GLY A 28 51.77 20.32 10.30
CA GLY A 28 52.45 19.02 10.20
C GLY A 28 52.65 18.28 11.52
N SER A 29 52.53 18.96 12.67
CA SER A 29 52.54 18.30 13.98
C SER A 29 51.24 17.55 14.27
N TRP A 30 50.13 17.87 13.59
CA TRP A 30 48.79 17.36 13.90
C TRP A 30 48.51 15.99 13.28
N HIS A 31 47.48 15.31 13.78
CA HIS A 31 47.00 14.04 13.24
C HIS A 31 45.51 14.09 12.94
N VAL A 32 45.10 13.64 11.76
CA VAL A 32 43.70 13.43 11.36
C VAL A 32 43.46 11.92 11.30
N ILE A 33 42.49 11.43 12.04
CA ILE A 33 42.19 10.00 12.17
C ILE A 33 40.73 9.78 11.76
N ALA A 34 40.52 8.95 10.74
CA ALA A 34 39.19 8.63 10.21
C ALA A 34 38.82 7.16 10.45
N GLY A 35 37.52 6.88 10.55
CA GLY A 35 36.98 5.51 10.58
C GLY A 35 37.21 4.74 11.89
N ARG A 36 37.22 5.42 13.05
CA ARG A 36 37.45 4.77 14.36
C ARG A 36 36.16 4.50 15.12
N LYS A 37 36.23 3.59 16.09
CA LYS A 37 35.11 3.24 16.97
C LYS A 37 35.50 3.31 18.44
N LEU A 38 34.66 3.93 19.26
CA LEU A 38 34.89 3.99 20.71
C LEU A 38 34.63 2.64 21.38
N SER A 39 35.45 2.31 22.38
CA SER A 39 35.30 1.07 23.15
C SER A 39 34.21 1.20 24.22
N GLY A 40 33.02 0.62 24.01
CA GLY A 40 31.92 0.66 25.00
C GLY A 40 30.73 -0.21 24.61
N PRO A 41 29.68 -0.31 25.46
CA PRO A 41 28.53 -1.18 25.22
C PRO A 41 27.74 -0.84 23.94
N ARG A 42 27.66 0.45 23.57
CA ARG A 42 27.02 0.90 22.32
C ARG A 42 27.95 0.91 21.10
N ARG A 43 29.27 0.77 21.32
CA ARG A 43 30.36 0.89 20.34
C ARG A 43 30.08 1.98 19.29
N ASP A 44 30.12 3.25 19.69
CA ASP A 44 29.76 4.35 18.80
C ASP A 44 30.88 4.70 17.80
N ASP A 45 30.50 4.89 16.53
CA ASP A 45 31.40 5.28 15.45
C ASP A 45 31.80 6.77 15.54
N LEU A 46 33.08 7.04 15.30
CA LEU A 46 33.68 8.36 15.14
C LEU A 46 33.96 8.58 13.65
N ASP A 47 33.38 9.62 13.06
CA ASP A 47 33.64 9.95 11.66
C ASP A 47 35.09 10.49 11.54
N LEU A 48 35.41 11.56 12.29
CA LEU A 48 36.76 12.14 12.27
C LEU A 48 37.23 12.51 13.69
N VAL A 49 38.49 12.20 14.01
CA VAL A 49 39.20 12.68 15.20
C VAL A 49 40.44 13.43 14.76
N VAL A 50 40.59 14.68 15.20
CA VAL A 50 41.79 15.49 14.93
C VAL A 50 42.54 15.74 16.23
N VAL A 51 43.83 15.42 16.27
CA VAL A 51 44.70 15.66 17.43
C VAL A 51 45.59 16.86 17.15
N GLY A 52 45.29 17.98 17.80
CA GLY A 52 46.06 19.22 17.76
C GLY A 52 47.26 19.22 18.70
N ASP A 53 47.84 20.39 18.94
CA ASP A 53 48.97 20.53 19.87
C ASP A 53 48.48 20.66 21.32
N HIS A 54 47.23 21.10 21.52
CA HIS A 54 46.65 21.41 22.83
C HIS A 54 45.25 20.79 23.06
N ALA A 55 44.54 20.40 21.99
CA ALA A 55 43.20 19.83 22.03
C ALA A 55 43.04 18.61 21.09
N ILE A 56 41.93 17.89 21.29
CA ILE A 56 41.47 16.75 20.52
C ILE A 56 40.06 17.09 20.03
N PHE A 57 39.81 16.97 18.74
CA PHE A 57 38.54 17.32 18.13
C PHE A 57 37.82 16.05 17.68
N VAL A 58 36.55 15.93 18.04
CA VAL A 58 35.63 14.90 17.51
C VAL A 58 34.69 15.60 16.54
N LEU A 59 34.84 15.29 15.26
CA LEU A 59 34.13 15.93 14.17
C LEU A 59 33.14 14.94 13.56
N ASP A 60 31.88 15.39 13.40
CA ASP A 60 30.86 14.69 12.61
C ASP A 60 30.67 15.45 11.28
N GLU A 61 30.77 14.73 10.17
CA GLU A 61 30.66 15.27 8.81
C GLU A 61 29.22 15.12 8.29
N LYS A 62 28.70 16.18 7.65
CA LYS A 62 27.40 16.15 6.96
C LYS A 62 27.48 16.84 5.59
N ALA A 63 27.19 16.09 4.53
CA ALA A 63 27.03 16.61 3.17
C ALA A 63 25.68 17.32 2.93
N TRP A 64 25.13 18.00 3.94
CA TRP A 64 23.84 18.68 3.87
C TRP A 64 23.97 20.07 3.23
N GLY A 65 23.05 20.43 2.34
CA GLY A 65 23.03 21.70 1.61
C GLY A 65 21.96 21.72 0.51
N PRO A 66 21.75 22.82 -0.22
CA PRO A 66 22.49 24.09 -0.11
C PRO A 66 21.95 25.04 0.98
N ARG A 67 20.85 24.75 1.69
CA ARG A 67 20.34 25.61 2.76
C ARG A 67 19.94 24.82 4.01
N ILE A 68 20.38 25.29 5.18
CA ILE A 68 20.12 24.67 6.49
C ILE A 68 19.70 25.75 7.50
N GLU A 69 18.61 25.48 8.23
CA GLU A 69 18.16 26.32 9.35
C GLU A 69 18.44 25.59 10.68
N LEU A 70 19.29 26.18 11.52
CA LEU A 70 19.73 25.58 12.79
C LEU A 70 18.72 25.86 13.91
N GLY A 71 18.46 24.85 14.74
CA GLY A 71 17.60 24.93 15.91
C GLY A 71 18.06 23.99 17.02
N ASP A 72 17.64 24.27 18.26
CA ASP A 72 18.18 23.61 19.46
C ASP A 72 17.91 22.10 19.47
N GLN A 73 16.68 21.69 19.13
CA GLN A 73 16.28 20.27 19.09
C GLN A 73 16.27 19.69 17.66
N PHE A 74 15.90 20.50 16.67
CA PHE A 74 15.74 20.08 15.28
C PHE A 74 16.30 21.13 14.32
N TRP A 75 16.97 20.67 13.28
CA TRP A 75 17.42 21.47 12.14
C TRP A 75 16.48 21.24 10.97
N ARG A 76 16.24 22.27 10.17
CA ARG A 76 15.48 22.14 8.92
C ARG A 76 16.45 22.03 7.75
N VAL A 77 16.47 20.87 7.10
CA VAL A 77 17.37 20.55 5.98
C VAL A 77 16.51 20.24 4.75
N LYS A 78 16.63 21.04 3.69
CA LYS A 78 15.79 20.91 2.46
C LYS A 78 14.27 20.89 2.74
N GLY A 79 13.82 21.56 3.80
CA GLY A 79 12.40 21.61 4.21
C GLY A 79 11.95 20.50 5.16
N GLU A 80 12.79 19.51 5.44
CA GLU A 80 12.51 18.42 6.39
C GLU A 80 13.14 18.70 7.77
N GLU A 81 12.45 18.29 8.84
CA GLU A 81 13.00 18.36 10.20
C GLU A 81 13.90 17.16 10.49
N ARG A 82 15.12 17.45 10.96
CA ARG A 82 16.12 16.45 11.38
C ARG A 82 16.59 16.79 12.79
N ARG A 83 16.82 15.78 13.63
CA ARG A 83 17.33 16.01 15.00
C ARG A 83 18.71 16.68 14.96
N ASN A 84 18.96 17.60 15.88
CA ASN A 84 20.25 18.27 16.01
C ASN A 84 21.41 17.24 16.15
N PRO A 85 22.35 17.18 15.19
CA PRO A 85 23.46 16.21 15.23
C PRO A 85 24.49 16.51 16.33
N LEU A 86 24.56 17.75 16.81
CA LEU A 86 25.56 18.18 17.79
C LEU A 86 25.41 17.47 19.14
N ASP A 87 24.18 17.08 19.52
CA ASP A 87 23.90 16.28 20.73
C ASP A 87 24.69 14.97 20.75
N ARG A 88 24.72 14.29 19.60
CA ARG A 88 25.44 13.02 19.44
C ARG A 88 26.95 13.27 19.50
N THR A 89 27.46 14.25 18.78
CA THR A 89 28.90 14.55 18.74
C THR A 89 29.43 14.98 20.12
N ASN A 90 28.66 15.78 20.86
CA ASN A 90 28.96 16.14 22.25
C ASN A 90 28.97 14.93 23.19
N HIS A 91 28.09 13.95 22.98
CA HIS A 91 28.14 12.69 23.70
C HIS A 91 29.43 11.92 23.42
N LEU A 92 29.80 11.76 22.14
CA LEU A 92 31.02 11.06 21.72
C LEU A 92 32.28 11.70 22.31
N ALA A 93 32.38 13.03 22.26
CA ALA A 93 33.49 13.78 22.86
C ALA A 93 33.63 13.51 24.37
N ARG A 94 32.52 13.45 25.11
CA ARG A 94 32.53 13.12 26.55
C ARG A 94 32.96 11.69 26.82
N VAL A 95 32.48 10.74 26.02
CA VAL A 95 32.86 9.32 26.16
C VAL A 95 34.34 9.14 25.89
N LEU A 96 34.87 9.74 24.80
CA LEU A 96 36.30 9.70 24.48
C LEU A 96 37.13 10.34 25.60
N ALA A 97 36.74 11.50 26.12
CA ALA A 97 37.43 12.14 27.23
C ALA A 97 37.49 11.24 28.49
N GLY A 98 36.42 10.50 28.79
CA GLY A 98 36.39 9.52 29.87
C GLY A 98 37.32 8.33 29.65
N GLN A 99 37.41 7.82 28.41
CA GLN A 99 38.33 6.74 28.06
C GLN A 99 39.79 7.18 28.14
N LEU A 100 40.11 8.38 27.65
CA LEU A 100 41.47 8.93 27.75
C LEU A 100 41.92 9.06 29.21
N ARG A 101 41.06 9.59 30.09
CA ARG A 101 41.37 9.71 31.53
C ARG A 101 41.61 8.37 32.23
N SER A 102 40.90 7.31 31.80
CA SER A 102 40.96 6.00 32.46
C SER A 102 42.00 5.05 31.86
N ARG A 103 42.30 5.17 30.56
CA ARG A 103 43.09 4.20 29.80
C ARG A 103 44.44 4.72 29.30
N VAL A 104 44.62 6.04 29.21
CA VAL A 104 45.90 6.64 28.79
C VAL A 104 46.72 7.00 30.03
N PRO A 105 47.87 6.35 30.27
CA PRO A 105 48.69 6.61 31.45
C PRO A 105 49.08 8.09 31.58
N GLY A 106 48.80 8.67 32.74
CA GLY A 106 49.16 10.07 33.04
C GLY A 106 48.24 11.14 32.44
N TYR A 107 47.27 10.78 31.58
CA TYR A 107 46.35 11.76 30.97
C TYR A 107 45.54 12.53 32.02
N GLY A 108 44.90 11.83 32.97
CA GLY A 108 44.08 12.45 34.01
C GLY A 108 44.84 13.36 35.00
N SER A 109 46.15 13.14 35.18
CA SER A 109 47.01 13.97 36.04
C SER A 109 47.67 15.14 35.32
N LYS A 110 47.97 14.98 34.01
CA LYS A 110 48.74 15.94 33.19
C LYS A 110 47.85 16.90 32.39
N VAL A 111 46.65 16.47 32.00
CA VAL A 111 45.74 17.25 31.15
C VAL A 111 44.59 17.81 32.00
N ARG A 112 44.61 19.12 32.25
CA ARG A 112 43.54 19.84 32.99
C ARG A 112 42.64 20.62 32.02
N GLY A 113 41.33 20.62 32.26
CA GLY A 113 40.34 21.34 31.44
C GLY A 113 39.45 20.44 30.56
N ARG A 114 38.92 21.00 29.46
CA ARG A 114 38.14 20.30 28.41
C ARG A 114 38.97 20.15 27.12
N PRO A 115 39.95 19.23 27.07
CA PRO A 115 40.81 19.05 25.91
C PRO A 115 40.12 18.32 24.75
N VAL A 116 38.90 17.80 24.92
CA VAL A 116 38.14 17.13 23.85
C VAL A 116 36.97 18.02 23.45
N ILE A 117 36.96 18.47 22.19
CA ILE A 117 36.02 19.45 21.63
C ILE A 117 35.19 18.78 20.53
N ALA A 118 33.89 19.01 20.50
CA ALA A 118 32.99 18.50 19.47
C ALA A 118 32.75 19.55 18.37
N GLY A 119 32.60 19.12 17.12
CA GLY A 119 32.23 20.00 16.01
C GLY A 119 31.48 19.28 14.90
N ILE A 120 30.69 20.03 14.12
CA ILE A 120 30.03 19.55 12.90
C ILE A 120 30.68 20.23 11.69
N VAL A 121 31.09 19.43 10.69
CA VAL A 121 31.64 19.94 9.44
C VAL A 121 30.67 19.70 8.29
N LEU A 122 30.32 20.78 7.57
CA LEU A 122 29.43 20.73 6.41
C LEU A 122 30.25 20.74 5.11
N SER A 123 30.23 19.62 4.37
CA SER A 123 31.09 19.41 3.20
C SER A 123 30.48 19.85 1.85
N HIS A 124 29.23 20.28 1.85
CA HIS A 124 28.53 20.76 0.66
C HIS A 124 29.08 22.14 0.22
N ASP A 125 29.48 22.27 -1.05
CA ASP A 125 30.26 23.40 -1.56
C ASP A 125 29.56 24.77 -1.48
N THR A 126 28.23 24.79 -1.54
CA THR A 126 27.42 26.03 -1.55
C THR A 126 26.45 26.17 -0.39
N VAL A 127 26.80 25.64 0.79
CA VAL A 127 25.89 25.65 1.95
C VAL A 127 25.69 27.05 2.55
N GLU A 128 24.42 27.45 2.66
CA GLU A 128 23.91 28.62 3.36
C GLU A 128 23.38 28.20 4.75
N LEU A 129 23.94 28.80 5.80
CA LEU A 129 23.55 28.57 7.19
C LEU A 129 22.66 29.70 7.69
N VAL A 130 21.46 29.36 8.15
CA VAL A 130 20.54 30.29 8.82
C VAL A 130 20.49 29.93 10.30
N VAL A 131 21.04 30.79 11.15
CA VAL A 131 21.07 30.58 12.61
C VAL A 131 19.81 31.18 13.23
N GLY A 132 19.01 30.35 13.91
CA GLY A 132 17.85 30.84 14.66
C GLY A 132 18.26 31.74 15.84
N PRO A 133 17.41 32.69 16.26
CA PRO A 133 17.75 33.71 17.27
C PRO A 133 18.06 33.16 18.68
N THR A 134 17.79 31.88 18.95
CA THR A 134 18.02 31.21 20.24
C THR A 134 19.14 30.16 20.21
N TYR A 135 19.73 29.87 19.04
CA TYR A 135 20.68 28.77 18.90
C TYR A 135 22.06 29.16 19.46
N ALA A 136 22.34 28.73 20.69
CA ALA A 136 23.54 29.12 21.44
C ALA A 136 24.83 28.44 20.95
N ASP A 137 24.73 27.29 20.29
CA ASP A 137 25.88 26.44 19.89
C ASP A 137 26.26 26.59 18.40
N GLY A 138 25.97 27.75 17.79
CA GLY A 138 26.28 28.04 16.39
C GLY A 138 27.76 27.92 16.03
N ASP A 139 28.65 28.26 16.96
CA ASP A 139 30.10 28.30 16.76
C ASP A 139 30.74 26.90 16.61
N ALA A 140 30.01 25.81 16.91
CA ALA A 140 30.47 24.43 16.73
C ALA A 140 30.09 23.83 15.36
N VAL A 141 29.38 24.57 14.50
CA VAL A 141 28.95 24.13 13.17
C VAL A 141 29.67 24.96 12.11
N VAL A 142 30.55 24.32 11.34
CA VAL A 142 31.43 25.01 10.40
C VAL A 142 31.35 24.44 8.99
N ARG A 143 31.57 25.30 8.00
CA ARG A 143 31.72 24.88 6.61
C ARG A 143 33.11 24.28 6.42
N LEU A 144 33.25 23.33 5.49
CA LEU A 144 34.54 22.70 5.21
C LEU A 144 35.65 23.71 4.90
N ALA A 145 35.34 24.76 4.13
CA ALA A 145 36.28 25.83 3.80
C ALA A 145 36.82 26.60 5.02
N ASP A 146 36.05 26.65 6.12
CA ASP A 146 36.40 27.39 7.33
C ASP A 146 36.96 26.48 8.45
N ALA A 147 36.84 25.15 8.29
CA ALA A 147 37.09 24.16 9.34
C ALA A 147 38.55 24.17 9.85
N ALA A 148 39.54 24.30 8.96
CA ALA A 148 40.94 24.34 9.36
C ALA A 148 41.33 25.62 10.13
N SER A 149 40.65 26.75 9.88
CA SER A 149 40.84 27.97 10.69
C SER A 149 40.24 27.78 12.08
N TRP A 150 39.00 27.31 12.13
CA TRP A 150 38.28 27.08 13.38
C TRP A 150 39.04 26.13 14.31
N LEU A 151 39.54 25.00 13.79
CA LEU A 151 40.31 24.04 14.57
C LEU A 151 41.56 24.68 15.21
N ARG A 152 42.29 25.52 14.47
CA ARG A 152 43.49 26.22 14.99
C ARG A 152 43.14 27.22 16.08
N ASP A 153 42.04 27.97 15.90
CA ASP A 153 41.59 28.95 16.89
C ASP A 153 41.19 28.27 18.20
N GLN A 154 40.48 27.14 18.12
CA GLN A 154 40.09 26.33 19.28
C GLN A 154 41.28 25.66 19.98
N ASP A 155 42.28 25.18 19.22
CA ASP A 155 43.50 24.57 19.78
C ASP A 155 44.33 25.62 20.55
N ASN A 156 44.49 26.81 19.98
CA ASN A 156 45.20 27.93 20.63
C ASN A 156 44.50 28.44 21.90
N ALA A 157 43.19 28.27 22.01
CA ALA A 157 42.43 28.62 23.21
C ALA A 157 42.59 27.62 24.37
N CYS A 158 43.19 26.45 24.11
CA CYS A 158 43.40 25.39 25.09
C CYS A 158 44.76 25.47 25.79
N GLY A 159 44.84 24.96 27.03
CA GLY A 159 46.10 24.92 27.78
C GLY A 159 47.08 23.85 27.26
N THR A 160 48.37 24.03 27.50
CA THR A 160 49.46 23.18 26.94
C THR A 160 49.55 21.76 27.53
N GLY A 161 48.63 21.36 28.41
CA GLY A 161 48.69 20.11 29.17
C GLY A 161 48.65 18.83 28.33
N LEU A 162 48.03 18.86 27.14
CA LEU A 162 47.96 17.70 26.23
C LEU A 162 49.35 17.25 25.76
N GLN A 163 50.30 18.18 25.59
CA GLN A 163 51.65 17.88 25.08
C GLN A 163 52.36 16.77 25.88
N ALA A 164 52.13 16.69 27.19
CA ALA A 164 52.80 15.74 28.08
C ALA A 164 52.20 14.30 28.05
N ALA A 165 51.10 14.10 27.32
CA ALA A 165 50.41 12.81 27.13
C ALA A 165 50.00 12.59 25.66
N ARG A 166 50.56 13.39 24.74
CA ARG A 166 50.10 13.49 23.34
C ARG A 166 50.40 12.24 22.55
N ASP A 167 51.62 11.71 22.67
CA ASP A 167 52.05 10.51 21.95
C ASP A 167 51.29 9.27 22.44
N GLU A 168 51.09 9.14 23.76
CA GLU A 168 50.27 8.06 24.31
C GLU A 168 48.79 8.19 23.93
N THR A 169 48.30 9.42 23.74
CA THR A 169 46.93 9.69 23.25
C THR A 169 46.78 9.26 21.79
N ILE A 170 47.73 9.62 20.92
CA ILE A 170 47.74 9.21 19.51
C ILE A 170 47.82 7.69 19.42
N ALA A 171 48.73 7.05 20.17
CA ALA A 171 48.85 5.60 20.20
C ALA A 171 47.54 4.90 20.64
N PHE A 172 46.85 5.45 21.64
CA PHE A 172 45.55 4.95 22.08
C PHE A 172 44.48 5.08 20.99
N LEU A 173 44.38 6.26 20.35
CA LEU A 173 43.42 6.52 19.27
C LEU A 173 43.69 5.63 18.05
N LEU A 174 44.96 5.39 17.71
CA LEU A 174 45.35 4.49 16.64
C LEU A 174 45.11 3.01 16.97
N GLY A 175 45.05 2.67 18.26
CA GLY A 175 44.69 1.35 18.76
C GLY A 175 43.18 1.11 18.86
N LEU A 176 42.33 2.12 18.63
CA LEU A 176 40.88 1.92 18.60
C LEU A 176 40.46 1.03 17.42
N PRO A 177 39.45 0.16 17.60
CA PRO A 177 38.96 -0.68 16.51
C PRO A 177 38.45 0.16 15.33
N GLY A 178 38.65 -0.35 14.11
CA GLY A 178 38.14 0.27 12.89
C GLY A 178 36.62 0.14 12.75
N ARG A 179 36.03 1.03 11.95
CA ARG A 179 34.60 1.02 11.60
C ARG A 179 34.28 -0.22 10.76
N GLU A 180 33.15 -0.88 11.04
CA GLU A 180 32.66 -2.01 10.25
C GLU A 180 31.58 -1.52 9.27
N PRO A 181 31.65 -1.83 7.96
CA PRO A 181 30.63 -1.43 6.99
C PRO A 181 29.26 -2.05 7.35
N LYS A 182 28.15 -1.45 6.91
CA LYS A 182 26.84 -2.09 7.08
C LYS A 182 26.79 -3.37 6.23
N PRO A 183 26.43 -4.53 6.79
CA PRO A 183 26.31 -5.76 5.99
C PRO A 183 25.08 -5.64 5.07
N GLU A 184 25.24 -5.97 3.79
CA GLU A 184 24.10 -6.07 2.85
C GLU A 184 23.24 -7.31 3.13
N ARG A 185 23.84 -8.35 3.74
CA ARG A 185 23.18 -9.59 4.15
C ARG A 185 23.73 -10.08 5.48
N ILE A 186 22.85 -10.65 6.30
CA ILE A 186 23.20 -11.33 7.56
C ILE A 186 22.50 -12.68 7.54
N GLY A 187 23.26 -13.77 7.39
CA GLY A 187 22.68 -15.10 7.14
C GLY A 187 21.81 -15.12 5.87
N PRO A 188 20.59 -15.70 5.89
CA PRO A 188 19.71 -15.72 4.72
C PRO A 188 19.07 -14.36 4.42
N TYR A 189 19.07 -13.43 5.39
CA TYR A 189 18.29 -12.20 5.35
C TYR A 189 18.98 -11.07 4.58
N GLN A 190 18.21 -10.33 3.76
CA GLN A 190 18.68 -9.14 3.06
C GLN A 190 18.50 -7.91 3.92
N VAL A 191 19.58 -7.20 4.26
CA VAL A 191 19.55 -6.04 5.14
C VAL A 191 19.14 -4.80 4.35
N MET A 192 18.00 -4.21 4.70
CA MET A 192 17.48 -2.99 4.10
C MET A 192 18.01 -1.75 4.82
N GLY A 193 18.09 -1.78 6.14
CA GLY A 193 18.42 -0.62 6.98
C GLY A 193 18.97 -1.05 8.34
N GLU A 194 19.77 -0.20 8.96
CA GLU A 194 20.04 -0.30 10.39
C GLU A 194 18.98 0.54 11.12
N ILE A 195 18.43 0.01 12.21
CA ILE A 195 17.44 0.69 13.04
C ILE A 195 18.04 0.97 14.43
N GLU A 196 17.31 1.72 15.26
CA GLU A 196 17.77 2.09 16.59
C GLU A 196 18.22 0.84 17.38
N PRO A 197 19.45 0.82 17.91
CA PRO A 197 19.98 -0.33 18.61
C PRO A 197 19.20 -0.58 19.90
N ILE A 198 19.02 -1.86 20.23
CA ILE A 198 18.40 -2.28 21.48
C ILE A 198 19.53 -2.75 22.40
N GLU A 199 19.76 -2.00 23.47
CA GLU A 199 20.85 -2.23 24.43
C GLU A 199 22.25 -2.25 23.78
N THR A 200 22.87 -3.43 23.72
CA THR A 200 24.17 -3.72 23.11
C THR A 200 24.04 -4.46 21.77
N ALA A 201 22.81 -4.80 21.35
CA ALA A 201 22.53 -5.41 20.07
C ALA A 201 22.41 -4.34 18.98
N ARG A 202 23.09 -4.57 17.85
CA ARG A 202 22.81 -3.83 16.63
C ARG A 202 21.56 -4.40 15.99
N CYS A 203 20.63 -3.53 15.61
CA CYS A 203 19.35 -3.95 15.05
C CYS A 203 19.27 -3.58 13.58
N PHE A 204 18.88 -4.54 12.74
CA PHE A 204 18.74 -4.33 11.31
C PHE A 204 17.33 -4.64 10.84
N HIS A 205 16.75 -3.75 10.05
CA HIS A 205 15.54 -4.04 9.29
C HIS A 205 15.93 -4.82 8.04
N ALA A 206 15.39 -6.03 7.88
CA ALA A 206 15.75 -6.97 6.83
C ALA A 206 14.51 -7.60 6.18
N LYS A 207 14.73 -8.27 5.05
CA LYS A 207 13.73 -9.05 4.34
C LYS A 207 14.09 -10.54 4.33
N ASP A 208 13.06 -11.35 4.48
CA ASP A 208 13.02 -12.78 4.17
C ASP A 208 11.93 -13.00 3.12
N GLY A 209 12.30 -12.99 1.84
CA GLY A 209 11.34 -12.85 0.73
C GLY A 209 10.53 -11.56 0.83
N ASP A 210 9.20 -11.68 0.94
CA ASP A 210 8.27 -10.54 1.12
C ASP A 210 8.00 -10.19 2.58
N ARG A 211 8.52 -10.97 3.54
CA ARG A 211 8.28 -10.74 4.97
C ARG A 211 9.34 -9.81 5.55
N THR A 212 8.88 -8.82 6.32
CA THR A 212 9.75 -7.95 7.11
C THR A 212 10.23 -8.67 8.37
N VAL A 213 11.54 -8.63 8.60
CA VAL A 213 12.20 -9.24 9.76
C VAL A 213 13.11 -8.20 10.41
N ILE A 214 13.16 -8.17 11.74
CA ILE A 214 14.13 -7.39 12.51
C ILE A 214 15.22 -8.32 13.00
N LEU A 215 16.46 -8.09 12.60
CA LEU A 215 17.62 -8.86 13.05
C LEU A 215 18.25 -8.16 14.25
N ARG A 216 18.25 -8.81 15.41
CA ARG A 216 19.00 -8.35 16.59
C ARG A 216 20.33 -9.07 16.65
N CYS A 217 21.43 -8.33 16.50
CA CYS A 217 22.77 -8.88 16.40
C CYS A 217 23.55 -8.55 17.69
N TYR A 218 23.65 -9.55 18.57
CA TYR A 218 24.37 -9.45 19.83
C TYR A 218 25.85 -9.85 19.64
N PRO A 219 26.82 -9.04 20.10
CA PRO A 219 28.23 -9.39 20.00
C PRO A 219 28.56 -10.61 20.88
N MET A 220 29.34 -11.57 20.38
CA MET A 220 29.76 -12.77 21.12
C MET A 220 30.72 -12.46 22.30
N HIS A 221 31.32 -11.28 22.34
CA HIS A 221 32.31 -10.87 23.36
C HIS A 221 32.02 -9.46 23.92
N GLY A 222 32.39 -9.21 25.19
CA GLY A 222 32.41 -7.88 25.79
C GLY A 222 31.36 -7.57 26.87
N TRP A 223 30.82 -8.60 27.54
CA TRP A 223 29.68 -8.48 28.45
C TRP A 223 30.03 -8.46 29.96
N GLY A 224 31.33 -8.52 30.32
CA GLY A 224 31.80 -8.59 31.72
C GLY A 224 32.11 -10.03 32.16
N PRO A 225 32.73 -10.23 33.35
CA PRO A 225 33.20 -11.54 33.81
C PRO A 225 32.07 -12.55 34.11
N ASP A 226 30.83 -12.08 34.32
CA ASP A 226 29.70 -12.92 34.77
C ASP A 226 28.50 -12.96 33.80
N ALA A 227 28.57 -12.33 32.62
CA ALA A 227 27.49 -12.32 31.64
C ALA A 227 27.97 -12.80 30.27
N SER A 228 27.23 -13.74 29.66
CA SER A 228 27.45 -14.17 28.27
C SER A 228 26.29 -13.68 27.38
N SER A 229 26.59 -13.31 26.14
CA SER A 229 25.59 -12.99 25.11
C SER A 229 24.63 -14.17 24.87
N GLN A 230 25.17 -15.39 24.95
CA GLN A 230 24.39 -16.63 24.91
C GLN A 230 23.35 -16.66 26.02
N GLY A 231 23.69 -16.32 27.26
CA GLY A 231 22.76 -16.39 28.39
C GLY A 231 21.63 -15.35 28.36
N ILE A 232 21.82 -14.18 27.72
CA ILE A 232 20.75 -13.18 27.53
C ILE A 232 19.84 -13.59 26.36
N MET A 233 20.43 -14.05 25.25
CA MET A 233 19.67 -14.58 24.13
C MET A 233 18.84 -15.79 24.54
N GLU A 234 19.44 -16.78 25.20
CA GLU A 234 18.77 -18.02 25.63
C GLU A 234 17.56 -17.70 26.51
N ARG A 235 17.62 -16.65 27.33
CA ARG A 235 16.49 -16.19 28.15
C ARG A 235 15.40 -15.50 27.34
N GLU A 236 15.75 -14.59 26.43
CA GLU A 236 14.75 -13.99 25.54
C GLU A 236 14.07 -15.06 24.67
N ARG A 237 14.85 -16.03 24.16
CA ARG A 237 14.33 -17.18 23.42
C ARG A 237 13.44 -18.05 24.29
N LEU A 238 13.90 -18.46 25.47
CA LEU A 238 13.11 -19.29 26.40
C LEU A 238 11.80 -18.60 26.80
N ALA A 239 11.82 -17.28 27.01
CA ALA A 239 10.61 -16.51 27.30
C ALA A 239 9.64 -16.50 26.11
N LEU A 240 10.14 -16.33 24.88
CA LEU A 240 9.33 -16.33 23.67
C LEU A 240 8.81 -17.73 23.30
N ASP A 241 9.63 -18.78 23.47
CA ASP A 241 9.27 -20.18 23.26
C ASP A 241 8.09 -20.57 24.17
N ARG A 242 8.11 -20.15 25.45
CA ARG A 242 6.99 -20.38 26.40
C ARG A 242 5.70 -19.66 26.01
N LEU A 243 5.78 -18.65 25.13
CA LEU A 243 4.65 -17.83 24.69
C LEU A 243 4.23 -18.10 23.25
N GLU A 244 4.98 -18.90 22.50
CA GLU A 244 4.76 -19.16 21.07
C GLU A 244 3.35 -19.74 20.83
N GLU A 245 2.95 -20.74 21.63
CA GLU A 245 1.63 -21.39 21.53
C GLU A 245 0.46 -20.48 21.97
N ARG A 246 0.74 -19.37 22.69
CA ARG A 246 -0.27 -18.48 23.27
C ARG A 246 -0.58 -17.26 22.41
N ASP A 247 0.18 -17.02 21.34
CA ASP A 247 0.06 -15.85 20.45
C ASP A 247 0.10 -14.49 21.20
N ARG A 248 0.94 -14.40 22.25
CA ARG A 248 1.08 -13.19 23.10
C ARG A 248 2.35 -12.39 22.86
N ALA A 249 3.26 -12.88 22.03
CA ALA A 249 4.51 -12.21 21.67
C ALA A 249 4.72 -12.16 20.14
N TRP A 250 5.81 -11.54 19.71
CA TRP A 250 6.25 -11.60 18.31
C TRP A 250 6.84 -12.97 17.99
N GLN A 251 6.65 -13.41 16.74
CA GLN A 251 7.25 -14.65 16.27
C GLN A 251 8.76 -14.47 16.10
N ILE A 252 9.54 -15.50 16.40
CA ILE A 252 10.98 -15.54 16.18
C ILE A 252 11.33 -16.63 15.17
N HIS A 253 12.34 -16.37 14.35
CA HIS A 253 12.99 -17.43 13.57
C HIS A 253 14.16 -18.02 14.37
N PRO A 254 14.69 -19.21 13.97
CA PRO A 254 15.85 -19.78 14.62
C PRO A 254 17.03 -18.81 14.66
N SER A 255 17.57 -18.60 15.86
CA SER A 255 18.79 -17.81 16.06
C SER A 255 19.99 -18.55 15.47
N PHE A 256 20.96 -17.80 14.94
CA PHE A 256 22.17 -18.38 14.37
C PHE A 256 23.40 -17.53 14.67
N GLU A 257 24.55 -18.20 14.66
CA GLU A 257 25.84 -17.55 14.77
C GLU A 257 26.25 -17.00 13.42
N TYR A 258 26.54 -15.70 13.37
CA TYR A 258 27.12 -15.03 12.23
C TYR A 258 28.62 -14.83 12.48
N GLU A 259 29.38 -15.89 12.18
CA GLU A 259 30.81 -16.00 12.45
C GLU A 259 31.62 -14.84 11.87
N ALA A 260 31.24 -14.34 10.69
CA ALA A 260 31.92 -13.26 9.98
C ALA A 260 32.07 -11.98 10.81
N ARG A 261 31.17 -11.73 11.76
CA ARG A 261 31.24 -10.57 12.68
C ARG A 261 31.17 -10.95 14.15
N GLN A 262 31.28 -12.24 14.46
CA GLN A 262 31.16 -12.77 15.82
C GLN A 262 29.86 -12.27 16.48
N TRP A 263 28.75 -12.38 15.76
CA TRP A 263 27.42 -12.02 16.27
C TRP A 263 26.58 -13.26 16.48
N ILE A 264 25.74 -13.21 17.51
CA ILE A 264 24.59 -14.08 17.65
C ILE A 264 23.39 -13.30 17.15
N VAL A 265 22.73 -13.81 16.12
CA VAL A 265 21.62 -13.12 15.42
C VAL A 265 20.30 -13.74 15.84
N VAL A 266 19.39 -12.91 16.35
CA VAL A 266 18.02 -13.26 16.70
C VAL A 266 17.08 -12.56 15.72
N PRO A 267 16.54 -13.28 14.72
CA PRO A 267 15.57 -12.71 13.79
C PRO A 267 14.17 -12.73 14.41
N VAL A 268 13.55 -11.56 14.50
CA VAL A 268 12.22 -11.37 15.07
C VAL A 268 11.28 -10.87 13.98
N VAL A 269 10.11 -11.50 13.84
CA VAL A 269 9.06 -11.12 12.88
C VAL A 269 8.04 -10.24 13.61
N PRO A 270 7.99 -8.94 13.32
CA PRO A 270 7.04 -8.04 13.99
C PRO A 270 5.60 -8.46 13.70
N ALA A 271 4.76 -8.47 14.73
CA ALA A 271 3.34 -8.73 14.55
C ALA A 271 2.67 -7.60 13.72
N ARG A 272 1.69 -7.95 12.89
CA ARG A 272 0.86 -6.97 12.18
C ARG A 272 -0.02 -6.22 13.19
N GLY A 273 0.27 -4.94 13.43
CA GLY A 273 -0.45 -4.11 14.40
C GLY A 273 0.28 -2.82 14.71
N LYS A 274 -0.29 -2.00 15.61
CA LYS A 274 0.30 -0.72 16.03
C LYS A 274 0.50 -0.72 17.54
N SER A 275 1.57 -0.09 18.01
CA SER A 275 1.76 0.11 19.45
C SER A 275 0.67 1.02 20.02
N LEU A 276 0.36 0.95 21.33
CA LEU A 276 -0.59 1.88 21.96
C LEU A 276 -0.18 3.35 21.75
N ALA A 277 1.12 3.64 21.76
CA ALA A 277 1.65 4.97 21.47
C ALA A 277 1.37 5.45 20.04
N THR A 278 1.45 4.55 19.06
CA THR A 278 1.16 4.85 17.64
C THR A 278 -0.34 4.94 17.40
N SER A 279 -1.11 4.02 17.98
CA SER A 279 -2.57 3.95 17.93
C SER A 279 -3.23 5.28 18.32
N LEU A 280 -2.74 5.92 19.39
CA LEU A 280 -3.28 7.20 19.85
C LEU A 280 -2.95 8.39 18.92
N ARG A 281 -1.82 8.36 18.19
CA ARG A 281 -1.39 9.48 17.31
C ARG A 281 -2.20 9.60 16.03
N ILE A 282 -2.90 8.55 15.64
CA ILE A 282 -3.61 8.45 14.36
C ILE A 282 -5.08 8.09 14.55
N ASP A 283 -5.58 8.17 15.80
CA ASP A 283 -6.95 7.84 16.20
C ASP A 283 -7.45 6.47 15.72
N ASP A 284 -6.65 5.43 15.95
CA ASP A 284 -6.99 4.05 15.59
C ASP A 284 -6.93 3.14 16.83
N PRO A 285 -8.05 2.66 17.39
CA PRO A 285 -9.44 2.78 16.92
C PRO A 285 -9.99 4.21 17.07
N VAL A 286 -10.98 4.53 16.23
CA VAL A 286 -11.63 5.86 16.14
C VAL A 286 -12.21 6.28 17.48
N ARG A 287 -11.98 7.54 17.85
CA ARG A 287 -12.49 8.19 19.07
C ARG A 287 -13.50 9.26 18.69
N GLU A 288 -14.75 9.08 19.10
CA GLU A 288 -15.79 10.11 18.91
C GLU A 288 -15.65 11.14 20.05
N ASP A 289 -15.55 12.42 19.70
CA ASP A 289 -15.35 13.54 20.65
C ASP A 289 -14.16 13.34 21.62
N GLY A 290 -13.09 12.68 21.12
CA GLY A 290 -11.89 12.37 21.90
C GLY A 290 -12.05 11.19 22.88
N ARG A 291 -13.19 10.49 22.88
CA ARG A 291 -13.48 9.35 23.77
C ARG A 291 -13.54 8.03 23.01
N LEU A 292 -13.05 6.98 23.66
CA LEU A 292 -13.07 5.62 23.12
C LEU A 292 -14.44 4.97 23.37
N PRO A 293 -15.05 4.26 22.40
CA PRO A 293 -16.27 3.48 22.63
C PRO A 293 -16.09 2.49 23.79
N GLN A 294 -17.08 2.43 24.68
CA GLN A 294 -16.98 1.66 25.94
C GLN A 294 -16.67 0.17 25.70
N GLN A 295 -17.27 -0.44 24.68
CA GLN A 295 -17.01 -1.85 24.35
C GLN A 295 -15.57 -2.08 23.90
N VAL A 296 -15.01 -1.16 23.11
CA VAL A 296 -13.61 -1.25 22.64
C VAL A 296 -12.64 -1.11 23.81
N ALA A 297 -12.94 -0.22 24.76
CA ALA A 297 -12.17 -0.10 26.01
C ALA A 297 -12.21 -1.42 26.82
N ILE A 298 -13.39 -2.02 26.97
CA ILE A 298 -13.56 -3.32 27.66
C ILE A 298 -12.76 -4.42 26.95
N ASP A 299 -12.89 -4.55 25.63
CA ASP A 299 -12.28 -5.63 24.86
C ASP A 299 -10.74 -5.55 24.91
N VAL A 300 -10.17 -4.37 24.68
CA VAL A 300 -8.71 -4.17 24.68
C VAL A 300 -8.11 -4.31 26.08
N VAL A 301 -8.72 -3.70 27.10
CA VAL A 301 -8.22 -3.79 28.48
C VAL A 301 -8.32 -5.23 28.99
N THR A 302 -9.42 -5.92 28.71
CA THR A 302 -9.63 -7.31 29.12
C THR A 302 -8.64 -8.23 28.42
N ASP A 303 -8.41 -8.08 27.11
CA ASP A 303 -7.46 -8.92 26.38
C ASP A 303 -6.00 -8.62 26.78
N ALA A 304 -5.65 -7.37 27.07
CA ALA A 304 -4.33 -7.01 27.59
C ALA A 304 -4.04 -7.64 28.95
N LEU A 305 -4.97 -7.53 29.91
CA LEU A 305 -4.82 -8.13 31.24
C LEU A 305 -4.80 -9.67 31.16
N ARG A 306 -5.63 -10.26 30.30
CA ARG A 306 -5.62 -11.70 30.04
C ARG A 306 -4.28 -12.15 29.44
N GLY A 307 -3.75 -11.41 28.48
CA GLY A 307 -2.45 -11.68 27.91
C GLY A 307 -1.33 -11.59 28.94
N LEU A 308 -1.41 -10.63 29.87
CA LEU A 308 -0.44 -10.55 30.96
C LEU A 308 -0.56 -11.73 31.94
N SER A 309 -1.78 -12.17 32.25
CA SER A 309 -2.02 -13.39 33.04
C SER A 309 -1.37 -14.61 32.38
N GLU A 310 -1.55 -14.77 31.07
CA GLU A 310 -0.96 -15.85 30.30
C GLU A 310 0.59 -15.80 30.30
N VAL A 311 1.18 -14.59 30.34
CA VAL A 311 2.63 -14.41 30.52
C VAL A 311 3.08 -14.86 31.92
N HIS A 312 2.34 -14.49 32.96
CA HIS A 312 2.65 -14.88 34.33
C HIS A 312 2.48 -16.38 34.56
N GLU A 313 1.46 -17.01 33.97
CA GLU A 313 1.25 -18.47 33.98
C GLU A 313 2.38 -19.24 33.29
N ALA A 314 3.03 -18.63 32.31
CA ALA A 314 4.24 -19.19 31.68
C ALA A 314 5.49 -19.08 32.59
N GLY A 315 5.35 -18.60 33.83
CA GLY A 315 6.44 -18.41 34.79
C GLY A 315 7.36 -17.25 34.41
N LEU A 316 6.83 -16.24 33.71
CA LEU A 316 7.57 -15.07 33.23
C LEU A 316 7.08 -13.80 33.95
N VAL A 317 8.00 -12.89 34.26
CA VAL A 317 7.71 -11.50 34.65
C VAL A 317 8.35 -10.60 33.60
N HIS A 318 7.61 -9.70 32.96
CA HIS A 318 8.08 -8.90 31.81
C HIS A 318 9.03 -7.77 32.20
N ARG A 319 8.78 -7.09 33.32
CA ARG A 319 9.65 -6.07 33.97
C ARG A 319 9.81 -4.73 33.23
N GLY A 320 9.23 -4.57 32.05
CA GLY A 320 9.48 -3.43 31.17
C GLY A 320 8.27 -2.96 30.37
N LEU A 321 7.04 -3.20 30.80
CA LEU A 321 5.86 -2.80 30.03
C LEU A 321 5.68 -1.27 29.96
N TYR A 322 5.47 -0.74 28.76
CA TYR A 322 5.09 0.65 28.51
C TYR A 322 4.44 0.77 27.11
N PRO A 323 3.82 1.91 26.74
CA PRO A 323 2.95 2.00 25.56
C PRO A 323 3.56 1.59 24.21
N ARG A 324 4.89 1.64 24.02
CA ARG A 324 5.52 1.18 22.77
C ARG A 324 5.76 -0.33 22.70
N ARG A 325 5.74 -1.04 23.84
CA ARG A 325 5.91 -2.49 23.95
C ARG A 325 4.58 -3.26 23.97
N ILE A 326 3.45 -2.54 23.88
CA ILE A 326 2.10 -3.10 23.88
C ILE A 326 1.48 -2.84 22.52
N PHE A 327 1.18 -3.90 21.77
CA PHE A 327 0.72 -3.83 20.38
C PHE A 327 -0.73 -4.27 20.26
N LEU A 328 -1.52 -3.46 19.55
CA LEU A 328 -2.88 -3.75 19.15
C LEU A 328 -2.87 -4.31 17.72
N GLY A 329 -3.18 -5.60 17.60
CA GLY A 329 -3.29 -6.32 16.32
C GLY A 329 -4.70 -6.30 15.73
N ARG A 330 -4.89 -6.97 14.59
CA ARG A 330 -6.22 -7.16 13.98
C ARG A 330 -7.15 -7.88 14.97
N GLY A 331 -8.40 -7.43 15.07
CA GLY A 331 -9.40 -8.00 15.99
C GLY A 331 -9.20 -7.64 17.46
N LEU A 332 -8.48 -6.54 17.77
CA LEU A 332 -8.20 -6.05 19.12
C LEU A 332 -7.34 -6.98 19.99
N ARG A 333 -6.64 -7.95 19.39
CA ARG A 333 -5.69 -8.84 20.09
C ARG A 333 -4.46 -8.06 20.53
N VAL A 334 -4.12 -8.17 21.81
CA VAL A 334 -2.96 -7.52 22.44
C VAL A 334 -1.77 -8.46 22.50
N LYS A 335 -0.62 -7.97 22.03
CA LYS A 335 0.67 -8.65 22.06
C LYS A 335 1.73 -7.79 22.74
N PHE A 336 2.69 -8.44 23.39
CA PHE A 336 3.81 -7.80 24.08
C PHE A 336 5.11 -8.02 23.30
N SER A 337 6.00 -7.04 23.32
CA SER A 337 7.34 -7.14 22.71
C SER A 337 8.43 -6.90 23.74
N ASP A 338 9.68 -7.23 23.40
CA ASP A 338 10.89 -6.94 24.19
C ASP A 338 10.99 -7.71 25.52
N PHE A 339 11.05 -9.05 25.43
CA PHE A 339 11.18 -9.95 26.57
C PHE A 339 12.63 -10.10 27.09
N TYR A 340 13.61 -9.37 26.56
CA TYR A 340 14.99 -9.42 27.05
C TYR A 340 15.17 -8.99 28.51
N LEU A 341 14.25 -8.18 29.07
CA LEU A 341 14.23 -7.83 30.50
C LEU A 341 13.49 -8.84 31.37
N ALA A 342 12.84 -9.84 30.76
CA ALA A 342 11.96 -10.75 31.46
C ALA A 342 12.73 -11.63 32.46
N ARG A 343 12.08 -11.96 33.57
CA ARG A 343 12.58 -12.93 34.55
C ARG A 343 11.82 -14.23 34.40
N VAL A 344 12.57 -15.32 34.25
CA VAL A 344 12.07 -16.69 34.25
C VAL A 344 12.13 -17.25 35.68
N GLU A 345 11.04 -17.81 36.17
CA GLU A 345 10.99 -18.41 37.51
C GLU A 345 11.95 -19.62 37.63
N GLY A 346 12.79 -19.64 38.67
CA GLY A 346 13.75 -20.72 38.94
C GLY A 346 15.18 -20.51 38.42
N GLU A 347 15.47 -19.45 37.65
CA GLU A 347 16.81 -19.18 37.12
C GLU A 347 17.54 -18.00 37.81
N HIS A 348 18.87 -18.13 38.01
CA HIS A 348 19.71 -17.06 38.54
C HIS A 348 19.72 -15.85 37.58
N THR A 349 19.38 -14.67 38.10
CA THR A 349 19.19 -13.46 37.30
C THR A 349 20.54 -12.87 36.87
N ILE A 350 20.91 -12.95 35.59
CA ILE A 350 22.10 -12.24 35.04
C ILE A 350 21.73 -10.78 34.72
N ALA A 351 21.11 -10.07 35.65
CA ALA A 351 20.91 -8.63 35.50
C ALA A 351 21.81 -7.85 36.47
N PRO A 352 23.14 -7.81 36.27
CA PRO A 352 23.97 -6.83 36.95
C PRO A 352 24.04 -5.54 36.11
N GLN A 353 23.60 -4.43 36.71
CA GLN A 353 24.07 -3.08 36.42
C GLN A 353 23.78 -2.50 35.02
N MET A 354 22.59 -2.69 34.47
CA MET A 354 22.10 -1.77 33.43
C MET A 354 21.91 -0.37 34.03
N SER A 355 22.48 0.67 33.40
CA SER A 355 22.26 2.04 33.87
C SER A 355 20.76 2.35 33.78
N ALA A 356 20.14 2.64 34.91
CA ALA A 356 18.72 2.97 35.02
C ALA A 356 18.29 4.11 34.07
N ASP A 357 19.23 4.92 33.59
CA ASP A 357 18.99 6.11 32.76
C ASP A 357 18.75 5.82 31.26
N ALA A 358 18.82 4.56 30.80
CA ALA A 358 18.77 4.23 29.37
C ALA A 358 17.45 3.60 28.88
N ASP A 359 16.56 3.15 29.76
CA ASP A 359 15.28 2.51 29.37
C ASP A 359 14.13 3.55 29.32
N PRO A 360 13.53 3.82 28.15
CA PRO A 360 12.43 4.78 28.04
C PRO A 360 11.15 4.34 28.79
N GLY A 361 11.07 3.09 29.25
CA GLY A 361 9.98 2.60 30.09
C GLY A 361 10.05 3.03 31.57
N VAL A 362 11.13 3.67 32.02
CA VAL A 362 11.31 4.09 33.43
C VAL A 362 10.12 4.86 34.02
N PRO A 363 9.52 5.85 33.31
CA PRO A 363 8.38 6.60 33.85
C PRO A 363 7.13 5.76 34.12
N TYR A 364 7.02 4.59 33.48
CA TYR A 364 5.89 3.66 33.61
C TYR A 364 6.11 2.58 34.69
N ARG A 365 7.31 2.51 35.29
CA ARG A 365 7.64 1.49 36.28
C ARG A 365 6.88 1.69 37.59
N ALA A 366 6.50 0.56 38.18
CA ALA A 366 5.95 0.50 39.53
C ALA A 366 6.92 1.11 40.57
N PRO A 367 6.40 1.72 41.66
CA PRO A 367 7.22 2.40 42.68
C PRO A 367 8.38 1.55 43.21
N GLU A 368 8.15 0.26 43.47
CA GLU A 368 9.15 -0.68 43.99
C GLU A 368 10.28 -1.01 42.99
N CYS A 369 10.05 -0.78 41.69
CA CYS A 369 10.99 -1.04 40.60
C CYS A 369 11.82 0.19 40.21
N ARG A 370 11.54 1.37 40.77
CA ARG A 370 12.27 2.61 40.45
C ARG A 370 13.72 2.58 40.94
N ALA A 371 13.97 1.96 42.10
CA ALA A 371 15.32 1.80 42.65
C ALA A 371 16.12 0.70 41.95
N SER A 372 15.46 -0.39 41.56
CA SER A 372 16.06 -1.48 40.79
C SER A 372 14.99 -2.31 40.12
N ILE A 373 15.17 -2.59 38.82
CA ILE A 373 14.30 -3.48 38.05
C ILE A 373 14.35 -4.93 38.55
N ALA A 374 15.35 -5.30 39.38
CA ALA A 374 15.44 -6.62 40.01
C ALA A 374 14.28 -6.90 40.98
N ASN A 375 13.66 -5.86 41.53
CA ASN A 375 12.54 -5.97 42.46
C ASN A 375 11.20 -6.25 41.77
N ALA A 376 11.18 -6.35 40.44
CA ALA A 376 9.96 -6.56 39.69
C ALA A 376 9.30 -7.90 40.02
N THR A 377 7.99 -7.84 40.21
CA THR A 377 7.09 -8.96 40.49
C THR A 377 5.94 -8.96 39.47
N PRO A 378 5.11 -10.02 39.41
CA PRO A 378 3.87 -9.98 38.64
C PRO A 378 3.01 -8.73 38.92
N ALA A 379 2.93 -8.31 40.19
CA ALA A 379 2.21 -7.10 40.60
C ALA A 379 2.84 -5.80 40.06
N SER A 380 4.14 -5.80 39.77
CA SER A 380 4.84 -4.67 39.14
C SER A 380 4.53 -4.54 37.64
N ASP A 381 4.33 -5.67 36.95
CA ASP A 381 3.89 -5.68 35.55
C ASP A 381 2.43 -5.20 35.43
N VAL A 382 1.57 -5.65 36.34
CA VAL A 382 0.16 -5.22 36.38
C VAL A 382 0.06 -3.71 36.52
N TYR A 383 0.86 -3.10 37.40
CA TYR A 383 0.93 -1.65 37.54
C TYR A 383 1.36 -0.98 36.23
N SER A 384 2.46 -1.44 35.63
CA SER A 384 3.03 -0.83 34.43
C SER A 384 2.08 -0.91 33.23
N LEU A 385 1.39 -2.05 33.09
CA LEU A 385 0.34 -2.25 32.08
C LEU A 385 -0.88 -1.36 32.34
N ALA A 386 -1.36 -1.30 33.58
CA ALA A 386 -2.51 -0.48 33.94
C ALA A 386 -2.26 1.00 33.70
N LEU A 387 -1.05 1.49 33.95
CA LEU A 387 -0.68 2.88 33.71
C LEU A 387 -0.69 3.22 32.21
N ALA A 388 -0.14 2.33 31.38
CA ALA A 388 -0.15 2.47 29.93
C ALA A 388 -1.58 2.42 29.34
N LEU A 389 -2.41 1.47 29.80
CA LEU A 389 -3.80 1.35 29.37
C LEU A 389 -4.66 2.53 29.85
N SER A 390 -4.43 3.05 31.06
CA SER A 390 -5.18 4.19 31.59
C SER A 390 -4.95 5.45 30.75
N GLY A 391 -3.69 5.77 30.43
CA GLY A 391 -3.37 6.89 29.55
C GLY A 391 -3.96 6.70 28.14
N TRP A 392 -3.87 5.48 27.59
CA TRP A 392 -4.48 5.19 26.30
C TRP A 392 -6.02 5.33 26.32
N VAL A 393 -6.72 4.79 27.33
CA VAL A 393 -8.19 4.94 27.45
C VAL A 393 -8.59 6.41 27.55
N LEU A 394 -7.87 7.20 28.36
CA LEU A 394 -8.12 8.63 28.55
C LEU A 394 -7.73 9.49 27.34
N GLY A 395 -7.00 8.94 26.37
CA GLY A 395 -6.56 9.65 25.18
C GLY A 395 -5.29 10.49 25.39
N ASP A 396 -4.52 10.25 26.45
CA ASP A 396 -3.31 11.00 26.80
C ASP A 396 -2.20 10.07 27.30
N LEU A 397 -1.12 9.96 26.52
CA LEU A 397 0.08 9.18 26.85
C LEU A 397 1.27 10.13 27.10
N ALA A 398 1.35 10.66 28.32
CA ALA A 398 2.46 11.50 28.74
C ALA A 398 3.79 10.72 28.78
N ALA A 399 4.90 11.40 28.43
CA ALA A 399 6.24 10.84 28.60
C ALA A 399 6.57 10.59 30.07
N GLU A 400 6.08 11.46 30.97
CA GLU A 400 6.15 11.31 32.43
C GLU A 400 4.74 11.39 33.03
N PRO A 401 4.04 10.26 33.19
CA PRO A 401 2.65 10.27 33.65
C PRO A 401 2.55 10.67 35.12
N GLN A 402 1.67 11.63 35.41
CA GLN A 402 1.30 12.01 36.78
C GLN A 402 0.33 10.96 37.33
N VAL A 403 0.87 9.90 37.95
CA VAL A 403 0.12 8.69 38.34
C VAL A 403 -1.17 9.00 39.11
N GLU A 404 -1.13 9.87 40.11
CA GLU A 404 -2.30 10.19 40.92
C GLU A 404 -3.41 10.89 40.11
N ALA A 405 -3.04 11.77 39.17
CA ALA A 405 -3.98 12.41 38.26
C ALA A 405 -4.59 11.41 37.28
N VAL A 406 -3.77 10.50 36.73
CA VAL A 406 -4.22 9.42 35.84
C VAL A 406 -5.15 8.46 36.58
N ARG A 407 -4.79 8.04 37.80
CA ARG A 407 -5.59 7.17 38.67
C ARG A 407 -6.94 7.79 39.01
N GLY A 408 -6.97 9.07 39.38
CA GLY A 408 -8.22 9.78 39.66
C GLY A 408 -9.09 9.99 38.42
N ALA A 409 -8.49 10.18 37.24
CA ALA A 409 -9.22 10.33 35.98
C ALA A 409 -9.80 9.00 35.49
N ILE A 410 -9.02 7.92 35.52
CA ILE A 410 -9.46 6.61 35.04
C ILE A 410 -10.52 6.00 35.96
N ALA A 411 -10.46 6.23 37.27
CA ALA A 411 -11.47 5.76 38.23
C ALA A 411 -12.89 6.27 37.94
N ARG A 412 -13.02 7.40 37.23
CA ARG A 412 -14.32 7.96 36.81
C ARG A 412 -14.87 7.32 35.54
N THR A 413 -14.12 6.48 34.85
CA THR A 413 -14.59 5.77 33.65
C THR A 413 -15.37 4.51 34.04
N LEU A 414 -16.46 4.22 33.33
CA LEU A 414 -17.31 3.08 33.64
C LEU A 414 -16.62 1.74 33.31
N VAL A 415 -16.95 0.69 34.07
CA VAL A 415 -16.53 -0.71 33.89
C VAL A 415 -15.04 -0.97 34.14
N VAL A 416 -14.15 -0.54 33.23
CA VAL A 416 -12.71 -0.83 33.33
C VAL A 416 -11.98 0.11 34.29
N GLY A 417 -12.54 1.30 34.51
CA GLY A 417 -11.92 2.37 35.28
C GLY A 417 -11.55 2.02 36.72
N PRO A 418 -12.50 1.52 37.54
CA PRO A 418 -12.24 1.14 38.93
C PRO A 418 -11.16 0.07 39.05
N VAL A 419 -11.17 -0.92 38.15
CA VAL A 419 -10.21 -2.03 38.16
C VAL A 419 -8.81 -1.55 37.79
N LEU A 420 -8.68 -0.70 36.76
CA LEU A 420 -7.39 -0.10 36.41
C LEU A 420 -6.85 0.81 37.51
N ALA A 421 -7.73 1.53 38.22
CA ALA A 421 -7.34 2.37 39.36
C ALA A 421 -6.84 1.53 40.56
N ASP A 422 -7.40 0.34 40.80
CA ASP A 422 -6.91 -0.60 41.80
C ASP A 422 -5.53 -1.17 41.43
N CYS A 423 -5.31 -1.48 40.15
CA CYS A 423 -4.00 -1.93 39.64
C CYS A 423 -2.88 -0.88 39.81
N LEU A 424 -3.23 0.40 40.00
CA LEU A 424 -2.30 1.52 40.21
C LEU A 424 -2.02 1.81 41.69
N ALA A 425 -2.35 0.91 42.61
CA ALA A 425 -2.02 1.08 44.03
C ALA A 425 -0.50 1.15 44.27
N ASP A 426 -0.06 2.00 45.21
CA ASP A 426 1.36 2.13 45.54
C ASP A 426 1.92 0.85 46.18
N ASP A 427 1.18 0.21 47.09
CA ASP A 427 1.55 -1.06 47.70
C ASP A 427 1.27 -2.23 46.73
N PRO A 428 2.27 -3.03 46.33
CA PRO A 428 2.09 -4.18 45.44
C PRO A 428 1.09 -5.22 45.96
N ARG A 429 0.90 -5.32 47.29
CA ARG A 429 -0.01 -6.28 47.92
C ARG A 429 -1.48 -5.90 47.78
N GLU A 430 -1.76 -4.62 47.49
CA GLU A 430 -3.12 -4.11 47.30
C GLU A 430 -3.58 -4.24 45.83
N ARG A 431 -2.66 -4.52 44.91
CA ARG A 431 -2.95 -4.68 43.48
C ARG A 431 -3.56 -6.06 43.23
N PRO A 432 -4.67 -6.17 42.48
CA PRO A 432 -5.15 -7.48 42.02
C PRO A 432 -4.12 -8.07 41.04
N ASP A 433 -3.99 -9.41 41.03
CA ASP A 433 -3.28 -10.06 39.92
C ASP A 433 -4.07 -9.91 38.60
N ALA A 434 -3.41 -10.17 37.48
CA ALA A 434 -3.98 -9.93 36.15
C ALA A 434 -5.25 -10.77 35.89
N ALA A 435 -5.29 -12.03 36.36
CA ALA A 435 -6.47 -12.89 36.25
C ALA A 435 -7.65 -12.34 37.07
N THR A 436 -7.39 -11.94 38.31
CA THR A 436 -8.37 -11.33 39.22
C THR A 436 -8.92 -10.04 38.65
N ALA A 437 -8.08 -9.20 38.03
CA ALA A 437 -8.52 -7.99 37.36
C ALA A 437 -9.48 -8.30 36.18
N VAL A 438 -9.18 -9.30 35.36
CA VAL A 438 -10.09 -9.78 34.29
C VAL A 438 -11.41 -10.27 34.87
N THR A 439 -11.37 -11.07 35.93
CA THR A 439 -12.59 -11.57 36.60
C THR A 439 -13.42 -10.43 37.17
N ARG A 440 -12.81 -9.42 37.81
CA ARG A 440 -13.52 -8.25 38.33
C ARG A 440 -14.21 -7.45 37.22
N ILE A 441 -13.54 -7.22 36.08
CA ILE A 441 -14.16 -6.58 34.91
C ILE A 441 -15.37 -7.41 34.44
N GLY A 442 -15.20 -8.73 34.32
CA GLY A 442 -16.28 -9.65 33.95
C GLY A 442 -17.46 -9.62 34.92
N GLN A 443 -17.20 -9.58 36.23
CA GLN A 443 -18.23 -9.47 37.27
C GLN A 443 -18.97 -8.14 37.22
N ILE A 444 -18.29 -7.02 36.95
CA ILE A 444 -18.94 -5.72 36.76
C ILE A 444 -19.84 -5.76 35.52
N VAL A 445 -19.36 -6.33 34.42
CA VAL A 445 -20.17 -6.51 33.20
C VAL A 445 -21.37 -7.43 33.44
N GLU A 446 -21.19 -8.55 34.14
CA GLU A 446 -22.26 -9.47 34.52
C GLU A 446 -23.25 -8.85 35.49
N ALA A 447 -22.80 -8.07 36.47
CA ALA A 447 -23.66 -7.37 37.42
C ALA A 447 -24.49 -6.29 36.70
N MET A 448 -23.90 -5.53 35.77
CA MET A 448 -24.64 -4.60 34.92
C MET A 448 -25.64 -5.32 34.01
N ASN A 449 -25.31 -6.52 33.54
CA ASN A 449 -26.24 -7.36 32.79
C ASN A 449 -27.33 -7.97 33.68
N LYS A 450 -27.03 -8.30 34.95
CA LYS A 450 -27.98 -8.84 35.95
C LYS A 450 -28.91 -7.76 36.50
N GLU A 451 -28.44 -6.53 36.74
CA GLU A 451 -29.28 -5.38 37.11
C GLU A 451 -30.24 -4.99 35.97
N ARG A 452 -29.85 -5.24 34.71
CA ARG A 452 -30.76 -5.19 33.55
C ARG A 452 -31.77 -6.34 33.49
N VAL A 453 -31.60 -7.40 34.29
CA VAL A 453 -32.43 -8.62 34.33
C VAL A 453 -33.31 -8.68 35.60
N THR A 454 -32.95 -8.00 36.69
CA THR A 454 -33.71 -7.98 37.97
C THR A 454 -34.87 -6.96 38.04
N VAL A 455 -35.36 -6.47 36.91
CA VAL A 455 -36.66 -5.79 36.81
C VAL A 455 -37.58 -6.72 36.00
N GLY A 456 -38.18 -7.72 36.64
CA GLY A 456 -39.08 -8.63 35.94
C GLY A 456 -39.38 -9.93 36.67
N GLU A 457 -40.05 -9.86 37.82
CA GLU A 457 -40.83 -10.99 38.35
C GLU A 457 -42.22 -10.50 38.74
N THR A 458 -43.24 -10.86 37.95
CA THR A 458 -44.48 -11.53 38.40
C THR A 458 -45.37 -11.94 37.22
N ASP A 459 -46.00 -13.10 37.41
CA ASP A 459 -47.18 -13.67 36.74
C ASP A 459 -47.04 -14.55 35.48
N ALA A 460 -47.84 -15.62 35.51
CA ALA A 460 -47.86 -16.75 34.60
C ALA A 460 -48.38 -16.37 33.20
N ALA A 461 -47.75 -16.96 32.18
CA ALA A 461 -47.91 -16.65 30.76
C ALA A 461 -49.33 -16.83 30.20
N GLU A 462 -49.85 -15.80 29.51
CA GLU A 462 -50.99 -15.91 28.59
C GLU A 462 -50.49 -16.30 27.19
N GLU A 463 -51.06 -17.36 26.62
CA GLU A 463 -50.83 -17.81 25.23
C GLU A 463 -51.50 -16.85 24.23
N PHE A 464 -50.88 -16.57 23.07
CA PHE A 464 -51.47 -15.67 22.07
C PHE A 464 -52.68 -16.33 21.41
N ARG A 465 -53.72 -15.55 21.09
CA ARG A 465 -54.95 -16.04 20.47
C ARG A 465 -55.31 -15.18 19.27
N VAL A 466 -55.84 -15.83 18.23
CA VAL A 466 -56.39 -15.17 17.05
C VAL A 466 -57.45 -14.14 17.46
N GLY A 467 -57.34 -12.93 16.92
CA GLY A 467 -58.19 -11.78 17.26
C GLY A 467 -57.72 -10.99 18.48
N GLY A 468 -56.77 -11.51 19.27
CA GLY A 468 -56.16 -10.80 20.39
C GLY A 468 -55.16 -9.73 19.93
N VAL A 469 -54.87 -8.77 20.81
CA VAL A 469 -53.86 -7.73 20.60
C VAL A 469 -52.73 -7.91 21.60
N VAL A 470 -51.50 -8.00 21.11
CA VAL A 470 -50.28 -8.15 21.90
C VAL A 470 -49.56 -6.80 21.98
N ALA A 471 -49.12 -6.43 23.20
CA ALA A 471 -48.40 -5.18 23.49
C ALA A 471 -49.10 -3.92 22.93
N ASP A 472 -50.44 -3.90 22.95
CA ASP A 472 -51.31 -2.83 22.44
C ASP A 472 -51.05 -2.42 20.96
N ARG A 473 -50.36 -3.28 20.19
CA ARG A 473 -49.87 -2.95 18.85
C ARG A 473 -50.11 -4.04 17.83
N TYR A 474 -49.92 -5.29 18.22
CA TYR A 474 -49.92 -6.40 17.28
C TYR A 474 -51.21 -7.19 17.36
N GLN A 475 -52.09 -7.01 16.37
CA GLN A 475 -53.34 -7.75 16.30
C GLN A 475 -53.10 -9.11 15.63
N ILE A 476 -53.23 -10.22 16.38
CA ILE A 476 -53.00 -11.58 15.89
C ILE A 476 -54.09 -11.96 14.89
N LYS A 477 -53.72 -12.30 13.66
CA LYS A 477 -54.63 -12.67 12.57
C LYS A 477 -54.84 -14.17 12.43
N GLU A 478 -53.75 -14.92 12.35
CA GLU A 478 -53.78 -16.37 12.11
C GLU A 478 -52.51 -17.05 12.62
N SER A 479 -52.59 -18.36 12.87
CA SER A 479 -51.43 -19.20 13.18
C SER A 479 -50.75 -19.62 11.88
N LEU A 480 -49.45 -19.36 11.74
CA LEU A 480 -48.65 -19.79 10.59
C LEU A 480 -47.99 -21.17 10.82
N GLY A 481 -47.80 -21.57 12.08
CA GLY A 481 -47.30 -22.90 12.41
C GLY A 481 -46.86 -23.01 13.88
N GLN A 482 -46.91 -24.22 14.43
CA GLN A 482 -46.48 -24.52 15.80
C GLN A 482 -45.29 -25.49 15.75
N GLY A 483 -44.13 -25.07 16.23
CA GLY A 483 -42.93 -25.89 16.37
C GLY A 483 -42.71 -26.34 17.81
N GLY A 484 -41.67 -27.16 18.04
CA GLY A 484 -41.32 -27.68 19.37
C GLY A 484 -40.83 -26.62 20.37
N PHE A 485 -40.33 -25.47 19.89
CA PHE A 485 -39.75 -24.40 20.72
C PHE A 485 -40.52 -23.07 20.65
N ALA A 486 -41.33 -22.86 19.61
CA ALA A 486 -42.10 -21.62 19.43
C ALA A 486 -43.37 -21.83 18.60
N HIS A 487 -44.34 -20.93 18.76
CA HIS A 487 -45.52 -20.78 17.91
C HIS A 487 -45.38 -19.52 17.05
N THR A 488 -45.52 -19.66 15.74
CA THR A 488 -45.43 -18.54 14.80
C THR A 488 -46.81 -18.07 14.35
N TRP A 489 -47.04 -16.77 14.46
CA TRP A 489 -48.31 -16.10 14.18
C TRP A 489 -48.14 -15.03 13.12
N ARG A 490 -49.16 -14.79 12.30
CA ARG A 490 -49.26 -13.56 11.51
C ARG A 490 -50.01 -12.53 12.32
N ALA A 491 -49.50 -11.31 12.38
CA ALA A 491 -50.11 -10.21 13.10
C ALA A 491 -50.11 -8.92 12.27
N TRP A 492 -51.10 -8.06 12.49
CA TRP A 492 -51.12 -6.71 11.97
C TRP A 492 -50.49 -5.74 12.97
N ASP A 493 -49.44 -5.05 12.55
CA ASP A 493 -48.82 -3.97 13.32
C ASP A 493 -49.62 -2.68 13.07
N THR A 494 -50.37 -2.23 14.06
CA THR A 494 -51.23 -1.05 13.95
C THR A 494 -50.44 0.25 13.82
N SER A 495 -49.18 0.29 14.26
CA SER A 495 -48.33 1.48 14.18
C SER A 495 -47.65 1.62 12.83
N ALA A 496 -47.24 0.49 12.24
CA ALA A 496 -46.59 0.46 10.93
C ALA A 496 -47.57 0.23 9.76
N GLU A 497 -48.85 -0.02 10.06
CA GLU A 497 -49.90 -0.40 9.11
C GLU A 497 -49.46 -1.50 8.14
N ALA A 498 -48.87 -2.57 8.68
CA ALA A 498 -48.32 -3.66 7.89
C ALA A 498 -48.41 -5.02 8.60
N ASP A 499 -48.44 -6.10 7.83
CA ASP A 499 -48.33 -7.45 8.37
C ASP A 499 -46.92 -7.73 8.91
N ARG A 500 -46.87 -8.51 9.99
CA ARG A 500 -45.68 -8.99 10.69
C ARG A 500 -45.83 -10.45 11.05
N VAL A 501 -44.71 -11.11 11.29
CA VAL A 501 -44.66 -12.46 11.86
C VAL A 501 -44.24 -12.35 13.32
N ILE A 502 -44.98 -12.96 14.23
CA ILE A 502 -44.66 -13.02 15.66
C ILE A 502 -44.32 -14.46 16.02
N LYS A 503 -43.07 -14.70 16.40
CA LYS A 503 -42.58 -15.99 16.89
C LYS A 503 -42.61 -15.96 18.41
N GLN A 504 -43.60 -16.62 19.01
CA GLN A 504 -43.83 -16.74 20.45
C GLN A 504 -43.10 -17.97 20.99
N PHE A 505 -42.21 -17.82 21.97
CA PHE A 505 -41.46 -18.95 22.54
C PHE A 505 -42.21 -19.61 23.70
N HIS A 506 -42.07 -20.93 23.84
CA HIS A 506 -42.88 -21.75 24.77
C HIS A 506 -42.35 -21.83 26.21
N ASP A 507 -41.08 -21.50 26.48
CA ASP A 507 -40.40 -21.84 27.74
C ASP A 507 -39.97 -20.64 28.61
N ASP A 508 -39.55 -20.91 29.85
CA ASP A 508 -39.03 -19.89 30.77
C ASP A 508 -37.71 -19.26 30.30
N ALA A 509 -37.04 -19.89 29.33
CA ALA A 509 -35.87 -19.36 28.63
C ALA A 509 -36.24 -18.49 27.40
N ALA A 510 -37.53 -18.22 27.17
CA ALA A 510 -38.05 -17.45 26.03
C ALA A 510 -37.35 -16.11 25.84
N ALA A 511 -37.06 -15.39 26.93
CA ALA A 511 -36.31 -14.13 26.88
C ALA A 511 -34.90 -14.31 26.31
N SER A 512 -34.22 -15.40 26.66
CA SER A 512 -32.88 -15.73 26.15
C SER A 512 -32.93 -16.18 24.70
N HIS A 513 -33.89 -17.04 24.32
CA HIS A 513 -34.06 -17.48 22.94
C HIS A 513 -34.42 -16.32 21.99
N ALA A 514 -35.39 -15.49 22.37
CA ALA A 514 -35.76 -14.29 21.62
C ALA A 514 -34.56 -13.34 21.51
N GLN A 515 -33.79 -13.15 22.58
CA GLN A 515 -32.63 -12.25 22.57
C GLN A 515 -31.47 -12.80 21.74
N GLN A 516 -31.22 -14.11 21.73
CA GLN A 516 -30.19 -14.73 20.90
C GLN A 516 -30.54 -14.61 19.42
N GLU A 517 -31.79 -14.92 19.05
CA GLU A 517 -32.27 -14.81 17.66
C GLU A 517 -32.30 -13.33 17.19
N TYR A 518 -32.78 -12.40 18.04
CA TYR A 518 -32.71 -10.97 17.74
C TYR A 518 -31.27 -10.50 17.55
N LYS A 519 -30.33 -10.89 18.43
CA LYS A 519 -28.91 -10.50 18.28
C LYS A 519 -28.27 -11.07 17.02
N ALA A 520 -28.65 -12.28 16.61
CA ALA A 520 -28.17 -12.89 15.38
C ALA A 520 -28.69 -12.13 14.15
N ALA A 521 -29.93 -11.65 14.21
CA ALA A 521 -30.63 -11.13 13.05
C ALA A 521 -30.73 -9.59 12.93
N ASP A 522 -30.63 -8.83 14.03
CA ASP A 522 -30.64 -7.36 14.07
C ASP A 522 -29.52 -6.71 13.24
N ARG A 523 -28.41 -7.43 13.10
CA ARG A 523 -27.24 -6.99 12.31
C ARG A 523 -27.32 -7.38 10.82
N ILE A 524 -28.36 -8.12 10.42
CA ILE A 524 -28.57 -8.59 9.06
C ILE A 524 -29.46 -7.59 8.34
N ARG A 525 -28.90 -6.87 7.36
CA ARG A 525 -29.64 -5.91 6.53
C ARG A 525 -29.36 -6.21 5.07
N HIS A 526 -30.24 -7.02 4.48
CA HIS A 526 -30.10 -7.49 3.10
C HIS A 526 -31.48 -7.76 2.51
N ASP A 527 -31.65 -7.53 1.20
CA ASP A 527 -32.96 -7.66 0.55
C ASP A 527 -33.44 -9.11 0.47
N HIS A 528 -32.50 -10.06 0.45
CA HIS A 528 -32.77 -11.51 0.44
C HIS A 528 -32.78 -12.16 1.83
N CYS A 529 -32.80 -11.37 2.91
CA CYS A 529 -32.94 -11.85 4.29
C CYS A 529 -34.21 -11.25 4.93
N ALA A 530 -34.95 -12.04 5.71
CA ALA A 530 -36.02 -11.48 6.53
C ALA A 530 -35.47 -10.51 7.59
N ARG A 531 -36.12 -9.36 7.73
CA ARG A 531 -35.76 -8.38 8.77
C ARG A 531 -36.39 -8.72 10.10
N VAL A 532 -35.69 -8.35 11.17
CA VAL A 532 -36.23 -8.34 12.54
C VAL A 532 -36.57 -6.92 12.91
N TYR A 533 -37.76 -6.71 13.45
CA TYR A 533 -38.27 -5.39 13.80
C TYR A 533 -38.30 -5.14 15.29
N ASP A 534 -38.68 -6.15 16.08
CA ASP A 534 -38.92 -5.98 17.51
C ASP A 534 -38.66 -7.26 18.29
N ILE A 535 -38.46 -7.12 19.60
CA ILE A 535 -38.32 -8.21 20.55
C ILE A 535 -39.02 -7.85 21.85
N SER A 536 -39.83 -8.78 22.37
CA SER A 536 -40.23 -8.77 23.76
C SER A 536 -39.51 -9.87 24.53
N ARG A 537 -38.95 -9.47 25.67
CA ARG A 537 -38.36 -10.39 26.66
C ARG A 537 -39.35 -10.76 27.75
N ASP A 538 -40.45 -10.01 27.86
CA ASP A 538 -41.51 -10.24 28.84
C ASP A 538 -42.27 -11.50 28.44
N LYS A 539 -42.70 -12.30 29.42
CA LYS A 539 -43.43 -13.54 29.13
C LYS A 539 -44.84 -13.24 28.60
N PRO A 540 -45.29 -13.91 27.52
CA PRO A 540 -44.50 -14.84 26.71
C PRO A 540 -43.47 -14.10 25.85
N GLY A 541 -42.20 -14.52 25.89
CA GLY A 541 -41.16 -13.88 25.08
C GLY A 541 -41.45 -14.09 23.59
N TYR A 542 -41.26 -13.06 22.77
CA TYR A 542 -41.54 -13.15 21.34
C TYR A 542 -40.60 -12.29 20.49
N LEU A 543 -40.47 -12.68 19.22
CA LEU A 543 -39.73 -11.97 18.19
C LEU A 543 -40.67 -11.50 17.08
N VAL A 544 -40.53 -10.25 16.65
CA VAL A 544 -41.31 -9.67 15.54
C VAL A 544 -40.44 -9.59 14.30
N LEU A 545 -40.85 -10.31 13.27
CA LEU A 545 -40.16 -10.52 12.01
C LEU A 545 -40.95 -9.90 10.84
N GLU A 546 -40.26 -9.67 9.74
CA GLU A 546 -40.88 -9.34 8.45
C GLU A 546 -41.82 -10.45 8.00
N TYR A 547 -43.06 -10.07 7.65
CA TYR A 547 -43.94 -10.97 6.91
C TYR A 547 -43.61 -10.89 5.42
N ILE A 548 -43.17 -12.03 4.86
CA ILE A 548 -42.85 -12.14 3.44
C ILE A 548 -44.04 -12.86 2.77
N PRO A 549 -44.79 -12.19 1.88
CA PRO A 549 -45.85 -12.86 1.14
C PRO A 549 -45.23 -13.89 0.19
N GLY A 550 -45.82 -15.08 0.11
CA GLY A 550 -45.35 -16.15 -0.77
C GLY A 550 -45.41 -17.54 -0.13
N ASP A 551 -44.96 -18.53 -0.89
CA ASP A 551 -44.85 -19.92 -0.45
C ASP A 551 -43.40 -20.25 -0.09
N ASN A 552 -43.19 -21.19 0.83
CA ASN A 552 -41.86 -21.75 1.03
C ASN A 552 -41.43 -22.58 -0.19
N LEU A 553 -40.11 -22.75 -0.40
CA LEU A 553 -39.55 -23.38 -1.58
C LEU A 553 -40.03 -24.82 -1.78
N ARG A 554 -40.34 -25.57 -0.71
CA ARG A 554 -40.92 -26.92 -0.82
C ARG A 554 -42.30 -26.89 -1.46
N ASP A 555 -43.18 -26.05 -0.95
CA ASP A 555 -44.57 -25.98 -1.42
C ASP A 555 -44.63 -25.34 -2.82
N PHE A 556 -43.76 -24.35 -3.06
CA PHE A 556 -43.51 -23.78 -4.39
C PHE A 556 -43.07 -24.83 -5.42
N ALA A 557 -42.14 -25.72 -5.06
CA ALA A 557 -41.65 -26.78 -5.93
C ALA A 557 -42.73 -27.83 -6.24
N ALA A 558 -43.59 -28.16 -5.26
CA ALA A 558 -44.70 -29.10 -5.46
C ALA A 558 -45.77 -28.58 -6.43
N ALA A 559 -45.95 -27.27 -6.52
CA ALA A 559 -46.95 -26.62 -7.38
C ALA A 559 -46.42 -26.18 -8.76
N SER A 560 -45.10 -26.19 -8.97
CA SER A 560 -44.46 -25.61 -10.16
C SER A 560 -43.86 -26.66 -11.09
N SER A 561 -43.98 -26.44 -12.40
CA SER A 561 -43.22 -27.23 -13.39
C SER A 561 -41.72 -26.88 -13.37
N PRO A 562 -40.83 -27.82 -13.76
CA PRO A 562 -39.40 -27.55 -13.91
C PRO A 562 -39.11 -26.31 -14.76
N ASN A 563 -38.31 -25.39 -14.23
CA ASN A 563 -37.86 -24.17 -14.91
C ASN A 563 -36.48 -23.77 -14.41
N SER A 564 -35.46 -24.06 -15.20
CA SER A 564 -34.06 -23.92 -14.82
C SER A 564 -33.64 -22.46 -14.58
N GLU A 565 -34.14 -21.52 -15.37
CA GLU A 565 -33.86 -20.09 -15.17
C GLU A 565 -34.45 -19.57 -13.86
N ARG A 566 -35.70 -19.96 -13.55
CA ARG A 566 -36.33 -19.56 -12.29
C ARG A 566 -35.59 -20.13 -11.08
N TYR A 567 -35.17 -21.40 -11.16
CA TYR A 567 -34.37 -22.03 -10.10
C TYR A 567 -32.98 -21.41 -9.96
N ARG A 568 -32.37 -20.96 -11.06
CA ARG A 568 -31.12 -20.21 -11.05
C ARG A 568 -31.29 -18.86 -10.35
N THR A 569 -32.37 -18.12 -10.63
CA THR A 569 -32.68 -16.87 -9.92
C THR A 569 -32.84 -17.11 -8.41
N ILE A 570 -33.63 -18.12 -8.02
CA ILE A 570 -33.82 -18.50 -6.60
C ILE A 570 -32.49 -18.85 -5.94
N ALA A 571 -31.66 -19.66 -6.60
CA ALA A 571 -30.34 -20.04 -6.12
C ALA A 571 -29.44 -18.82 -5.86
N LEU A 572 -29.40 -17.88 -6.81
CA LEU A 572 -28.57 -16.68 -6.71
C LEU A 572 -29.02 -15.74 -5.60
N ASP A 573 -30.33 -15.59 -5.39
CA ASP A 573 -30.90 -14.80 -4.30
C ASP A 573 -30.51 -15.37 -2.92
N VAL A 574 -30.62 -16.70 -2.74
CA VAL A 574 -30.24 -17.37 -1.49
C VAL A 574 -28.72 -17.32 -1.26
N LEU A 575 -27.91 -17.53 -2.29
CA LEU A 575 -26.45 -17.42 -2.17
C LEU A 575 -26.01 -16.00 -1.84
N SER A 576 -26.69 -14.99 -2.38
CA SER A 576 -26.48 -13.58 -2.02
C SER A 576 -26.78 -13.32 -0.54
N ALA A 577 -27.85 -13.90 -0.01
CA ALA A 577 -28.15 -13.85 1.44
C ALA A 577 -27.04 -14.54 2.26
N LEU A 578 -26.60 -15.74 1.88
CA LEU A 578 -25.56 -16.48 2.60
C LEU A 578 -24.20 -15.76 2.57
N ALA A 579 -23.80 -15.22 1.42
CA ALA A 579 -22.58 -14.42 1.30
C ALA A 579 -22.61 -13.22 2.27
N HIS A 580 -23.74 -12.52 2.37
CA HIS A 580 -23.92 -11.41 3.30
C HIS A 580 -23.74 -11.81 4.77
N LEU A 581 -24.17 -13.03 5.16
CA LEU A 581 -23.94 -13.58 6.50
C LEU A 581 -22.48 -13.94 6.73
N HIS A 582 -21.87 -14.63 5.75
CA HIS A 582 -20.50 -15.14 5.84
C HIS A 582 -19.49 -14.00 5.98
N ASP A 583 -19.68 -12.89 5.26
CA ASP A 583 -18.88 -11.66 5.38
C ASP A 583 -18.92 -11.04 6.79
N ARG A 584 -19.97 -11.36 7.57
CA ARG A 584 -20.17 -10.89 8.95
C ARG A 584 -19.75 -11.94 9.99
N ASN A 585 -19.06 -13.01 9.58
CA ASN A 585 -18.72 -14.15 10.42
C ASN A 585 -19.96 -14.78 11.08
N LEU A 586 -21.05 -14.90 10.33
CA LEU A 586 -22.26 -15.61 10.73
C LEU A 586 -22.52 -16.75 9.76
N VAL A 587 -22.88 -17.92 10.28
CA VAL A 587 -23.33 -19.09 9.50
C VAL A 587 -24.77 -19.39 9.87
N HIS A 588 -25.61 -19.72 8.88
CA HIS A 588 -27.04 -19.94 9.05
C HIS A 588 -27.35 -21.25 9.80
N ARG A 589 -26.65 -22.33 9.45
CA ARG A 589 -26.69 -23.68 10.03
C ARG A 589 -27.99 -24.48 9.82
N ASP A 590 -29.05 -23.86 9.32
CA ASP A 590 -30.31 -24.54 8.99
C ASP A 590 -30.92 -24.08 7.66
N VAL A 591 -30.14 -24.14 6.57
CA VAL A 591 -30.66 -23.85 5.23
C VAL A 591 -31.50 -25.03 4.75
N THR A 592 -32.81 -24.81 4.62
CA THR A 592 -33.79 -25.85 4.26
C THR A 592 -34.85 -25.33 3.30
N PRO A 593 -35.61 -26.19 2.59
CA PRO A 593 -36.70 -25.76 1.72
C PRO A 593 -37.81 -24.94 2.42
N THR A 594 -38.01 -25.12 3.73
CA THR A 594 -39.03 -24.38 4.50
C THR A 594 -38.54 -23.00 4.94
N ASN A 595 -37.22 -22.79 4.98
CA ASN A 595 -36.60 -21.53 5.40
C ASN A 595 -36.28 -20.61 4.20
N VAL A 596 -36.72 -20.96 2.99
CA VAL A 596 -36.61 -20.13 1.79
C VAL A 596 -38.01 -19.78 1.32
N ILE A 597 -38.40 -18.50 1.37
CA ILE A 597 -39.70 -18.01 0.90
C ILE A 597 -39.57 -17.45 -0.51
N ILE A 598 -40.47 -17.86 -1.41
CA ILE A 598 -40.54 -17.39 -2.79
C ILE A 598 -41.67 -16.36 -2.89
N THR A 599 -41.30 -15.11 -3.18
CA THR A 599 -42.25 -14.00 -3.30
C THR A 599 -43.08 -14.11 -4.59
N PRO A 600 -44.21 -13.37 -4.69
CA PRO A 600 -45.00 -13.30 -5.93
C PRO A 600 -44.18 -12.86 -7.16
N GLU A 601 -43.15 -12.06 -6.96
CA GLU A 601 -42.19 -11.61 -8.00
C GLU A 601 -41.15 -12.69 -8.35
N ALA A 602 -41.32 -13.93 -7.87
CA ALA A 602 -40.42 -15.06 -8.07
C ALA A 602 -38.98 -14.83 -7.54
N ARG A 603 -38.83 -14.00 -6.51
CA ARG A 603 -37.56 -13.79 -5.79
C ARG A 603 -37.51 -14.61 -4.52
N ALA A 604 -36.32 -14.94 -4.05
CA ALA A 604 -36.15 -15.71 -2.82
C ALA A 604 -35.72 -14.83 -1.64
N LYS A 605 -36.23 -15.15 -0.45
CA LYS A 605 -35.77 -14.60 0.82
C LYS A 605 -35.52 -15.72 1.83
N LEU A 606 -34.36 -15.67 2.49
CA LEU A 606 -33.96 -16.58 3.55
C LEU A 606 -34.55 -16.10 4.89
N ILE A 607 -35.13 -17.03 5.65
CA ILE A 607 -35.78 -16.78 6.95
C ILE A 607 -35.21 -17.69 8.04
N ASP A 608 -35.57 -17.41 9.29
CA ASP A 608 -35.25 -18.19 10.50
C ASP A 608 -33.75 -18.30 10.86
N PHE A 609 -33.24 -17.24 11.49
CA PHE A 609 -31.86 -17.15 11.99
C PHE A 609 -31.69 -17.66 13.44
N GLY A 610 -32.67 -18.40 13.97
CA GLY A 610 -32.70 -18.82 15.39
C GLY A 610 -31.54 -19.70 15.83
N VAL A 611 -30.91 -20.43 14.91
CA VAL A 611 -29.73 -21.27 15.18
C VAL A 611 -28.45 -20.72 14.55
N ALA A 612 -28.54 -19.55 13.90
CA ALA A 612 -27.40 -18.89 13.29
C ALA A 612 -26.35 -18.57 14.36
N GLY A 613 -25.09 -18.73 14.02
CA GLY A 613 -24.01 -18.64 14.99
C GLY A 613 -22.68 -18.25 14.38
N ARG A 614 -21.67 -18.10 15.22
CA ARG A 614 -20.30 -17.91 14.75
C ARG A 614 -19.75 -19.21 14.16
N PRO A 615 -18.84 -19.11 13.18
CA PRO A 615 -18.07 -20.26 12.70
C PRO A 615 -17.40 -21.02 13.85
N ARG A 616 -17.20 -22.32 13.66
CA ARG A 616 -16.63 -23.29 14.62
C ARG A 616 -17.50 -23.60 15.84
N ALA A 617 -18.77 -23.18 15.85
CA ALA A 617 -19.72 -23.66 16.84
C ALA A 617 -19.92 -25.18 16.70
N THR A 618 -19.60 -25.95 17.75
CA THR A 618 -19.65 -27.42 17.76
C THR A 618 -21.01 -27.97 18.19
N THR A 619 -21.97 -27.11 18.54
CA THR A 619 -23.33 -27.55 18.88
C THR A 619 -24.02 -28.14 17.66
N VAL A 620 -24.58 -29.34 17.80
CA VAL A 620 -25.33 -30.01 16.73
C VAL A 620 -26.74 -29.43 16.70
N VAL A 621 -27.04 -28.59 15.70
CA VAL A 621 -28.33 -27.94 15.49
C VAL A 621 -28.64 -27.90 13.99
N GLY A 622 -29.92 -27.85 13.64
CA GLY A 622 -30.41 -27.84 12.25
C GLY A 622 -31.20 -29.10 11.90
N THR A 623 -31.80 -29.08 10.73
CA THR A 623 -32.73 -30.13 10.26
C THR A 623 -31.94 -31.31 9.70
N PRO A 624 -32.02 -32.53 10.29
CA PRO A 624 -31.07 -33.60 10.02
C PRO A 624 -30.85 -33.87 8.53
N PRO A 625 -31.86 -34.06 7.66
CA PRO A 625 -31.67 -34.30 6.22
C PRO A 625 -30.87 -33.26 5.43
N PHE A 626 -30.79 -32.01 5.87
CA PHE A 626 -30.08 -30.94 5.15
C PHE A 626 -28.73 -30.58 5.82
N MET A 627 -28.48 -31.11 7.01
CA MET A 627 -27.28 -30.84 7.79
C MET A 627 -26.03 -31.46 7.15
N ALA A 628 -24.93 -30.70 7.07
CA ALA A 628 -23.66 -31.19 6.57
C ALA A 628 -23.04 -32.29 7.47
N PRO A 629 -22.25 -33.25 6.92
CA PRO A 629 -21.64 -34.33 7.70
C PRO A 629 -20.81 -33.85 8.89
N GLU A 630 -20.01 -32.81 8.70
CA GLU A 630 -19.14 -32.24 9.74
C GLU A 630 -19.91 -31.60 10.91
N LEU A 631 -21.11 -31.07 10.66
CA LEU A 631 -21.98 -30.52 11.71
C LEU A 631 -22.52 -31.63 12.63
N ARG A 632 -22.87 -32.78 12.07
CA ARG A 632 -23.32 -33.95 12.84
C ARG A 632 -22.20 -34.53 13.69
N ALA A 633 -20.97 -34.50 13.16
CA ALA A 633 -19.77 -34.92 13.86
C ALA A 633 -19.28 -33.89 14.91
N ALA A 634 -20.01 -32.81 15.13
CA ALA A 634 -19.66 -31.72 16.05
C ALA A 634 -18.27 -31.09 15.76
N GLN A 635 -17.83 -31.11 14.50
CA GLN A 635 -16.51 -30.59 14.07
C GLN A 635 -16.49 -29.07 13.88
N GLY A 636 -17.64 -28.41 14.05
CA GLY A 636 -17.79 -26.96 13.99
C GLY A 636 -18.37 -26.46 12.68
N ALA A 637 -19.33 -25.54 12.75
CA ALA A 637 -19.98 -24.97 11.57
C ALA A 637 -19.07 -24.05 10.74
N THR A 638 -19.13 -24.13 9.42
CA THR A 638 -18.43 -23.23 8.50
C THR A 638 -19.34 -22.72 7.38
N ALA A 639 -18.85 -21.78 6.57
CA ALA A 639 -19.54 -21.34 5.35
C ALA A 639 -19.83 -22.52 4.41
N GLN A 640 -18.90 -23.49 4.31
CA GLN A 640 -19.05 -24.71 3.52
C GLN A 640 -20.16 -25.63 4.04
N SER A 641 -20.52 -25.53 5.33
CA SER A 641 -21.67 -26.26 5.89
C SER A 641 -23.00 -25.67 5.41
N ASP A 642 -23.11 -24.34 5.31
CA ASP A 642 -24.30 -23.68 4.74
C ASP A 642 -24.41 -23.95 3.23
N ILE A 643 -23.28 -23.96 2.51
CA ILE A 643 -23.23 -24.30 1.08
C ILE A 643 -23.75 -25.72 0.83
N TYR A 644 -23.36 -26.68 1.69
CA TYR A 644 -23.91 -28.03 1.63
C TYR A 644 -25.43 -28.04 1.84
N GLY A 645 -25.93 -27.40 2.90
CA GLY A 645 -27.36 -27.36 3.21
C GLY A 645 -28.18 -26.67 2.11
N PHE A 646 -27.64 -25.60 1.52
CA PHE A 646 -28.17 -24.95 0.33
C PHE A 646 -28.23 -25.92 -0.87
N ALA A 647 -27.14 -26.61 -1.19
CA ALA A 647 -27.08 -27.49 -2.34
C ALA A 647 -28.04 -28.69 -2.20
N VAL A 648 -28.13 -29.28 -1.01
CA VAL A 648 -29.14 -30.32 -0.71
C VAL A 648 -30.55 -29.77 -0.85
N THR A 649 -30.82 -28.56 -0.36
CA THR A 649 -32.12 -27.88 -0.49
C THR A 649 -32.52 -27.72 -1.95
N MET A 650 -31.61 -27.20 -2.79
CA MET A 650 -31.86 -27.02 -4.22
C MET A 650 -32.07 -28.35 -4.93
N ILE A 651 -31.19 -29.34 -4.73
CA ILE A 651 -31.32 -30.65 -5.38
C ILE A 651 -32.63 -31.34 -4.96
N TYR A 652 -32.98 -31.30 -3.67
CA TYR A 652 -34.23 -31.89 -3.17
C TYR A 652 -35.45 -31.29 -3.85
N THR A 653 -35.47 -29.96 -4.04
CA THR A 653 -36.59 -29.27 -4.69
C THR A 653 -36.62 -29.46 -6.20
N MET A 654 -35.47 -29.67 -6.84
CA MET A 654 -35.39 -29.96 -8.28
C MET A 654 -35.74 -31.41 -8.62
N LEU A 655 -35.30 -32.38 -7.82
CA LEU A 655 -35.44 -33.82 -8.13
C LEU A 655 -36.57 -34.49 -7.34
N GLY A 656 -37.10 -33.86 -6.29
CA GLY A 656 -38.09 -34.45 -5.38
C GLY A 656 -37.51 -35.51 -4.43
N ARG A 657 -36.19 -35.68 -4.39
CA ARG A 657 -35.46 -36.66 -3.56
C ARG A 657 -34.12 -36.09 -3.08
N LEU A 658 -33.59 -36.64 -1.99
CA LEU A 658 -32.26 -36.27 -1.48
C LEU A 658 -31.14 -36.70 -2.47
N PRO A 659 -29.98 -36.02 -2.46
CA PRO A 659 -28.86 -36.32 -3.36
C PRO A 659 -28.03 -37.55 -2.97
N TYR A 660 -28.40 -38.25 -1.90
CA TYR A 660 -27.65 -39.38 -1.33
C TYR A 660 -28.59 -40.51 -0.89
N ALA A 661 -28.03 -41.68 -0.61
CA ALA A 661 -28.77 -42.84 -0.12
C ALA A 661 -29.03 -42.78 1.41
N GLY A 662 -30.06 -43.47 1.88
CA GLY A 662 -30.45 -43.51 3.29
C GLY A 662 -31.42 -42.41 3.72
N ASP A 663 -31.99 -42.55 4.92
CA ASP A 663 -32.85 -41.57 5.56
C ASP A 663 -32.30 -41.18 6.95
N PRO A 664 -31.57 -40.05 7.03
CA PRO A 664 -30.99 -39.56 8.27
C PRO A 664 -32.02 -39.25 9.36
N ALA A 665 -33.29 -39.04 9.01
CA ALA A 665 -34.37 -38.87 9.99
C ALA A 665 -34.80 -40.20 10.64
N ARG A 666 -34.47 -41.34 10.01
CA ARG A 666 -34.73 -42.71 10.52
C ARG A 666 -33.47 -43.38 11.08
N GLY A 667 -32.35 -42.67 11.14
CA GLY A 667 -31.07 -43.18 11.65
C GLY A 667 -30.24 -43.98 10.62
N ASP A 668 -30.63 -43.97 9.35
CA ASP A 668 -29.91 -44.58 8.22
C ASP A 668 -29.16 -43.47 7.46
N ASP A 669 -27.84 -43.34 7.66
CA ASP A 669 -27.03 -42.22 7.14
C ASP A 669 -25.97 -42.74 6.16
N ASP A 670 -26.26 -42.64 4.86
CA ASP A 670 -25.36 -43.05 3.76
C ASP A 670 -25.06 -41.85 2.82
N ARG A 671 -24.74 -40.70 3.43
CA ARG A 671 -24.42 -39.44 2.73
C ARG A 671 -23.13 -39.45 1.93
N GLU A 672 -22.25 -40.41 2.21
CA GLU A 672 -21.05 -40.65 1.40
C GLU A 672 -21.40 -41.24 0.03
N ARG A 673 -22.58 -41.87 -0.10
CA ARG A 673 -23.08 -42.41 -1.35
C ARG A 673 -24.04 -41.45 -2.04
N LEU A 674 -23.49 -40.60 -2.90
CA LEU A 674 -24.29 -39.71 -3.76
C LEU A 674 -25.06 -40.50 -4.83
N LEU A 675 -26.29 -40.06 -5.10
CA LEU A 675 -27.21 -40.59 -6.11
C LEU A 675 -27.33 -39.58 -7.26
N PRO A 676 -26.55 -39.73 -8.36
CA PRO A 676 -26.55 -38.77 -9.46
C PRO A 676 -27.94 -38.67 -10.13
N PRO A 677 -28.20 -37.59 -10.91
CA PRO A 677 -29.43 -37.47 -11.67
C PRO A 677 -29.61 -38.61 -12.69
N THR A 678 -30.82 -39.11 -12.86
CA THR A 678 -31.19 -40.05 -13.93
C THR A 678 -31.28 -39.32 -15.28
N ASP A 679 -31.26 -40.08 -16.39
CA ASP A 679 -31.39 -39.47 -17.73
C ASP A 679 -32.72 -38.74 -17.90
N ASP A 680 -33.82 -39.28 -17.35
CA ASP A 680 -35.13 -38.63 -17.34
C ASP A 680 -35.12 -37.32 -16.53
N GLU A 681 -34.45 -37.30 -15.38
CA GLU A 681 -34.29 -36.09 -14.55
C GLU A 681 -33.47 -35.01 -15.28
N ARG A 682 -32.37 -35.40 -15.97
CA ARG A 682 -31.59 -34.46 -16.81
C ARG A 682 -32.45 -33.88 -17.93
N GLN A 683 -33.20 -34.73 -18.62
CA GLN A 683 -34.05 -34.32 -19.72
C GLN A 683 -35.16 -33.37 -19.27
N ALA A 684 -35.75 -33.60 -18.09
CA ALA A 684 -36.81 -32.75 -17.54
C ALA A 684 -36.36 -31.31 -17.24
N TRP A 685 -35.08 -31.12 -16.90
CA TRP A 685 -34.50 -29.83 -16.54
C TRP A 685 -33.69 -29.17 -17.68
N GLY A 686 -33.53 -29.86 -18.80
CA GLY A 686 -32.81 -29.35 -19.98
C GLY A 686 -31.32 -29.05 -19.73
N PRO A 687 -30.61 -28.49 -20.74
CA PRO A 687 -29.16 -28.31 -20.66
C PRO A 687 -28.69 -27.41 -19.51
N LEU A 688 -29.39 -26.28 -19.29
CA LEU A 688 -29.06 -25.37 -18.18
C LEU A 688 -29.26 -26.06 -16.82
N GLY A 689 -30.36 -26.79 -16.66
CA GLY A 689 -30.67 -27.46 -15.40
C GLY A 689 -29.74 -28.64 -15.12
N GLU A 690 -29.30 -29.37 -16.14
CA GLU A 690 -28.23 -30.37 -16.01
C GLU A 690 -26.91 -29.73 -15.53
N ALA A 691 -26.51 -28.61 -16.14
CA ALA A 691 -25.30 -27.90 -15.74
C ALA A 691 -25.40 -27.39 -14.28
N MET A 692 -26.58 -26.88 -13.89
CA MET A 692 -26.84 -26.51 -12.49
C MET A 692 -26.71 -27.70 -11.54
N LEU A 693 -27.30 -28.84 -11.89
CA LEU A 693 -27.20 -30.06 -11.08
C LEU A 693 -25.74 -30.50 -10.93
N ASN A 694 -24.92 -30.45 -11.98
CA ASN A 694 -23.50 -30.81 -11.88
C ASN A 694 -22.74 -29.94 -10.87
N VAL A 695 -22.98 -28.63 -10.89
CA VAL A 695 -22.41 -27.68 -9.92
C VAL A 695 -22.93 -27.96 -8.50
N LEU A 696 -24.24 -28.14 -8.33
CA LEU A 696 -24.85 -28.43 -7.02
C LEU A 696 -24.38 -29.78 -6.44
N PHE A 697 -24.17 -30.80 -7.27
CA PHE A 697 -23.65 -32.10 -6.83
C PHE A 697 -22.19 -32.02 -6.36
N THR A 698 -21.41 -31.05 -6.86
CA THR A 698 -20.07 -30.77 -6.34
C THR A 698 -20.15 -30.12 -4.94
N ALA A 699 -21.14 -29.24 -4.72
CA ALA A 699 -21.35 -28.56 -3.45
C ALA A 699 -21.86 -29.47 -2.31
N VAL A 700 -22.34 -30.68 -2.60
CA VAL A 700 -22.74 -31.69 -1.59
C VAL A 700 -21.66 -32.74 -1.31
N HIS A 701 -20.40 -32.49 -1.69
CA HIS A 701 -19.30 -33.40 -1.38
C HIS A 701 -19.14 -33.62 0.13
N ALA A 702 -18.82 -34.85 0.57
CA ALA A 702 -18.70 -35.17 2.00
C ALA A 702 -17.57 -34.37 2.68
N ASP A 703 -16.40 -34.30 2.06
CA ASP A 703 -15.28 -33.43 2.48
C ASP A 703 -15.58 -31.95 2.17
N PRO A 704 -15.61 -31.05 3.18
CA PRO A 704 -15.79 -29.60 2.98
C PRO A 704 -14.74 -28.95 2.08
N ALA A 705 -13.51 -29.48 2.01
CA ALA A 705 -12.43 -28.91 1.20
C ALA A 705 -12.65 -29.08 -0.31
N MET A 706 -13.53 -29.99 -0.71
CA MET A 706 -13.88 -30.25 -2.11
C MET A 706 -15.12 -29.47 -2.57
N ARG A 707 -15.74 -28.70 -1.68
CA ARG A 707 -16.88 -27.81 -1.98
C ARG A 707 -16.36 -26.43 -2.40
N PRO A 708 -17.19 -25.59 -3.05
CA PRO A 708 -16.88 -24.17 -3.20
C PRO A 708 -16.51 -23.53 -1.86
N ALA A 709 -15.47 -22.71 -1.84
CA ALA A 709 -14.92 -22.14 -0.61
C ALA A 709 -15.85 -21.08 0.01
N SER A 710 -16.75 -20.47 -0.80
CA SER A 710 -17.69 -19.45 -0.36
C SER A 710 -19.00 -19.47 -1.15
N ALA A 711 -20.05 -18.87 -0.58
CA ALA A 711 -21.32 -18.70 -1.27
C ALA A 711 -21.21 -17.82 -2.53
N GLU A 712 -20.32 -16.82 -2.52
CA GLU A 712 -20.07 -15.98 -3.71
C GLU A 712 -19.38 -16.76 -4.83
N GLU A 713 -18.45 -17.66 -4.51
CA GLU A 713 -17.81 -18.53 -5.51
C GLU A 713 -18.84 -19.42 -6.22
N LEU A 714 -19.72 -20.08 -5.46
CA LEU A 714 -20.81 -20.88 -6.03
C LEU A 714 -21.80 -20.03 -6.83
N ALA A 715 -22.09 -18.80 -6.37
CA ALA A 715 -22.94 -17.88 -7.11
C ALA A 715 -22.31 -17.47 -8.46
N VAL A 716 -21.00 -17.26 -8.51
CA VAL A 716 -20.26 -17.01 -9.74
C VAL A 716 -20.39 -18.21 -10.68
N GLU A 717 -20.15 -19.43 -10.22
CA GLU A 717 -20.29 -20.63 -11.06
C GLU A 717 -21.69 -20.73 -11.69
N LEU A 718 -22.76 -20.51 -10.92
CA LEU A 718 -24.14 -20.53 -11.42
C LEU A 718 -24.47 -19.39 -12.39
N ARG A 719 -23.83 -18.22 -12.26
CA ARG A 719 -24.01 -17.10 -13.20
C ARG A 719 -23.37 -17.40 -14.56
N LEU A 720 -22.26 -18.14 -14.56
CA LEU A 720 -21.51 -18.49 -15.77
C LEU A 720 -22.16 -19.60 -16.58
N LEU A 721 -23.09 -20.36 -16.02
CA LEU A 721 -23.80 -21.40 -16.76
C LEU A 721 -24.54 -20.82 -17.98
N ASP A 722 -24.44 -21.52 -19.09
CA ASP A 722 -25.14 -21.20 -20.34
C ASP A 722 -25.54 -22.47 -21.09
N GLU A 723 -26.48 -22.35 -22.04
CA GLU A 723 -26.77 -23.40 -22.99
C GLU A 723 -25.59 -23.54 -23.97
N ILE A 724 -24.60 -24.36 -23.61
CA ILE A 724 -23.46 -24.62 -24.48
C ILE A 724 -23.93 -25.57 -25.60
N VAL A 725 -24.06 -25.02 -26.81
CA VAL A 725 -24.41 -25.77 -28.02
C VAL A 725 -23.41 -26.91 -28.26
N ALA A 726 -23.91 -28.05 -28.76
CA ALA A 726 -23.10 -29.21 -29.13
C ALA A 726 -21.86 -28.76 -29.93
N PRO A 727 -20.65 -29.05 -29.43
CA PRO A 727 -19.45 -28.37 -29.88
C PRO A 727 -19.05 -28.78 -31.30
N LYS A 728 -18.40 -27.87 -32.03
CA LYS A 728 -17.74 -28.13 -33.31
C LYS A 728 -16.26 -27.78 -33.17
N GLY A 729 -15.36 -28.75 -33.37
CA GLY A 729 -13.91 -28.52 -33.35
C GLY A 729 -13.16 -29.52 -32.47
N GLU A 730 -11.87 -29.26 -32.27
CA GLU A 730 -10.96 -30.09 -31.47
C GLU A 730 -10.43 -29.31 -30.26
N ARG A 731 -10.09 -30.01 -29.17
CA ARG A 731 -9.41 -29.38 -28.02
C ARG A 731 -8.00 -28.97 -28.46
N LEU A 732 -7.72 -27.65 -28.50
CA LEU A 732 -6.47 -27.09 -29.00
C LEU A 732 -5.90 -26.08 -28.00
N VAL A 733 -4.62 -26.22 -27.70
CA VAL A 733 -3.84 -25.26 -26.90
C VAL A 733 -3.06 -24.34 -27.85
N ASN A 734 -3.17 -23.03 -27.65
CA ASN A 734 -2.41 -22.05 -28.42
C ASN A 734 -1.16 -21.60 -27.62
N PRO A 735 0.07 -21.94 -28.05
CA PRO A 735 1.30 -21.54 -27.34
C PRO A 735 1.46 -20.02 -27.16
N VAL A 736 0.85 -19.23 -28.06
CA VAL A 736 0.85 -17.76 -27.95
C VAL A 736 0.20 -17.29 -26.65
N VAL A 737 -0.82 -18.02 -26.16
CA VAL A 737 -1.49 -17.67 -24.91
C VAL A 737 -0.50 -17.72 -23.75
N ASP A 738 0.26 -18.80 -23.61
CA ASP A 738 1.25 -18.91 -22.52
C ASP A 738 2.42 -17.93 -22.69
N ASN A 739 2.83 -17.66 -23.93
CA ASN A 739 3.85 -16.63 -24.18
C ASN A 739 3.37 -15.22 -23.79
N LEU A 740 2.10 -14.88 -24.09
CA LEU A 740 1.50 -13.62 -23.66
C LEU A 740 1.38 -13.56 -22.14
N ARG A 741 0.92 -14.64 -21.50
CA ARG A 741 0.85 -14.75 -20.04
C ARG A 741 2.23 -14.52 -19.42
N GLY A 742 3.31 -15.10 -19.96
CA GLY A 742 4.68 -14.89 -19.49
C GLY A 742 5.20 -13.44 -19.56
N LEU A 743 4.55 -12.54 -20.31
CA LEU A 743 4.86 -11.11 -20.30
C LEU A 743 4.28 -10.39 -19.08
N TYR A 744 3.18 -10.90 -18.52
CA TYR A 744 2.53 -10.30 -17.34
C TYR A 744 3.41 -10.49 -16.10
N ARG A 745 3.70 -9.37 -15.41
CA ARG A 745 4.71 -9.31 -14.32
C ARG A 745 4.50 -10.29 -13.16
N ALA A 746 3.25 -10.71 -12.91
CA ALA A 746 2.87 -11.63 -11.85
C ALA A 746 2.30 -12.95 -12.39
N SER A 747 2.65 -13.31 -13.62
CA SER A 747 2.11 -14.50 -14.26
C SER A 747 2.42 -15.77 -13.47
N SER A 748 1.42 -16.63 -13.42
CA SER A 748 1.48 -17.99 -12.88
C SER A 748 2.46 -18.92 -13.60
N VAL A 749 2.95 -18.55 -14.80
CA VAL A 749 3.85 -19.39 -15.64
C VAL A 749 5.34 -18.99 -15.52
N GLY A 750 5.65 -17.87 -14.84
CA GLY A 750 7.01 -17.36 -14.64
C GLY A 750 7.45 -16.25 -15.62
N ASN A 751 8.46 -15.46 -15.24
CA ASN A 751 8.86 -14.19 -15.88
C ASN A 751 9.98 -14.31 -16.93
N SER A 752 10.15 -15.45 -17.60
CA SER A 752 11.27 -15.69 -18.54
C SER A 752 11.24 -14.76 -19.76
N GLY A 753 10.07 -14.39 -20.28
CA GLY A 753 9.92 -13.53 -21.46
C GLY A 753 10.19 -12.04 -21.24
N ASN A 754 10.62 -11.64 -20.03
CA ASN A 754 10.81 -10.23 -19.65
C ASN A 754 12.26 -9.74 -19.72
N ARG A 755 13.23 -10.60 -20.05
CA ARG A 755 14.67 -10.27 -20.01
C ARG A 755 15.25 -9.77 -21.36
N GLY A 756 14.51 -9.87 -22.45
CA GLY A 756 14.97 -9.35 -23.74
C GLY A 756 14.41 -10.12 -24.93
N LEU A 757 15.24 -10.26 -25.96
CA LEU A 757 14.98 -11.06 -27.16
C LEU A 757 15.41 -12.52 -26.90
N ASP A 758 14.89 -13.11 -25.83
CA ASP A 758 15.40 -14.39 -25.31
C ASP A 758 14.65 -15.60 -25.89
N ASP A 759 13.52 -15.36 -26.57
CA ASP A 759 12.70 -16.39 -27.19
C ASP A 759 12.12 -15.95 -28.55
N GLU A 760 11.68 -16.93 -29.35
CA GLU A 760 11.15 -16.72 -30.69
C GLU A 760 9.91 -15.80 -30.70
N PHE A 761 9.10 -15.82 -29.63
CA PHE A 761 7.91 -14.99 -29.54
C PHE A 761 8.26 -13.52 -29.32
N ALA A 762 9.25 -13.22 -28.48
CA ALA A 762 9.80 -11.88 -28.28
C ALA A 762 10.37 -11.32 -29.59
N HIS A 763 11.11 -12.13 -30.37
CA HIS A 763 11.59 -11.74 -31.70
C HIS A 763 10.44 -11.44 -32.68
N ARG A 764 9.43 -12.31 -32.74
CA ARG A 764 8.28 -12.16 -33.66
C ARG A 764 7.35 -11.00 -33.29
N THR A 765 7.34 -10.59 -32.02
CA THR A 765 6.50 -9.49 -31.50
C THR A 765 7.30 -8.22 -31.18
N TYR A 766 8.55 -8.13 -31.63
CA TYR A 766 9.35 -6.93 -31.53
C TYR A 766 8.82 -5.85 -32.48
N VAL A 767 8.71 -4.61 -32.00
CA VAL A 767 8.24 -3.46 -32.78
C VAL A 767 9.41 -2.50 -32.98
N PRO A 768 9.82 -2.22 -34.23
CA PRO A 768 10.90 -1.29 -34.50
C PRO A 768 10.60 0.14 -34.02
N THR A 769 11.61 0.79 -33.45
CA THR A 769 11.62 2.15 -32.90
C THR A 769 12.57 3.06 -33.69
N LEU A 770 12.61 4.36 -33.36
CA LEU A 770 13.62 5.28 -33.88
C LEU A 770 15.06 4.87 -33.50
N LEU A 771 15.23 4.07 -32.44
CA LEU A 771 16.53 3.47 -32.17
C LEU A 771 16.93 2.54 -33.32
N ASP A 772 16.00 1.72 -33.81
CA ASP A 772 16.25 0.75 -34.87
C ASP A 772 16.35 1.40 -36.25
N THR A 773 15.56 2.45 -36.52
CA THR A 773 15.48 3.08 -37.84
C THR A 773 16.44 4.24 -38.04
N GLU A 774 16.83 4.94 -36.97
CA GLU A 774 17.71 6.12 -37.05
C GLU A 774 19.06 5.88 -36.36
N LEU A 775 19.05 5.49 -35.08
CA LEU A 775 20.27 5.40 -34.27
C LEU A 775 21.16 4.22 -34.69
N LEU A 776 20.58 3.04 -34.89
CA LEU A 776 21.32 1.83 -35.27
C LEU A 776 22.04 1.99 -36.62
N PRO A 777 21.41 2.54 -37.68
CA PRO A 777 22.14 2.86 -38.91
C PRO A 777 23.27 3.87 -38.72
N ALA A 778 23.11 4.90 -37.87
CA ALA A 778 24.17 5.87 -37.58
C ALA A 778 25.37 5.21 -36.85
N ILE A 779 25.08 4.33 -35.89
CA ILE A 779 26.09 3.51 -35.22
C ILE A 779 26.81 2.61 -36.23
N ALA A 780 26.07 1.85 -37.05
CA ALA A 780 26.66 0.91 -38.01
C ALA A 780 27.56 1.59 -39.06
N ARG A 781 27.28 2.86 -39.41
CA ARG A 781 28.14 3.67 -40.29
C ARG A 781 29.37 4.27 -39.59
N GLY A 782 29.49 4.13 -38.27
CA GLY A 782 30.59 4.68 -37.48
C GLY A 782 30.53 6.20 -37.31
N GLU A 783 29.34 6.81 -37.42
CA GLU A 783 29.15 8.26 -37.32
C GLU A 783 29.26 8.79 -35.88
N LEU A 784 29.05 7.91 -34.89
CA LEU A 784 29.04 8.24 -33.47
C LEU A 784 30.25 7.64 -32.76
N ARG A 785 30.96 8.42 -31.95
CA ARG A 785 32.07 7.94 -31.12
C ARG A 785 31.62 7.43 -29.76
N LEU A 786 30.55 8.03 -29.21
CA LEU A 786 30.00 7.68 -27.89
C LEU A 786 28.47 7.73 -27.93
N VAL A 787 27.82 6.66 -27.49
CA VAL A 787 26.36 6.56 -27.36
C VAL A 787 26.03 6.11 -25.94
N LEU A 788 25.25 6.93 -25.24
CA LEU A 788 24.83 6.68 -23.87
C LEU A 788 23.32 6.44 -23.84
N LEU A 789 22.91 5.22 -23.52
CA LEU A 789 21.52 4.83 -23.38
C LEU A 789 21.13 4.91 -21.90
N THR A 790 20.28 5.88 -21.56
CA THR A 790 19.72 6.02 -20.21
C THR A 790 18.22 5.69 -20.21
N GLY A 791 17.69 5.23 -19.08
CA GLY A 791 16.31 4.74 -19.02
C GLY A 791 15.99 3.95 -17.78
N ASN A 792 14.71 3.70 -17.53
CA ASN A 792 14.25 2.80 -16.48
C ASN A 792 14.48 1.32 -16.87
N PRO A 793 14.51 0.39 -15.91
CA PRO A 793 14.46 -1.03 -16.20
C PRO A 793 13.21 -1.39 -17.02
N GLY A 794 13.41 -2.02 -18.18
CA GLY A 794 12.30 -2.39 -19.08
C GLY A 794 12.06 -1.46 -20.28
N ASP A 795 12.85 -0.39 -20.45
CA ASP A 795 12.76 0.51 -21.63
C ASP A 795 13.40 -0.03 -22.92
N GLY A 796 14.04 -1.20 -22.85
CA GLY A 796 14.62 -1.89 -24.00
C GLY A 796 16.09 -1.56 -24.31
N LYS A 797 16.84 -0.95 -23.36
CA LYS A 797 18.28 -0.64 -23.51
C LYS A 797 19.09 -1.87 -23.96
N THR A 798 19.03 -2.95 -23.19
CA THR A 798 19.76 -4.19 -23.46
C THR A 798 19.31 -4.85 -24.76
N SER A 799 17.99 -4.91 -25.03
CA SER A 799 17.45 -5.45 -26.29
C SER A 799 17.95 -4.70 -27.52
N PHE A 800 18.10 -3.38 -27.41
CA PHE A 800 18.66 -2.57 -28.49
C PHE A 800 20.16 -2.84 -28.70
N LEU A 801 20.95 -2.99 -27.63
CA LEU A 801 22.37 -3.37 -27.75
C LEU A 801 22.56 -4.77 -28.38
N VAL A 802 21.66 -5.72 -28.09
CA VAL A 802 21.64 -7.02 -28.76
C VAL A 802 21.34 -6.86 -30.26
N LYS A 803 20.39 -6.00 -30.64
CA LYS A 803 20.08 -5.69 -32.05
C LYS A 803 21.25 -5.09 -32.81
N ILE A 804 22.03 -4.23 -32.17
CA ILE A 804 23.25 -3.68 -32.78
C ILE A 804 24.25 -4.80 -33.06
N SER A 805 24.48 -5.71 -32.10
CA SER A 805 25.35 -6.87 -32.30
C SER A 805 24.90 -7.74 -33.47
N GLU A 806 23.60 -8.11 -33.52
CA GLU A 806 23.01 -8.87 -34.62
C GLU A 806 23.26 -8.19 -35.98
N ARG A 807 23.04 -6.86 -36.06
CA ARG A 807 23.24 -6.09 -37.28
C ARG A 807 24.72 -6.05 -37.69
N LEU A 808 25.62 -5.72 -36.77
CA LEU A 808 27.06 -5.64 -37.05
C LEU A 808 27.58 -7.00 -37.54
N HIS A 809 27.10 -8.09 -36.94
CA HIS A 809 27.45 -9.44 -37.39
C HIS A 809 26.97 -9.72 -38.81
N GLN A 810 25.74 -9.33 -39.16
CA GLN A 810 25.22 -9.43 -40.53
C GLN A 810 26.02 -8.60 -41.54
N ASP A 811 26.53 -7.44 -41.11
CA ASP A 811 27.40 -6.57 -41.92
C ASP A 811 28.86 -7.09 -41.99
N GLY A 812 29.19 -8.21 -41.33
CA GLY A 812 30.47 -8.91 -41.42
C GLY A 812 31.45 -8.61 -40.28
N ALA A 813 30.99 -8.01 -39.17
CA ALA A 813 31.84 -7.70 -38.02
C ALA A 813 32.31 -8.97 -37.29
N ARG A 814 33.56 -8.97 -36.86
CA ARG A 814 34.17 -10.06 -36.08
C ARG A 814 34.15 -9.72 -34.60
N ILE A 815 33.64 -10.62 -33.77
CA ILE A 815 33.66 -10.50 -32.31
C ILE A 815 35.11 -10.66 -31.82
N THR A 816 35.60 -9.69 -31.06
CA THR A 816 36.93 -9.71 -30.43
C THR A 816 36.85 -10.14 -28.97
N SER A 817 35.76 -9.81 -28.27
CA SER A 817 35.45 -10.32 -26.92
C SER A 817 33.94 -10.24 -26.66
N GLU A 818 33.37 -11.22 -25.96
CA GLU A 818 31.96 -11.22 -25.54
C GLU A 818 31.83 -11.90 -24.17
N ASN A 819 31.16 -11.25 -23.24
CA ASN A 819 30.90 -11.77 -21.89
C ASN A 819 29.55 -11.25 -21.36
N ALA A 820 29.24 -11.54 -20.09
CA ALA A 820 27.98 -11.10 -19.47
C ALA A 820 27.87 -9.57 -19.35
N ALA A 821 28.99 -8.84 -19.30
CA ALA A 821 29.01 -7.39 -19.18
C ALA A 821 28.78 -6.67 -20.54
N GLY A 822 29.08 -7.33 -21.65
CA GLY A 822 28.95 -6.73 -22.99
C GLY A 822 29.78 -7.42 -24.07
N TRP A 823 30.03 -6.70 -25.16
CA TRP A 823 30.76 -7.21 -26.32
C TRP A 823 31.68 -6.16 -26.96
N ARG A 824 32.71 -6.64 -27.66
CA ARG A 824 33.58 -5.88 -28.55
C ARG A 824 33.63 -6.54 -29.91
N MET A 825 33.53 -5.74 -30.96
CA MET A 825 33.53 -6.19 -32.35
C MET A 825 34.37 -5.28 -33.23
N ASN A 826 34.93 -5.82 -34.31
CA ASN A 826 35.63 -5.05 -35.33
C ASN A 826 34.98 -5.24 -36.70
N LEU A 827 34.69 -4.15 -37.39
CA LEU A 827 34.17 -4.12 -38.76
C LEU A 827 35.06 -3.20 -39.60
N ASN A 828 35.76 -3.75 -40.60
CA ASN A 828 36.62 -2.99 -41.51
C ASN A 828 37.64 -2.07 -40.83
N GLY A 829 38.16 -2.47 -39.66
CA GLY A 829 39.12 -1.69 -38.87
C GLY A 829 38.48 -0.65 -37.94
N HIS A 830 37.15 -0.56 -37.86
CA HIS A 830 36.41 0.22 -36.86
C HIS A 830 36.02 -0.67 -35.68
N THR A 831 36.26 -0.20 -34.46
CA THR A 831 36.00 -0.97 -33.24
C THR A 831 34.73 -0.50 -32.55
N PHE A 832 33.83 -1.43 -32.26
CA PHE A 832 32.60 -1.21 -31.52
C PHE A 832 32.71 -1.86 -30.14
N VAL A 833 32.35 -1.11 -29.10
CA VAL A 833 32.37 -1.57 -27.71
C VAL A 833 31.00 -1.32 -27.10
N ALA A 834 30.38 -2.34 -26.52
CA ALA A 834 29.09 -2.20 -25.83
C ALA A 834 29.14 -2.74 -24.40
N VAL A 835 28.48 -2.04 -23.48
CA VAL A 835 28.27 -2.45 -22.08
C VAL A 835 26.77 -2.48 -21.77
N TYR A 836 26.26 -3.63 -21.34
CA TYR A 836 24.82 -3.87 -21.15
C TYR A 836 24.22 -3.20 -19.91
N ASP A 837 24.98 -3.13 -18.81
CA ASP A 837 24.65 -2.32 -17.62
C ASP A 837 25.94 -1.82 -16.96
N ALA A 838 26.30 -0.59 -17.28
CA ALA A 838 27.47 0.06 -16.70
C ALA A 838 27.25 0.53 -15.25
N SER A 839 26.07 0.27 -14.66
CA SER A 839 25.76 0.65 -13.27
C SER A 839 26.09 -0.43 -12.25
N GLU A 840 26.21 -1.69 -12.69
CA GLU A 840 26.48 -2.84 -11.83
C GLU A 840 27.95 -3.28 -11.91
N SER A 841 28.45 -3.91 -10.85
CA SER A 841 29.73 -4.62 -10.90
C SER A 841 29.55 -5.95 -11.63
N HIS A 842 30.47 -6.29 -12.53
CA HIS A 842 30.48 -7.59 -13.22
C HIS A 842 31.89 -8.17 -13.21
N ASP A 843 32.00 -9.50 -13.09
CA ASP A 843 33.27 -10.24 -13.13
C ASP A 843 34.35 -9.70 -12.16
N GLY A 844 33.93 -9.20 -10.99
CA GLY A 844 34.83 -8.63 -9.96
C GLY A 844 35.36 -7.22 -10.27
N LYS A 845 34.91 -6.58 -11.35
CA LYS A 845 35.21 -5.19 -11.70
C LYS A 845 34.14 -4.26 -11.14
N SER A 846 34.56 -3.09 -10.66
CA SER A 846 33.61 -2.06 -10.26
C SER A 846 32.94 -1.45 -11.49
N SER A 847 31.81 -0.77 -11.28
CA SER A 847 31.12 -0.04 -12.35
C SER A 847 32.03 1.04 -12.98
N ASP A 848 32.89 1.70 -12.19
CA ASP A 848 33.86 2.68 -12.71
C ASP A 848 34.93 2.01 -13.58
N ASP A 849 35.39 0.83 -13.20
CA ASP A 849 36.38 0.07 -13.99
C ASP A 849 35.80 -0.34 -15.35
N LEU A 850 34.54 -0.78 -15.39
CA LEU A 850 33.85 -1.13 -16.63
C LEU A 850 33.68 0.07 -17.57
N MET A 851 33.27 1.22 -17.01
CA MET A 851 33.13 2.48 -17.74
C MET A 851 34.46 2.93 -18.33
N ARG A 852 35.53 2.93 -17.52
CA ARG A 852 36.87 3.32 -17.95
C ARG A 852 37.43 2.36 -19.00
N GLU A 853 37.27 1.06 -18.83
CA GLU A 853 37.73 0.08 -19.83
C GLU A 853 36.99 0.21 -21.18
N ALA A 854 35.74 0.68 -21.15
CA ALA A 854 34.98 0.96 -22.35
C ALA A 854 35.35 2.31 -22.99
N LEU A 855 35.66 3.34 -22.20
CA LEU A 855 36.03 4.68 -22.69
C LEU A 855 37.50 4.78 -23.11
N ASP A 856 38.40 4.04 -22.46
CA ASP A 856 39.83 4.04 -22.77
C ASP A 856 40.10 3.05 -23.93
N PRO A 857 40.81 3.46 -25.01
CA PRO A 857 41.12 2.57 -26.12
C PRO A 857 42.15 1.50 -25.71
N ALA A 858 41.99 0.28 -26.20
CA ALA A 858 43.01 -0.76 -25.99
C ALA A 858 44.29 -0.42 -26.78
N LEU A 859 45.46 -0.92 -26.33
CA LEU A 859 46.78 -0.61 -26.90
C LEU A 859 46.92 -0.83 -28.43
N ALA A 860 46.03 -1.62 -29.05
CA ALA A 860 46.04 -1.93 -30.49
C ALA A 860 44.90 -1.26 -31.29
N GLU A 861 44.07 -0.43 -30.65
CA GLU A 861 42.90 0.21 -31.26
C GLU A 861 43.23 1.63 -31.77
N ASP A 862 42.66 2.01 -32.93
CA ASP A 862 42.70 3.39 -33.42
C ASP A 862 41.64 4.22 -32.69
N PRO A 863 42.02 5.23 -31.88
CA PRO A 863 41.08 6.05 -31.13
C PRO A 863 40.10 6.84 -32.01
N GLN A 864 40.43 7.08 -33.29
CA GLN A 864 39.57 7.80 -34.23
C GLN A 864 38.56 6.90 -34.96
N ARG A 865 38.69 5.57 -34.86
CA ARG A 865 37.81 4.58 -35.50
C ARG A 865 37.16 3.69 -34.46
N ARG A 866 36.45 4.32 -33.53
CA ARG A 866 35.82 3.64 -32.39
C ARG A 866 34.44 4.20 -32.09
N THR A 867 33.52 3.31 -31.70
CA THR A 867 32.21 3.65 -31.18
C THR A 867 31.97 2.92 -29.86
N VAL A 868 31.71 3.67 -28.79
CA VAL A 868 31.42 3.16 -27.45
C VAL A 868 29.92 3.28 -27.17
N LEU A 869 29.29 2.21 -26.70
CA LEU A 869 27.86 2.09 -26.44
C LEU A 869 27.64 1.71 -24.97
N LEU A 870 27.10 2.60 -24.14
CA LEU A 870 26.91 2.35 -22.72
C LEU A 870 25.44 2.43 -22.34
N ALA A 871 24.89 1.34 -21.80
CA ALA A 871 23.61 1.39 -21.11
C ALA A 871 23.84 1.65 -19.61
N ILE A 872 23.26 2.72 -19.07
CA ILE A 872 23.58 3.20 -17.71
C ILE A 872 22.41 3.98 -17.08
N ASN A 873 22.33 3.98 -15.75
CA ASN A 873 21.37 4.78 -14.99
C ASN A 873 21.82 6.25 -14.88
N ASP A 874 20.89 7.22 -15.02
CA ASP A 874 21.21 8.66 -15.04
C ASP A 874 22.03 9.13 -13.83
N GLY A 875 21.70 8.65 -12.64
CA GLY A 875 22.42 9.03 -11.41
C GLY A 875 23.85 8.54 -11.41
N ARG A 876 24.09 7.32 -11.92
CA ARG A 876 25.43 6.73 -12.03
C ARG A 876 26.23 7.39 -13.15
N LEU A 877 25.58 7.72 -14.26
CA LEU A 877 26.18 8.47 -15.35
C LEU A 877 26.63 9.86 -14.89
N LEU A 878 25.75 10.60 -14.21
CA LEU A 878 26.05 11.91 -13.63
C LEU A 878 27.22 11.80 -12.65
N GLN A 879 27.17 10.82 -11.76
CA GLN A 879 28.24 10.58 -10.80
C GLN A 879 29.57 10.31 -11.48
N PHE A 880 29.63 9.40 -12.45
CA PHE A 880 30.88 9.05 -13.15
C PHE A 880 31.52 10.26 -13.83
N PHE A 881 30.76 11.01 -14.63
CA PHE A 881 31.32 12.17 -15.34
C PHE A 881 31.61 13.37 -14.41
N THR A 882 31.06 13.39 -13.20
CA THR A 882 31.44 14.36 -12.16
C THR A 882 32.71 13.93 -11.44
N ASP A 883 32.81 12.65 -11.05
CA ASP A 883 33.94 12.11 -10.29
C ASP A 883 35.23 12.00 -11.15
N TYR A 884 35.08 11.83 -12.46
CA TYR A 884 36.18 11.71 -13.43
C TYR A 884 36.23 12.84 -14.47
N GLU A 885 35.68 14.01 -14.14
CA GLU A 885 35.66 15.18 -15.03
C GLU A 885 37.08 15.53 -15.54
N ASP A 886 38.09 15.42 -14.68
CA ASP A 886 39.50 15.69 -15.03
C ASP A 886 40.09 14.74 -16.08
N LEU A 887 39.59 13.49 -16.18
CA LEU A 887 40.10 12.48 -17.12
C LEU A 887 39.36 12.48 -18.45
N TYR A 888 38.09 12.87 -18.44
CA TYR A 888 37.20 12.85 -19.61
C TYR A 888 36.57 14.22 -19.86
N GLU A 889 37.35 15.30 -19.77
CA GLU A 889 36.86 16.69 -19.73
C GLU A 889 35.88 17.04 -20.85
N ASP A 890 36.21 16.70 -22.11
CA ASP A 890 35.36 17.01 -23.26
C ASP A 890 34.07 16.18 -23.27
N ASP A 891 34.15 14.91 -22.88
CA ASP A 891 32.99 14.02 -22.77
C ASP A 891 32.09 14.42 -21.60
N ALA A 892 32.67 14.74 -20.45
CA ALA A 892 31.94 15.22 -19.28
C ALA A 892 31.19 16.52 -19.62
N ARG A 893 31.86 17.48 -20.27
CA ARG A 893 31.25 18.74 -20.67
C ARG A 893 30.06 18.53 -21.61
N GLU A 894 30.21 17.65 -22.60
CA GLU A 894 29.17 17.33 -23.57
C GLU A 894 27.99 16.59 -22.92
N VAL A 895 28.27 15.51 -22.18
CA VAL A 895 27.25 14.66 -21.54
C VAL A 895 26.47 15.44 -20.47
N LEU A 896 27.16 16.15 -19.57
CA LEU A 896 26.50 16.97 -18.54
C LEU A 896 25.71 18.13 -19.18
N GLY A 897 26.21 18.68 -20.29
CA GLY A 897 25.49 19.65 -21.11
C GLY A 897 24.17 19.10 -21.63
N GLN A 898 24.19 17.95 -22.30
CA GLN A 898 22.99 17.28 -22.82
C GLN A 898 22.03 16.87 -21.69
N MET A 899 22.53 16.38 -20.55
CA MET A 899 21.71 16.05 -19.36
C MET A 899 20.97 17.29 -18.81
N SER A 900 21.59 18.46 -18.87
CA SER A 900 20.97 19.74 -18.48
C SER A 900 19.98 20.30 -19.52
N GLY A 901 19.81 19.61 -20.65
CA GLY A 901 18.89 19.99 -21.73
C GLY A 901 19.49 20.92 -22.78
N LYS A 902 20.81 21.08 -22.83
CA LYS A 902 21.47 21.77 -23.95
C LYS A 902 21.46 20.86 -25.19
N PRO A 903 21.32 21.42 -26.41
CA PRO A 903 21.56 20.67 -27.64
C PRO A 903 22.98 20.10 -27.65
N ALA A 904 23.18 18.99 -28.36
CA ALA A 904 24.51 18.41 -28.52
C ALA A 904 25.46 19.42 -29.17
N GLY A 905 26.61 19.66 -28.54
CA GLY A 905 27.69 20.48 -29.07
C GLY A 905 28.63 19.67 -29.98
N ASP A 906 28.74 18.37 -29.73
CA ASP A 906 29.48 17.37 -30.53
C ASP A 906 28.49 16.36 -31.11
N GLU A 907 28.27 16.40 -32.43
CA GLU A 907 27.34 15.50 -33.13
C GLU A 907 27.75 14.02 -33.08
N THR A 908 29.00 13.73 -32.69
CA THR A 908 29.51 12.36 -32.54
C THR A 908 29.16 11.74 -31.17
N VAL A 909 28.61 12.51 -30.23
CA VAL A 909 28.17 12.05 -28.90
C VAL A 909 26.65 12.10 -28.78
N ALA A 910 26.02 10.95 -28.56
CA ALA A 910 24.57 10.83 -28.43
C ALA A 910 24.16 10.40 -27.03
N LEU A 911 23.54 11.29 -26.24
CA LEU A 911 22.81 10.92 -25.03
C LEU A 911 21.34 10.62 -25.36
N VAL A 912 20.95 9.36 -25.20
CA VAL A 912 19.63 8.85 -25.54
C VAL A 912 18.88 8.52 -24.26
N ASP A 913 18.00 9.43 -23.84
CA ASP A 913 17.14 9.27 -22.66
C ASP A 913 15.82 8.60 -23.04
N LEU A 914 15.73 7.28 -22.80
CA LEU A 914 14.55 6.49 -23.10
C LEU A 914 13.36 6.81 -22.17
N LYS A 915 13.57 7.48 -21.04
CA LYS A 915 12.45 7.92 -20.17
C LYS A 915 11.60 8.97 -20.87
N ARG A 916 12.16 9.68 -21.85
CA ARG A 916 11.43 10.67 -22.65
C ARG A 916 10.54 10.06 -23.72
N ARG A 917 10.64 8.75 -23.93
CA ARG A 917 9.89 8.06 -24.98
C ARG A 917 8.38 8.14 -24.76
N THR A 918 7.65 8.51 -25.81
CA THR A 918 6.20 8.34 -25.86
C THR A 918 5.83 6.95 -26.40
N LEU A 919 4.92 6.28 -25.70
CA LEU A 919 4.27 5.06 -26.18
C LEU A 919 2.94 5.39 -26.89
N ALA A 920 2.43 6.60 -26.67
CA ALA A 920 1.24 7.14 -27.31
C ALA A 920 1.58 7.77 -28.69
N ARG A 921 0.54 8.20 -29.41
CA ARG A 921 0.63 8.75 -30.76
C ARG A 921 1.57 9.97 -30.84
N ARG A 922 2.47 9.97 -31.84
CA ARG A 922 3.37 11.10 -32.14
C ARG A 922 2.68 12.08 -33.11
N PRO A 923 3.11 13.36 -33.17
CA PRO A 923 2.69 14.29 -34.21
C PRO A 923 2.94 13.70 -35.61
N GLY A 924 1.89 13.62 -36.44
CA GLY A 924 1.97 13.10 -37.81
C GLY A 924 2.04 11.57 -37.95
N ASP A 925 2.14 10.81 -36.86
CA ASP A 925 2.27 9.36 -36.88
C ASP A 925 0.92 8.66 -36.60
N THR A 926 0.65 7.55 -37.29
CA THR A 926 -0.52 6.69 -37.04
C THR A 926 -0.22 5.28 -37.58
N PRO A 927 -0.25 4.20 -36.77
CA PRO A 927 -0.69 4.12 -35.36
C PRO A 927 0.41 4.44 -34.33
N SER A 928 0.01 4.61 -33.05
CA SER A 928 0.92 4.79 -31.92
C SER A 928 1.87 3.59 -31.72
N LEU A 929 2.94 3.77 -30.95
CA LEU A 929 3.86 2.68 -30.64
C LEU A 929 3.17 1.57 -29.83
N ALA A 930 2.34 1.93 -28.85
CA ALA A 930 1.48 0.98 -28.14
C ALA A 930 0.50 0.26 -29.09
N GLY A 931 -0.10 0.98 -30.05
CA GLY A 931 -0.94 0.39 -31.10
C GLY A 931 -0.20 -0.63 -31.96
N ARG A 932 1.05 -0.35 -32.36
CA ARG A 932 1.89 -1.30 -33.10
C ARG A 932 2.23 -2.56 -32.28
N ILE A 933 2.43 -2.42 -30.96
CA ILE A 933 2.62 -3.58 -30.07
C ILE A 933 1.32 -4.40 -29.99
N LEU A 934 0.18 -3.73 -29.82
CA LEU A 934 -1.13 -4.39 -29.79
C LEU A 934 -1.41 -5.17 -31.09
N ASP A 935 -1.10 -4.57 -32.24
CA ASP A 935 -1.18 -5.25 -33.53
C ASP A 935 -0.31 -6.51 -33.56
N SER A 936 0.92 -6.44 -33.03
CA SER A 936 1.82 -7.58 -33.01
C SER A 936 1.28 -8.77 -32.19
N PHE A 937 0.55 -8.50 -31.10
CA PHE A 937 -0.05 -9.52 -30.24
C PHE A 937 -1.36 -10.07 -30.80
N THR A 938 -2.13 -9.23 -31.50
CA THR A 938 -3.46 -9.59 -32.00
C THR A 938 -3.46 -9.98 -33.49
N LYS A 939 -2.32 -10.02 -34.17
CA LYS A 939 -2.16 -10.49 -35.56
C LYS A 939 -2.87 -11.83 -35.83
N PRO A 940 -3.68 -11.97 -36.91
CA PRO A 940 -4.46 -13.19 -37.20
C PRO A 940 -3.66 -14.50 -37.14
N GLU A 941 -2.41 -14.48 -37.60
CA GLU A 941 -1.52 -15.65 -37.64
C GLU A 941 -1.23 -16.21 -36.24
N GLN A 942 -1.22 -15.37 -35.21
CA GLN A 942 -1.02 -15.77 -33.82
C GLN A 942 -2.24 -16.52 -33.24
N TRP A 943 -3.42 -16.36 -33.85
CA TRP A 943 -4.69 -16.86 -33.33
C TRP A 943 -5.37 -17.89 -34.25
N GLN A 944 -4.73 -18.26 -35.37
CA GLN A 944 -5.28 -19.19 -36.35
C GLN A 944 -5.65 -20.56 -35.73
N ARG A 945 -4.85 -21.07 -34.79
CA ARG A 945 -5.16 -22.31 -34.05
C ARG A 945 -6.47 -22.25 -33.26
N CYS A 946 -6.89 -21.07 -32.85
CA CYS A 946 -8.12 -20.89 -32.08
C CYS A 946 -9.37 -20.93 -32.96
N GLU A 947 -9.25 -20.86 -34.29
CA GLU A 947 -10.40 -20.82 -35.20
C GLU A 947 -11.19 -22.14 -35.24
N SER A 948 -10.49 -23.27 -35.13
CA SER A 948 -11.04 -24.64 -35.09
C SER A 948 -11.11 -25.22 -33.66
N CYS A 949 -10.83 -24.39 -32.65
CA CYS A 949 -10.82 -24.82 -31.25
C CYS A 949 -12.25 -25.06 -30.73
N LEU A 950 -12.43 -26.21 -30.06
CA LEU A 950 -13.69 -26.64 -29.45
C LEU A 950 -14.32 -25.57 -28.56
N SER A 951 -13.50 -24.80 -27.82
CA SER A 951 -13.94 -23.81 -26.83
C SER A 951 -14.00 -22.37 -27.36
N ARG A 952 -13.87 -22.16 -28.66
CA ARG A 952 -13.79 -20.82 -29.28
C ARG A 952 -14.98 -19.92 -28.94
N ASP A 953 -16.17 -20.48 -28.97
CA ASP A 953 -17.44 -19.81 -28.66
C ASP A 953 -17.52 -19.32 -27.21
N ILE A 954 -16.82 -19.92 -26.24
CA ILE A 954 -16.80 -19.46 -24.84
C ILE A 954 -15.48 -18.81 -24.40
N CYS A 955 -14.50 -18.73 -25.30
CA CYS A 955 -13.15 -18.29 -24.96
C CYS A 955 -13.05 -16.76 -24.92
N PRO A 956 -12.82 -16.13 -23.74
CA PRO A 956 -12.70 -14.68 -23.66
C PRO A 956 -11.44 -14.18 -24.36
N MET A 957 -10.35 -14.95 -24.37
CA MET A 957 -9.08 -14.50 -24.95
C MET A 957 -9.15 -14.28 -26.46
N VAL A 958 -9.82 -15.18 -27.17
CA VAL A 958 -10.04 -15.06 -28.63
C VAL A 958 -10.93 -13.86 -28.92
N ARG A 959 -11.96 -13.64 -28.09
CA ARG A 959 -12.86 -12.51 -28.20
C ARG A 959 -12.12 -11.19 -27.95
N ASN A 960 -11.36 -11.08 -26.85
CA ASN A 960 -10.57 -9.91 -26.51
C ASN A 960 -9.56 -9.59 -27.61
N ALA A 961 -8.83 -10.58 -28.12
CA ALA A 961 -7.89 -10.39 -29.22
C ALA A 961 -8.58 -9.85 -30.50
N ALA A 962 -9.81 -10.30 -30.79
CA ALA A 962 -10.58 -9.80 -31.93
C ALA A 962 -11.13 -8.37 -31.70
N GLU A 963 -11.66 -8.09 -30.51
CA GLU A 963 -12.18 -6.77 -30.13
C GLU A 963 -11.06 -5.72 -30.10
N LEU A 964 -9.90 -6.07 -29.55
CA LEU A 964 -8.68 -5.24 -29.52
C LEU A 964 -8.07 -4.99 -30.90
N ARG A 965 -8.30 -5.89 -31.87
CA ARG A 965 -7.93 -5.66 -33.28
C ARG A 965 -8.92 -4.71 -33.96
N GLY A 966 -10.15 -4.65 -33.47
CA GLY A 966 -11.25 -3.86 -34.03
C GLY A 966 -11.65 -2.67 -33.14
N PRO A 967 -12.90 -2.61 -32.66
CA PRO A 967 -13.47 -1.40 -32.04
C PRO A 967 -12.78 -0.97 -30.73
N ALA A 968 -12.25 -1.91 -29.95
CA ALA A 968 -11.63 -1.62 -28.65
C ALA A 968 -10.23 -1.01 -28.78
N ARG A 969 -9.62 -1.05 -29.97
CA ARG A 969 -8.26 -0.57 -30.21
C ARG A 969 -8.06 0.88 -29.79
N GLU A 970 -8.95 1.76 -30.23
CA GLU A 970 -8.80 3.21 -29.99
C GLU A 970 -8.92 3.56 -28.52
N ALA A 971 -9.79 2.86 -27.77
CA ALA A 971 -9.93 3.06 -26.33
C ALA A 971 -8.65 2.71 -25.57
N VAL A 972 -7.94 1.63 -25.98
CA VAL A 972 -6.64 1.28 -25.40
C VAL A 972 -5.57 2.32 -25.74
N GLU A 973 -5.55 2.81 -26.98
CA GLU A 973 -4.62 3.90 -27.35
C GLU A 973 -4.90 5.19 -26.56
N GLU A 974 -6.17 5.51 -26.30
CA GLU A 974 -6.60 6.63 -25.45
C GLU A 974 -6.18 6.44 -23.99
N LEU A 975 -6.31 5.23 -23.42
CA LEU A 975 -5.86 4.92 -22.07
C LEU A 975 -4.34 5.08 -21.91
N VAL A 976 -3.56 4.56 -22.87
CA VAL A 976 -2.09 4.74 -22.87
C VAL A 976 -1.71 6.22 -23.03
N ALA A 977 -2.41 6.95 -23.90
CA ALA A 977 -2.19 8.38 -24.08
C ALA A 977 -2.51 9.18 -22.81
N THR A 978 -3.63 8.88 -22.16
CA THR A 978 -4.07 9.52 -20.93
C THR A 978 -3.04 9.30 -19.83
N SER A 979 -2.59 8.06 -19.61
CA SER A 979 -1.52 7.77 -18.64
C SER A 979 -0.23 8.53 -18.91
N HIS A 980 0.16 8.65 -20.19
CA HIS A 980 1.33 9.45 -20.57
C HIS A 980 1.16 10.94 -20.22
N LEU A 981 -0.03 11.51 -20.47
CA LEU A 981 -0.32 12.94 -20.30
C LEU A 981 -0.57 13.35 -18.83
N ARG A 982 -0.99 12.42 -17.97
CA ARG A 982 -1.15 12.66 -16.51
C ARG A 982 0.18 12.85 -15.78
N ARG A 983 1.28 12.31 -16.31
CA ARG A 983 2.64 12.39 -15.74
C ARG A 983 2.80 11.88 -14.30
N GLN A 984 1.84 11.11 -13.77
CA GLN A 984 1.96 10.49 -12.44
C GLN A 984 3.11 9.48 -12.40
N ARG A 985 3.27 8.71 -13.47
CA ARG A 985 4.42 7.85 -13.73
C ARG A 985 4.61 7.66 -15.23
N ARG A 986 5.85 7.48 -15.67
CA ARG A 986 6.13 7.12 -17.05
C ARG A 986 6.08 5.60 -17.22
N ALA A 987 5.14 5.12 -18.04
CA ALA A 987 5.05 3.71 -18.42
C ALA A 987 6.24 3.30 -19.29
N THR A 988 6.84 2.16 -18.98
CA THR A 988 7.92 1.55 -19.78
C THR A 988 7.33 0.65 -20.88
N PHE A 989 8.16 0.22 -21.83
CA PHE A 989 7.78 -0.78 -22.82
C PHE A 989 7.26 -2.08 -22.20
N ARG A 990 7.93 -2.52 -21.13
CA ARG A 990 7.53 -3.71 -20.38
C ARG A 990 6.15 -3.54 -19.76
N ASP A 991 5.85 -2.36 -19.22
CA ASP A 991 4.54 -2.08 -18.60
C ASP A 991 3.42 -2.14 -19.63
N VAL A 992 3.59 -1.51 -20.80
CA VAL A 992 2.57 -1.58 -21.86
C VAL A 992 2.40 -3.01 -22.38
N ARG A 993 3.50 -3.76 -22.62
CA ARG A 993 3.40 -5.16 -23.05
C ARG A 993 2.66 -6.03 -22.03
N SER A 994 2.96 -5.85 -20.74
CA SER A 994 2.31 -6.55 -19.64
C SER A 994 0.82 -6.20 -19.55
N ALA A 995 0.46 -4.91 -19.64
CA ALA A 995 -0.93 -4.46 -19.65
C ALA A 995 -1.72 -5.01 -20.86
N LEU A 996 -1.16 -4.96 -22.08
CA LEU A 996 -1.81 -5.50 -23.27
C LEU A 996 -1.97 -7.03 -23.20
N ALA A 997 -0.99 -7.76 -22.67
CA ALA A 997 -1.10 -9.18 -22.43
C ALA A 997 -2.19 -9.52 -21.42
N TRP A 998 -2.34 -8.71 -20.36
CA TRP A 998 -3.43 -8.80 -19.40
C TRP A 998 -4.78 -8.56 -20.06
N LEU A 999 -4.95 -7.49 -20.86
CA LEU A 999 -6.20 -7.21 -21.58
C LEU A 999 -6.64 -8.35 -22.50
N ILE A 1000 -5.68 -9.06 -23.11
CA ILE A 1000 -5.97 -10.20 -23.98
C ILE A 1000 -6.32 -11.43 -23.16
N THR A 1001 -5.52 -11.79 -22.15
CA THR A 1001 -5.59 -13.11 -21.51
C THR A 1001 -6.29 -13.13 -20.16
N GLY A 1002 -6.24 -12.04 -19.41
CA GLY A 1002 -6.60 -11.99 -17.98
C GLY A 1002 -5.86 -13.04 -17.14
N ASP A 1003 -4.62 -13.39 -17.54
CA ASP A 1003 -3.81 -14.52 -17.04
C ASP A 1003 -4.45 -15.93 -17.14
N ARG A 1004 -5.48 -16.09 -17.98
CA ARG A 1004 -6.17 -17.40 -18.17
C ARG A 1004 -5.41 -18.32 -19.12
N SER A 1005 -5.38 -19.61 -18.81
CA SER A 1005 -4.81 -20.64 -19.68
C SER A 1005 -5.85 -21.22 -20.65
N CYS A 1006 -5.39 -21.80 -21.77
CA CYS A 1006 -6.26 -22.58 -22.64
C CYS A 1006 -6.94 -23.73 -21.89
N ASP A 1007 -6.22 -24.41 -21.00
CA ASP A 1007 -6.75 -25.53 -20.21
C ASP A 1007 -7.87 -25.09 -19.26
N GLY A 1008 -7.74 -23.93 -18.62
CA GLY A 1008 -8.80 -23.37 -17.77
C GLY A 1008 -10.08 -23.07 -18.55
N VAL A 1009 -9.96 -22.55 -19.79
CA VAL A 1009 -11.12 -22.34 -20.68
C VAL A 1009 -11.77 -23.67 -21.08
N HIS A 1010 -10.97 -24.69 -21.36
CA HIS A 1010 -11.50 -26.01 -21.70
C HIS A 1010 -12.24 -26.65 -20.52
N GLN A 1011 -11.69 -26.57 -19.30
CA GLN A 1011 -12.34 -27.06 -18.09
C GLN A 1011 -13.66 -26.32 -17.80
N ALA A 1012 -13.71 -25.01 -18.01
CA ALA A 1012 -14.94 -24.24 -17.89
C ALA A 1012 -16.02 -24.75 -18.86
N ARG A 1013 -15.65 -25.07 -20.12
CA ARG A 1013 -16.58 -25.68 -21.08
C ARG A 1013 -17.15 -27.00 -20.57
N GLU A 1014 -16.27 -27.88 -20.08
CA GLU A 1014 -16.66 -29.20 -19.57
C GLU A 1014 -17.68 -29.09 -18.42
N ARG A 1015 -17.64 -27.98 -17.67
CA ARG A 1015 -18.59 -27.66 -16.59
C ARG A 1015 -19.84 -26.89 -17.05
N GLY A 1016 -20.02 -26.64 -18.35
CA GLY A 1016 -21.17 -25.87 -18.85
C GLY A 1016 -21.06 -24.36 -18.64
N MET A 1017 -19.86 -23.83 -18.36
CA MET A 1017 -19.64 -22.41 -18.06
C MET A 1017 -19.17 -21.63 -19.31
N ASP A 1018 -19.79 -20.48 -19.57
CA ASP A 1018 -19.33 -19.49 -20.53
C ASP A 1018 -18.53 -18.38 -19.84
N LEU A 1019 -17.20 -18.45 -19.96
CA LEU A 1019 -16.29 -17.50 -19.32
C LEU A 1019 -16.42 -16.07 -19.86
N ARG A 1020 -17.07 -15.85 -21.02
CA ARG A 1020 -17.35 -14.48 -21.53
C ARG A 1020 -18.39 -13.75 -20.68
N ARG A 1021 -19.11 -14.47 -19.80
CA ARG A 1021 -20.08 -13.90 -18.84
C ARG A 1021 -19.43 -13.52 -17.51
N ALA A 1022 -18.15 -13.86 -17.30
CA ALA A 1022 -17.44 -13.47 -16.10
C ALA A 1022 -17.14 -11.97 -16.11
N GLY A 1023 -17.37 -11.29 -14.98
CA GLY A 1023 -17.18 -9.85 -14.83
C GLY A 1023 -15.71 -9.40 -14.73
N ASP A 1024 -14.78 -10.28 -15.08
CA ASP A 1024 -13.33 -10.07 -15.04
C ASP A 1024 -12.62 -10.78 -16.21
N ALA A 1025 -13.34 -11.03 -17.31
CA ALA A 1025 -12.83 -11.81 -18.44
C ALA A 1025 -12.70 -11.03 -19.75
N LEU A 1026 -13.56 -10.04 -19.97
CA LEU A 1026 -13.57 -9.28 -21.22
C LEU A 1026 -12.70 -8.03 -21.12
N VAL A 1027 -12.25 -7.54 -22.27
CA VAL A 1027 -11.35 -6.37 -22.35
C VAL A 1027 -11.91 -5.16 -21.59
N GLU A 1028 -13.22 -4.93 -21.67
CA GLU A 1028 -13.87 -3.79 -21.02
C GLU A 1028 -13.84 -3.85 -19.49
N ASP A 1029 -13.72 -5.05 -18.91
CA ASP A 1029 -13.60 -5.24 -17.45
C ASP A 1029 -12.14 -5.34 -17.03
N LEU A 1030 -11.33 -6.08 -17.80
CA LEU A 1030 -9.91 -6.30 -17.53
C LEU A 1030 -9.10 -5.01 -17.52
N ALA A 1031 -9.47 -4.03 -18.34
CA ALA A 1031 -8.79 -2.74 -18.40
C ALA A 1031 -8.90 -1.91 -17.13
N PHE A 1032 -9.90 -2.19 -16.30
CA PHE A 1032 -10.21 -1.43 -15.09
C PHE A 1032 -10.14 -2.30 -13.83
N ASP A 1033 -9.48 -3.46 -13.87
CA ASP A 1033 -9.36 -4.33 -12.68
C ASP A 1033 -8.39 -3.73 -11.65
N PRO A 1034 -8.88 -3.23 -10.49
CA PRO A 1034 -8.03 -2.62 -9.47
C PRO A 1034 -7.12 -3.64 -8.76
N ARG A 1035 -7.38 -4.94 -8.94
CA ARG A 1035 -6.63 -6.05 -8.34
C ARG A 1035 -5.46 -6.50 -9.22
N SER A 1036 -5.33 -5.97 -10.44
CA SER A 1036 -4.23 -6.34 -11.33
C SER A 1036 -2.87 -6.03 -10.70
N ALA A 1037 -1.91 -6.94 -10.85
CA ALA A 1037 -0.54 -6.69 -10.43
C ALA A 1037 0.18 -5.73 -11.41
N ASP A 1038 -0.38 -5.52 -12.61
CA ASP A 1038 0.12 -4.53 -13.54
C ASP A 1038 -0.13 -3.12 -13.00
N TYR A 1039 0.89 -2.27 -13.11
CA TYR A 1039 0.79 -0.89 -12.63
C TYR A 1039 -0.14 -0.06 -13.52
N LEU A 1040 -0.05 -0.23 -14.84
CA LEU A 1040 -0.78 0.59 -15.80
C LEU A 1040 -2.28 0.28 -15.76
N VAL A 1041 -2.64 -1.00 -15.61
CA VAL A 1041 -4.05 -1.41 -15.43
C VAL A 1041 -4.63 -0.86 -14.13
N ARG A 1042 -3.87 -0.85 -13.03
CA ARG A 1042 -4.31 -0.22 -11.78
C ARG A 1042 -4.50 1.29 -11.92
N GLU A 1043 -3.62 1.96 -12.66
CA GLU A 1043 -3.79 3.39 -12.97
C GLU A 1043 -5.05 3.62 -13.81
N TRP A 1044 -5.36 2.73 -14.75
CA TRP A 1044 -6.59 2.80 -15.56
C TRP A 1044 -7.85 2.57 -14.74
N ALA A 1045 -7.82 1.84 -13.61
CA ALA A 1045 -8.98 1.70 -12.73
C ALA A 1045 -9.49 3.05 -12.19
N ASP A 1046 -8.62 4.05 -12.02
CA ASP A 1046 -9.03 5.42 -11.68
C ASP A 1046 -9.76 6.13 -12.84
N LEU A 1047 -9.59 5.61 -14.06
CA LEU A 1047 -10.16 6.11 -15.31
C LEU A 1047 -11.40 5.32 -15.74
N ASP A 1048 -11.94 4.47 -14.86
CA ASP A 1048 -13.07 3.60 -15.19
C ASP A 1048 -14.33 4.42 -15.57
N PRO A 1049 -14.85 4.27 -16.79
CA PRO A 1049 -16.08 4.92 -17.24
C PRO A 1049 -17.29 4.63 -16.35
N ALA A 1050 -17.28 3.51 -15.61
CA ALA A 1050 -18.29 3.13 -14.64
C ALA A 1050 -18.50 4.16 -13.51
N ASN A 1051 -17.48 4.96 -13.22
CA ASN A 1051 -17.51 6.00 -12.19
C ASN A 1051 -18.07 7.33 -12.71
N THR A 1052 -18.35 7.43 -14.01
CA THR A 1052 -18.88 8.65 -14.64
C THR A 1052 -20.41 8.64 -14.62
N ALA A 1053 -21.02 9.70 -14.10
CA ALA A 1053 -22.47 9.89 -14.22
C ALA A 1053 -22.87 10.18 -15.69
N ALA A 1054 -23.59 9.26 -16.34
CA ALA A 1054 -24.01 9.40 -17.73
C ALA A 1054 -25.51 9.05 -17.93
N PRO A 1055 -26.45 9.92 -17.51
CA PRO A 1055 -27.89 9.64 -17.55
C PRO A 1055 -28.44 9.35 -18.96
N ASP A 1056 -27.86 9.95 -19.99
CA ASP A 1056 -28.28 9.73 -21.37
C ASP A 1056 -27.89 8.33 -21.88
N VAL A 1057 -26.75 7.80 -21.42
CA VAL A 1057 -26.31 6.43 -21.69
C VAL A 1057 -27.23 5.44 -21.01
N GLU A 1058 -27.57 5.68 -19.74
CA GLU A 1058 -28.52 4.82 -19.00
C GLU A 1058 -29.90 4.79 -19.66
N ARG A 1059 -30.40 5.95 -20.12
CA ARG A 1059 -31.70 6.03 -20.81
C ARG A 1059 -31.68 5.25 -22.13
N ALA A 1060 -30.60 5.37 -22.90
CA ALA A 1060 -30.42 4.64 -24.14
C ALA A 1060 -30.31 3.12 -23.90
N ALA A 1061 -29.56 2.71 -22.87
CA ALA A 1061 -29.39 1.32 -22.49
C ALA A 1061 -30.73 0.66 -22.12
N ARG A 1062 -31.56 1.32 -21.30
CA ARG A 1062 -32.90 0.82 -20.91
C ARG A 1062 -33.87 0.69 -22.09
N ALA A 1063 -33.66 1.45 -23.15
CA ALA A 1063 -34.46 1.36 -24.37
C ALA A 1063 -33.99 0.22 -25.31
N ASP A 1064 -32.75 -0.25 -25.14
CA ASP A 1064 -32.16 -1.31 -25.94
C ASP A 1064 -32.39 -2.69 -25.32
N ARG A 1065 -33.37 -3.42 -25.87
CA ARG A 1065 -33.73 -4.77 -25.42
C ARG A 1065 -32.62 -5.82 -25.62
N SER A 1066 -31.60 -5.52 -26.42
CA SER A 1066 -30.44 -6.42 -26.57
C SER A 1066 -29.45 -6.29 -25.41
N VAL A 1067 -29.50 -5.18 -24.68
CA VAL A 1067 -28.67 -4.90 -23.50
C VAL A 1067 -29.44 -5.21 -22.22
N VAL A 1068 -30.72 -4.83 -22.19
CA VAL A 1068 -31.58 -4.95 -21.01
C VAL A 1068 -32.83 -5.73 -21.37
N ALA A 1069 -32.89 -7.00 -20.97
CA ALA A 1069 -34.04 -7.86 -21.23
C ALA A 1069 -35.31 -7.37 -20.49
N ASP A 1070 -35.14 -6.88 -19.26
CA ASP A 1070 -36.19 -6.25 -18.45
C ASP A 1070 -35.75 -4.86 -17.95
N PRO A 1071 -36.30 -3.77 -18.50
CA PRO A 1071 -35.96 -2.40 -18.10
C PRO A 1071 -36.21 -2.09 -16.61
N THR A 1072 -37.05 -2.86 -15.92
CA THR A 1072 -37.33 -2.68 -14.49
C THR A 1072 -36.27 -3.32 -13.59
N ALA A 1073 -35.43 -4.19 -14.14
CA ALA A 1073 -34.34 -4.88 -13.45
C ALA A 1073 -32.96 -4.24 -13.68
N PHE A 1074 -32.88 -3.08 -14.35
CA PHE A 1074 -31.61 -2.41 -14.67
C PHE A 1074 -30.89 -1.91 -13.41
N GLY A 1075 -29.84 -2.61 -13.01
CA GLY A 1075 -29.07 -2.34 -11.80
C GLY A 1075 -27.74 -1.62 -12.05
N ASP A 1076 -26.97 -1.42 -10.97
CA ASP A 1076 -25.65 -0.78 -11.04
C ASP A 1076 -24.68 -1.57 -11.94
N ARG A 1077 -24.65 -2.91 -11.85
CA ARG A 1077 -23.78 -3.74 -12.70
C ARG A 1077 -24.06 -3.58 -14.20
N ASP A 1078 -25.33 -3.43 -14.58
CA ASP A 1078 -25.70 -3.21 -15.98
C ASP A 1078 -25.27 -1.81 -16.45
N ARG A 1079 -25.42 -0.80 -15.59
CA ARG A 1079 -24.90 0.56 -15.85
C ARG A 1079 -23.39 0.53 -16.09
N GLU A 1080 -22.62 -0.03 -15.14
CA GLU A 1080 -21.15 -0.10 -15.19
C GLU A 1080 -20.69 -0.77 -16.49
N ARG A 1081 -21.27 -1.93 -16.80
CA ARG A 1081 -20.94 -2.70 -18.01
C ARG A 1081 -21.25 -1.93 -19.29
N VAL A 1082 -22.39 -1.26 -19.39
CA VAL A 1082 -22.76 -0.52 -20.60
C VAL A 1082 -21.85 0.69 -20.80
N GLN A 1083 -21.49 1.42 -19.74
CA GLN A 1083 -20.58 2.55 -19.82
C GLN A 1083 -19.18 2.12 -20.29
N ARG A 1084 -18.64 1.04 -19.73
CA ARG A 1084 -17.36 0.47 -20.18
C ARG A 1084 -17.43 0.00 -21.64
N ARG A 1085 -18.51 -0.69 -22.04
CA ARG A 1085 -18.71 -1.13 -23.43
C ARG A 1085 -18.83 0.03 -24.41
N LEU A 1086 -19.49 1.14 -24.03
CA LEU A 1086 -19.56 2.35 -24.84
C LEU A 1086 -18.16 2.96 -25.03
N PHE A 1087 -17.37 3.05 -23.95
CA PHE A 1087 -16.00 3.56 -24.00
C PHE A 1087 -15.13 2.77 -24.98
N PHE A 1088 -15.21 1.43 -24.92
CA PHE A 1088 -14.51 0.52 -25.84
C PHE A 1088 -15.14 0.38 -27.23
N GLY A 1089 -16.23 1.09 -27.54
CA GLY A 1089 -16.95 0.98 -28.83
C GLY A 1089 -17.58 -0.40 -29.08
N LEU A 1090 -17.80 -1.18 -28.02
CA LEU A 1090 -18.44 -2.51 -28.04
C LEU A 1090 -19.96 -2.43 -27.90
N TRP A 1091 -20.49 -1.24 -27.64
CA TRP A 1091 -21.91 -0.91 -27.72
C TRP A 1091 -22.06 0.50 -28.30
N ASN A 1092 -23.04 0.69 -29.17
CA ASN A 1092 -23.30 1.95 -29.84
C ASN A 1092 -24.78 2.31 -29.73
N SER A 1093 -25.08 3.57 -29.43
CA SER A 1093 -26.42 4.14 -29.51
C SER A 1093 -26.35 5.48 -30.23
N GLY A 1094 -27.33 5.77 -31.09
CA GLY A 1094 -27.30 6.94 -31.97
C GLY A 1094 -27.03 8.25 -31.20
N GLY A 1095 -25.93 8.91 -31.53
CA GLY A 1095 -25.52 10.19 -30.95
C GLY A 1095 -24.70 10.11 -29.65
N LEU A 1096 -24.37 8.91 -29.15
CA LEU A 1096 -23.51 8.72 -27.99
C LEU A 1096 -22.20 8.05 -28.41
N GLY A 1097 -21.07 8.64 -28.04
CA GLY A 1097 -19.74 8.07 -28.21
C GLY A 1097 -18.97 7.93 -26.90
N ARG A 1098 -17.71 7.50 -26.99
CA ARG A 1098 -16.83 7.28 -25.83
C ARG A 1098 -16.61 8.55 -25.00
N GLU A 1099 -16.65 9.70 -25.67
CA GLU A 1099 -16.51 11.03 -25.07
C GLU A 1099 -17.57 11.34 -24.01
N THR A 1100 -18.72 10.64 -24.06
CA THR A 1100 -19.81 10.80 -23.10
C THR A 1100 -19.49 10.18 -21.73
N VAL A 1101 -18.61 9.18 -21.69
CA VAL A 1101 -18.34 8.37 -20.48
C VAL A 1101 -16.89 8.43 -20.00
N ARG A 1102 -15.98 9.06 -20.76
CA ARG A 1102 -14.59 9.27 -20.34
C ARG A 1102 -14.49 10.19 -19.12
N VAL A 1103 -13.50 9.92 -18.26
CA VAL A 1103 -13.24 10.70 -17.04
C VAL A 1103 -12.74 12.12 -17.36
N TYR A 1104 -11.82 12.27 -18.33
CA TYR A 1104 -11.31 13.57 -18.78
C TYR A 1104 -12.16 14.13 -19.92
N ARG A 1105 -13.09 15.04 -19.62
CA ARG A 1105 -14.04 15.56 -20.61
C ARG A 1105 -13.36 16.38 -21.69
N HIS A 1106 -12.30 17.11 -21.33
CA HIS A 1106 -11.56 18.00 -22.22
C HIS A 1106 -10.27 17.39 -22.78
N LEU A 1107 -10.07 16.07 -22.67
CA LEU A 1107 -8.92 15.36 -23.23
C LEU A 1107 -8.72 15.68 -24.72
N GLY A 1108 -9.79 15.63 -25.52
CA GLY A 1108 -9.72 15.93 -26.96
C GLY A 1108 -9.24 17.35 -27.25
N GLU A 1109 -9.73 18.36 -26.51
CA GLU A 1109 -9.30 19.75 -26.66
C GLU A 1109 -7.82 19.94 -26.25
N PHE A 1110 -7.37 19.21 -25.22
CA PHE A 1110 -5.97 19.21 -24.81
C PHE A 1110 -5.06 18.56 -25.86
N GLU A 1111 -5.44 17.41 -26.39
CA GLU A 1111 -4.67 16.72 -27.43
C GLU A 1111 -4.60 17.52 -28.74
N GLU A 1112 -5.69 18.18 -29.16
CA GLU A 1112 -5.68 19.09 -30.31
C GLU A 1112 -4.69 20.24 -30.11
N ALA A 1113 -4.66 20.82 -28.91
CA ALA A 1113 -3.73 21.90 -28.56
C ALA A 1113 -2.27 21.45 -28.62
N LEU A 1114 -1.98 20.23 -28.14
CA LEU A 1114 -0.65 19.63 -28.11
C LEU A 1114 -0.16 19.20 -29.50
N LEU A 1115 -1.01 18.51 -30.28
CA LEU A 1115 -0.63 17.94 -31.58
C LEU A 1115 -0.77 18.92 -32.74
N GLY A 1116 -1.55 19.98 -32.59
CA GLY A 1116 -1.77 20.98 -33.64
C GLY A 1116 -2.72 20.53 -34.74
N SER A 1117 -3.56 19.54 -34.47
CA SER A 1117 -4.60 19.05 -35.36
C SER A 1117 -5.91 19.85 -35.30
N GLY A 1118 -6.01 20.84 -34.39
CA GLY A 1118 -7.23 21.62 -34.13
C GLY A 1118 -6.93 23.05 -33.66
N LYS A 1119 -7.57 23.49 -32.57
CA LYS A 1119 -7.41 24.85 -32.05
C LYS A 1119 -5.96 25.17 -31.69
N ARG A 1120 -5.47 26.34 -32.07
CA ARG A 1120 -4.12 26.77 -31.68
C ARG A 1120 -4.07 27.05 -30.17
N PRO A 1121 -2.94 26.86 -29.48
CA PRO A 1121 -2.80 27.21 -28.07
C PRO A 1121 -3.29 28.64 -27.74
N GLU A 1122 -3.07 29.59 -28.66
CA GLU A 1122 -3.56 30.97 -28.51
C GLU A 1122 -5.09 31.11 -28.49
N GLU A 1123 -5.82 30.20 -29.14
CA GLU A 1123 -7.30 30.18 -29.16
C GLU A 1123 -7.88 29.63 -27.85
N ILE A 1124 -7.09 28.87 -27.09
CA ILE A 1124 -7.49 28.28 -25.80
C ILE A 1124 -7.00 29.15 -24.62
N ARG A 1125 -5.97 29.97 -24.82
CA ARG A 1125 -5.40 30.89 -23.82
C ARG A 1125 -6.48 31.66 -23.05
N GLY A 1126 -7.47 32.23 -23.73
CA GLY A 1126 -8.55 32.97 -23.07
C GLY A 1126 -9.37 32.12 -22.08
N ARG A 1127 -9.67 30.87 -22.43
CA ARG A 1127 -10.37 29.93 -21.52
C ARG A 1127 -9.48 29.50 -20.36
N VAL A 1128 -8.19 29.28 -20.61
CA VAL A 1128 -7.22 28.99 -19.54
C VAL A 1128 -7.17 30.14 -18.53
N LEU A 1129 -7.04 31.39 -18.98
CA LEU A 1129 -7.01 32.56 -18.09
C LEU A 1129 -8.33 32.73 -17.32
N LEU A 1130 -9.47 32.50 -17.97
CA LEU A 1130 -10.79 32.53 -17.32
C LEU A 1130 -10.91 31.44 -16.22
N GLY A 1131 -10.47 30.23 -16.52
CA GLY A 1131 -10.47 29.11 -15.57
C GLY A 1131 -9.58 29.36 -14.36
N LEU A 1132 -8.35 29.82 -14.60
CA LEU A 1132 -7.42 30.23 -13.55
C LEU A 1132 -8.01 31.34 -12.68
N SER A 1133 -8.66 32.34 -13.29
CA SER A 1133 -9.31 33.44 -12.57
C SER A 1133 -10.37 32.93 -11.58
N ARG A 1134 -11.18 31.95 -12.01
CA ARG A 1134 -12.23 31.37 -11.17
C ARG A 1134 -11.67 30.49 -10.05
N LEU A 1135 -10.59 29.75 -10.31
CA LEU A 1135 -9.88 28.99 -9.28
C LEU A 1135 -9.19 29.89 -8.24
N LEU A 1136 -8.69 31.06 -8.65
CA LEU A 1136 -7.95 32.01 -7.81
C LEU A 1136 -8.87 32.98 -7.03
N GLY A 1137 -10.08 32.54 -6.70
CA GLY A 1137 -11.00 33.28 -5.83
C GLY A 1137 -11.87 34.32 -6.53
N ALA A 1138 -11.98 34.29 -7.87
CA ALA A 1138 -12.90 35.13 -8.63
C ALA A 1138 -13.99 34.30 -9.38
N PRO A 1139 -14.84 33.54 -8.68
CA PRO A 1139 -15.76 32.56 -9.30
C PRO A 1139 -16.78 33.19 -10.26
N GLY A 1140 -17.15 34.45 -10.05
CA GLY A 1140 -18.07 35.20 -10.92
C GLY A 1140 -17.42 35.93 -12.10
N TYR A 1141 -16.10 35.84 -12.27
CA TYR A 1141 -15.38 36.56 -13.31
C TYR A 1141 -15.74 36.05 -14.73
N ARG A 1142 -15.89 36.98 -15.66
CA ARG A 1142 -16.27 36.74 -17.07
C ARG A 1142 -15.37 37.48 -18.08
N GLY A 1143 -14.31 38.15 -17.62
CA GLY A 1143 -13.37 38.84 -18.49
C GLY A 1143 -12.39 37.87 -19.17
N GLY A 1144 -11.60 38.39 -20.12
CA GLY A 1144 -10.58 37.62 -20.85
C GLY A 1144 -9.17 37.68 -20.25
N ASP A 1145 -8.97 38.49 -19.21
CA ASP A 1145 -7.70 38.70 -18.52
C ASP A 1145 -7.54 37.72 -17.34
N LEU A 1146 -6.36 37.64 -16.72
CA LEU A 1146 -6.18 36.88 -15.49
C LEU A 1146 -6.59 37.74 -14.29
N ALA A 1147 -7.69 37.40 -13.63
CA ALA A 1147 -8.11 38.04 -12.38
C ALA A 1147 -7.59 37.25 -11.17
N VAL A 1148 -6.85 37.92 -10.30
CA VAL A 1148 -6.35 37.35 -9.05
C VAL A 1148 -6.97 38.09 -7.87
N ALA A 1149 -7.68 37.38 -7.01
CA ALA A 1149 -8.27 37.97 -5.81
C ALA A 1149 -7.21 38.17 -4.71
N ASP A 1150 -7.27 39.31 -4.03
CA ASP A 1150 -6.59 39.58 -2.76
C ASP A 1150 -7.65 39.74 -1.66
N GLN A 1151 -7.70 38.79 -0.73
CA GLN A 1151 -8.61 38.83 0.42
C GLN A 1151 -7.81 39.17 1.68
N GLY A 1152 -8.01 40.38 2.20
CA GLY A 1152 -7.51 40.74 3.52
C GLY A 1152 -8.17 39.90 4.60
N ALA A 1153 -7.42 39.54 5.65
CA ALA A 1153 -7.93 38.80 6.80
C ALA A 1153 -9.12 39.55 7.44
N GLY A 1154 -10.35 39.10 7.14
CA GLY A 1154 -11.59 39.51 7.83
C GLY A 1154 -12.60 40.39 7.08
N GLY A 1155 -12.53 40.60 5.76
CA GLY A 1155 -13.38 41.60 5.08
C GLY A 1155 -14.32 41.09 4.00
N THR A 1156 -15.57 41.57 4.01
CA THR A 1156 -16.67 41.34 3.04
C THR A 1156 -16.43 41.88 1.60
N TRP A 1157 -15.24 42.39 1.29
CA TRP A 1157 -14.89 43.02 0.01
C TRP A 1157 -13.69 42.31 -0.62
N ALA A 1158 -13.72 42.09 -1.94
CA ALA A 1158 -12.63 41.46 -2.68
C ALA A 1158 -11.99 42.46 -3.66
N VAL A 1159 -10.66 42.56 -3.66
CA VAL A 1159 -9.92 43.31 -4.69
C VAL A 1159 -9.44 42.30 -5.73
N LEU A 1160 -9.93 42.43 -6.96
CA LEU A 1160 -9.48 41.66 -8.10
C LEU A 1160 -8.42 42.45 -8.85
N LYS A 1161 -7.21 41.93 -8.88
CA LYS A 1161 -6.15 42.45 -9.75
C LYS A 1161 -6.28 41.78 -11.12
N GLU A 1162 -6.49 42.58 -12.16
CA GLU A 1162 -6.57 42.08 -13.54
C GLU A 1162 -5.21 42.26 -14.23
N ILE A 1163 -4.66 41.14 -14.73
CA ILE A 1163 -3.41 41.11 -15.50
C ILE A 1163 -3.76 40.87 -16.98
N PRO A 1164 -3.41 41.79 -17.89
CA PRO A 1164 -3.81 41.73 -19.30
C PRO A 1164 -3.43 40.41 -19.98
N ALA A 1165 -4.36 39.83 -20.75
CA ALA A 1165 -4.14 38.60 -21.50
C ALA A 1165 -2.97 38.70 -22.50
N THR A 1166 -2.64 39.92 -22.96
CA THR A 1166 -1.50 40.19 -23.85
C THR A 1166 -0.14 39.97 -23.19
N GLU A 1167 -0.07 39.93 -21.86
CA GLU A 1167 1.15 39.64 -21.10
C GLU A 1167 1.43 38.14 -20.98
N PHE A 1168 0.53 37.30 -21.48
CA PHE A 1168 0.64 35.85 -21.45
C PHE A 1168 0.78 35.26 -22.86
N SER A 1169 1.61 34.21 -22.97
CA SER A 1169 1.69 33.38 -24.17
C SER A 1169 1.53 31.91 -23.78
N LEU A 1170 0.73 31.16 -24.53
CA LEU A 1170 0.52 29.73 -24.28
C LEU A 1170 1.28 28.92 -25.35
N LYS A 1171 2.24 28.12 -24.93
CA LYS A 1171 3.13 27.37 -25.82
C LYS A 1171 3.10 25.88 -25.51
N ARG A 1172 3.51 25.06 -26.47
CA ARG A 1172 3.75 23.63 -26.26
C ARG A 1172 5.09 23.43 -25.58
N VAL A 1173 5.17 22.48 -24.67
CA VAL A 1173 6.45 22.00 -24.15
C VAL A 1173 6.95 20.93 -25.12
N GLU A 1174 8.02 21.25 -25.85
CA GLU A 1174 8.59 20.38 -26.87
C GLU A 1174 10.00 19.94 -26.47
N HIS A 1175 10.26 18.64 -26.65
CA HIS A 1175 11.56 18.02 -26.40
C HIS A 1175 11.91 17.13 -27.59
N PRO A 1176 12.17 17.72 -28.77
CA PRO A 1176 12.46 16.94 -29.96
C PRO A 1176 13.69 16.06 -29.76
N SER A 1177 13.57 14.80 -30.19
CA SER A 1177 14.66 13.85 -30.24
C SER A 1177 14.70 13.19 -31.61
N GLN A 1178 15.91 13.00 -32.13
CA GLN A 1178 16.15 12.26 -33.38
C GLN A 1178 16.03 10.75 -33.17
N TYR A 1179 16.39 10.25 -31.98
CA TYR A 1179 16.55 8.82 -31.71
C TYR A 1179 15.45 8.23 -30.84
N VAL A 1180 14.58 9.06 -30.26
CA VAL A 1180 13.53 8.64 -29.34
C VAL A 1180 12.18 9.17 -29.79
N GLU A 1181 11.16 8.31 -29.79
CA GLU A 1181 9.78 8.72 -30.04
C GLU A 1181 9.36 9.77 -29.02
N TRP A 1182 8.93 10.94 -29.47
CA TRP A 1182 8.48 12.00 -28.56
C TRP A 1182 7.14 12.57 -29.01
N ARG A 1183 6.38 13.10 -28.04
CA ARG A 1183 5.20 13.94 -28.26
C ARG A 1183 5.23 15.11 -27.27
N PRO A 1184 4.65 16.27 -27.60
CA PRO A 1184 4.32 17.26 -26.59
C PRO A 1184 3.36 16.64 -25.57
N ASP A 1185 3.64 16.85 -24.29
CA ASP A 1185 2.92 16.24 -23.16
C ASP A 1185 2.42 17.28 -22.14
N ALA A 1186 2.71 18.57 -22.36
CA ALA A 1186 2.19 19.67 -21.57
C ALA A 1186 2.12 20.98 -22.38
N LEU A 1187 1.27 21.89 -21.92
CA LEU A 1187 1.28 23.29 -22.34
C LEU A 1187 2.01 24.12 -21.28
N ARG A 1188 2.59 25.26 -21.67
CA ARG A 1188 3.23 26.21 -20.75
C ARG A 1188 2.69 27.60 -20.98
N LEU A 1189 2.11 28.18 -19.93
CA LEU A 1189 1.65 29.56 -19.90
C LEU A 1189 2.81 30.43 -19.39
N ASP A 1190 3.41 31.21 -20.27
CA ASP A 1190 4.52 32.11 -19.96
C ASP A 1190 4.00 33.54 -19.76
N HIS A 1191 4.40 34.19 -18.67
CA HIS A 1191 4.20 35.62 -18.43
C HIS A 1191 5.44 36.43 -18.79
N VAL A 1192 5.29 37.69 -19.20
CA VAL A 1192 6.40 38.62 -19.54
C VAL A 1192 7.43 38.80 -18.42
N SER A 1193 7.05 38.58 -17.16
CA SER A 1193 7.95 38.64 -15.99
C SER A 1193 8.79 37.37 -15.76
N ARG A 1194 8.84 36.44 -16.73
CA ARG A 1194 9.54 35.14 -16.66
C ARG A 1194 8.97 34.14 -15.64
N HIS A 1195 7.79 34.37 -15.09
CA HIS A 1195 7.03 33.34 -14.38
C HIS A 1195 6.28 32.49 -15.40
N SER A 1196 6.21 31.18 -15.16
CA SER A 1196 5.51 30.24 -16.03
C SER A 1196 4.71 29.23 -15.22
N LEU A 1197 3.62 28.75 -15.81
CA LEU A 1197 2.79 27.67 -15.30
C LEU A 1197 2.73 26.55 -16.34
N THR A 1198 3.11 25.35 -15.97
CA THR A 1198 2.97 24.17 -16.82
C THR A 1198 1.61 23.53 -16.59
N LEU A 1199 0.84 23.37 -17.66
CA LEU A 1199 -0.47 22.72 -17.66
C LEU A 1199 -0.30 21.28 -18.17
N THR A 1200 -0.31 20.33 -17.24
CA THR A 1200 -0.49 18.89 -17.52
C THR A 1200 -1.96 18.61 -17.84
N LEU A 1201 -2.32 17.36 -18.19
CA LEU A 1201 -3.72 17.00 -18.43
C LEU A 1201 -4.61 17.28 -17.20
N ASP A 1202 -4.14 16.93 -16.00
CA ASP A 1202 -4.89 17.16 -14.75
C ASP A 1202 -5.12 18.66 -14.49
N THR A 1203 -4.06 19.47 -14.63
CA THR A 1203 -4.16 20.92 -14.47
C THR A 1203 -5.05 21.55 -15.52
N PHE A 1204 -4.93 21.11 -16.78
CA PHE A 1204 -5.76 21.61 -17.87
C PHE A 1204 -7.24 21.27 -17.67
N GLU A 1205 -7.56 20.03 -17.33
CA GLU A 1205 -8.94 19.59 -17.05
C GLU A 1205 -9.56 20.41 -15.92
N LEU A 1206 -8.84 20.60 -14.81
CA LEU A 1206 -9.33 21.40 -13.67
C LEU A 1206 -9.58 22.85 -14.07
N VAL A 1207 -8.64 23.46 -14.79
CA VAL A 1207 -8.73 24.86 -15.24
C VAL A 1207 -9.89 25.04 -16.22
N ILE A 1208 -10.05 24.15 -17.20
CA ILE A 1208 -11.11 24.28 -18.20
C ILE A 1208 -12.48 24.01 -17.59
N ARG A 1209 -12.63 23.04 -16.68
CA ARG A 1209 -13.88 22.83 -15.94
C ARG A 1209 -14.27 24.05 -15.11
N ALA A 1210 -13.29 24.70 -14.47
CA ALA A 1210 -13.53 25.97 -13.79
C ALA A 1210 -13.98 27.07 -14.77
N ALA A 1211 -13.39 27.13 -15.97
CA ALA A 1211 -13.82 28.05 -17.03
C ALA A 1211 -15.26 27.77 -17.51
N ASP A 1212 -15.73 26.53 -17.41
CA ASP A 1212 -17.10 26.12 -17.70
C ASP A 1212 -18.06 26.32 -16.51
N GLY A 1213 -17.52 26.64 -15.34
CA GLY A 1213 -18.27 27.01 -14.13
C GLY A 1213 -18.38 25.89 -13.09
N GLU A 1214 -17.68 24.79 -13.28
CA GLU A 1214 -17.61 23.68 -12.33
C GLU A 1214 -16.43 23.89 -11.37
N LEU A 1215 -16.70 24.10 -10.08
CA LEU A 1215 -15.67 24.17 -9.04
C LEU A 1215 -15.59 22.82 -8.33
N ILE A 1216 -14.46 22.13 -8.49
CA ILE A 1216 -14.23 20.79 -7.95
C ILE A 1216 -13.56 20.93 -6.57
N GLY A 1217 -14.14 20.30 -5.54
CA GLY A 1217 -13.69 20.36 -4.14
C GLY A 1217 -12.98 19.09 -3.63
N ASP A 1218 -12.49 18.22 -4.51
CA ASP A 1218 -11.85 16.95 -4.11
C ASP A 1218 -10.36 17.15 -3.78
N SER A 1219 -9.86 16.33 -2.85
CA SER A 1219 -8.49 16.25 -2.35
C SER A 1219 -7.42 16.15 -3.45
N ALA A 1220 -7.71 15.47 -4.57
CA ALA A 1220 -6.79 15.35 -5.71
C ALA A 1220 -6.56 16.70 -6.42
N ALA A 1221 -7.53 17.63 -6.35
CA ALA A 1221 -7.42 18.95 -6.93
C ALA A 1221 -6.59 19.93 -6.06
N ASP A 1222 -6.30 19.59 -4.81
CA ASP A 1222 -5.60 20.50 -3.88
C ASP A 1222 -4.13 20.69 -4.25
N SER A 1223 -3.42 19.65 -4.71
CA SER A 1223 -2.04 19.77 -5.19
C SER A 1223 -1.95 20.67 -6.43
N VAL A 1224 -2.89 20.50 -7.37
CA VAL A 1224 -2.97 21.33 -8.59
C VAL A 1224 -3.32 22.77 -8.23
N ARG A 1225 -4.23 22.97 -7.27
CA ARG A 1225 -4.60 24.30 -6.76
C ARG A 1225 -3.40 25.00 -6.12
N GLN A 1226 -2.56 24.28 -5.38
CA GLN A 1226 -1.35 24.84 -4.77
C GLN A 1226 -0.33 25.33 -5.80
N GLU A 1227 -0.13 24.60 -6.91
CA GLU A 1227 0.73 25.05 -8.02
C GLU A 1227 0.18 26.33 -8.67
N VAL A 1228 -1.13 26.36 -8.93
CA VAL A 1228 -1.83 27.53 -9.50
C VAL A 1228 -1.75 28.73 -8.54
N GLU A 1229 -1.93 28.53 -7.24
CA GLU A 1229 -1.81 29.56 -6.21
C GLU A 1229 -0.38 30.09 -6.10
N THR A 1230 0.63 29.24 -6.23
CA THR A 1230 2.04 29.64 -6.22
C THR A 1230 2.37 30.54 -7.40
N PHE A 1231 1.92 30.16 -8.61
CA PHE A 1231 2.03 30.99 -9.81
C PHE A 1231 1.31 32.33 -9.63
N ALA A 1232 0.10 32.32 -9.09
CA ALA A 1232 -0.68 33.53 -8.83
C ALA A 1232 -0.03 34.44 -7.77
N ALA A 1233 0.53 33.88 -6.70
CA ALA A 1233 1.20 34.62 -5.64
C ALA A 1233 2.45 35.35 -6.16
N ALA A 1234 3.20 34.74 -7.08
CA ALA A 1234 4.31 35.41 -7.76
C ALA A 1234 3.80 36.61 -8.58
N LEU A 1235 2.70 36.44 -9.31
CA LEU A 1235 2.09 37.50 -10.11
C LEU A 1235 1.40 38.60 -9.28
N ARG A 1236 0.89 38.31 -8.06
CA ARG A 1236 0.31 39.31 -7.15
C ARG A 1236 1.28 40.44 -6.85
N ARG A 1237 2.58 40.14 -6.76
CA ARG A 1237 3.65 41.12 -6.46
C ARG A 1237 4.01 42.03 -7.63
N SER A 1238 3.58 41.73 -8.86
CA SER A 1238 3.81 42.60 -10.02
C SER A 1238 3.01 43.91 -9.91
N PRO A 1239 3.42 45.02 -10.52
CA PRO A 1239 2.59 46.23 -10.59
C PRO A 1239 1.27 45.96 -11.35
N ALA A 1240 0.15 46.57 -10.94
CA ALA A 1240 -1.13 46.51 -11.66
C ALA A 1240 -1.49 47.90 -12.21
N ASN A 1241 -1.91 47.98 -13.47
CA ASN A 1241 -2.40 49.23 -14.06
C ASN A 1241 -3.88 49.49 -13.75
N ALA A 1242 -4.64 48.43 -13.41
CA ALA A 1242 -6.02 48.51 -12.98
C ALA A 1242 -6.36 47.39 -11.96
N VAL A 1243 -7.32 47.67 -11.08
CA VAL A 1243 -7.90 46.73 -10.12
C VAL A 1243 -9.41 46.89 -10.08
N SER A 1244 -10.15 45.80 -9.93
CA SER A 1244 -11.60 45.77 -9.80
C SER A 1244 -11.97 45.50 -8.34
N ILE A 1245 -12.63 46.46 -7.69
CA ILE A 1245 -13.08 46.36 -6.30
C ILE A 1245 -14.50 45.79 -6.31
N VAL A 1246 -14.67 44.58 -5.77
CA VAL A 1246 -15.95 43.86 -5.72
C VAL A 1246 -16.53 43.98 -4.31
N ASN A 1247 -17.75 44.50 -4.23
CA ASN A 1247 -18.49 44.60 -2.98
C ASN A 1247 -19.16 43.25 -2.61
N PRO A 1248 -19.64 43.07 -1.37
CA PRO A 1248 -20.30 41.81 -0.96
C PRO A 1248 -21.62 41.50 -1.71
N ALA A 1249 -22.20 42.47 -2.41
CA ALA A 1249 -23.37 42.29 -3.28
C ALA A 1249 -22.98 41.88 -4.72
N GLY A 1250 -21.69 41.62 -4.99
CA GLY A 1250 -21.17 41.23 -6.31
C GLY A 1250 -21.00 42.38 -7.31
N THR A 1251 -21.19 43.63 -6.90
CA THR A 1251 -20.98 44.81 -7.76
C THR A 1251 -19.50 45.17 -7.83
N ALA A 1252 -18.93 45.25 -9.02
CA ALA A 1252 -17.54 45.61 -9.26
C ALA A 1252 -17.38 47.09 -9.67
N ARG A 1253 -16.35 47.78 -9.17
CA ARG A 1253 -15.89 49.08 -9.67
C ARG A 1253 -14.41 49.03 -10.03
N ARG A 1254 -14.04 49.50 -11.21
CA ARG A 1254 -12.65 49.52 -11.67
C ARG A 1254 -11.92 50.76 -11.18
N ALA A 1255 -10.73 50.60 -10.61
CA ALA A 1255 -9.77 51.65 -10.33
C ALA A 1255 -8.57 51.46 -11.26
N MET A 1256 -8.09 52.54 -11.89
CA MET A 1256 -6.99 52.51 -12.86
C MET A 1256 -6.00 53.64 -12.61
N THR A 1257 -4.75 53.45 -13.00
CA THR A 1257 -3.73 54.50 -12.91
C THR A 1257 -3.68 55.28 -14.23
N VAL A 1258 -4.04 56.56 -14.19
CA VAL A 1258 -3.93 57.51 -15.31
C VAL A 1258 -3.03 58.66 -14.87
N ASP A 1259 -1.95 58.95 -15.61
CA ASP A 1259 -0.97 59.99 -15.28
C ASP A 1259 -0.43 59.92 -13.83
N ARG A 1260 -0.12 58.70 -13.36
CA ARG A 1260 0.32 58.41 -11.97
C ARG A 1260 -0.71 58.76 -10.88
N ARG A 1261 -1.99 58.93 -11.24
CA ARG A 1261 -3.10 59.09 -10.30
C ARG A 1261 -4.05 57.91 -10.40
N ILE A 1262 -4.53 57.43 -9.26
CA ILE A 1262 -5.57 56.39 -9.22
C ILE A 1262 -6.92 57.07 -9.47
N VAL A 1263 -7.60 56.66 -10.53
CA VAL A 1263 -8.93 57.13 -10.94
C VAL A 1263 -9.90 55.96 -10.83
N LEU A 1264 -11.03 56.17 -10.16
CA LEU A 1264 -12.13 55.20 -10.13
C LEU A 1264 -13.04 55.45 -11.34
N GLU A 1265 -13.33 54.41 -12.11
CA GLU A 1265 -14.29 54.44 -13.20
C GLU A 1265 -15.64 54.90 -12.66
N ARG A 1266 -16.18 55.99 -13.21
CA ARG A 1266 -17.51 56.50 -12.81
C ARG A 1266 -18.56 55.56 -13.38
N ALA A 1267 -19.50 55.16 -12.51
CA ALA A 1267 -20.61 54.26 -12.82
C ALA A 1267 -21.48 54.79 -13.96
#